data_AF-A0A9W9CV28-F1
#
_entry.id   AF-A0A9W9CV28-F1
#
_cell.length_a   1.000
_cell.length_b   1.000
_cell.length_c   1.000
_cell.angle_alpha   90.00
_cell.angle_beta   90.00
_cell.angle_gamma   90.00
#
_symmetry.space_group_name_H-M   'P 1'
#
loop_
_entity.id
_entity.type
_entity.pdbx_description
1 polymer ?
#
loop_
_entity_poly.entity_id
_entity_poly.type
_entity_poly.pdbx_seq_one_letter_code
_entity_poly.pdbx_strand_id
1 'polypeptide(L)'
;MNTTPRRVTGAYPATPGTNLRNRGQAPSPPSTGPTSPQETPPRPRQAQAPAPLPQAQLAQPDQYPTNPVIPLHVLDAPAQRFYAFALYAALFAWKMYDWVTVVEDDIISSWLLMKWAVLDFMFIFGLPEFRIPWLEFSQPFCTAVYLVHVVFDGLVMLNIGLPFGPAMVAFLKVFWDREVAISEQYVKVSSVTQNASLILGKQIINILPEGTAVLNPGGAAFCLGGDRPTVSLPLHFNMTTPVEIQIIRTDLETNSEETLKLSRDQIKQIKKLVKRQESDPEMADAKFDWPVKKPGVYRLGKVLDEYKLEVQRPTQNTFVVPCPKARVVASSSSDRCVGDLSDLSLEVEGTPPLKINYSRSINGKDHSFHFQSLQPEGFSSPLMGSLRSSALVMPDDESFVSWAKAQKVTVSLNESMHPGGAWQYAVDEVHDAFGNVVKYQSPADDPEMRPKPKHLVQDFNVKERPVARLGGCDLRHPLKVAKGKSTKLPITFGISGQKDTAHSLTWQFSPIDTLTKSGEHGEVVSYGSHNAKNAKDWPKISEPGLYTLKSVSAGACAGEVQEPESCLLLNPLEPNLVLRSTDIPDKCAGNSIGVAVDFDFVGTPPFTVNYQAIHNGVPEKKSFTTNSMRHQEELIPSVAGTHTYVFKSISDSIYSAQPLSGSDMTLETTVKPVASAFLRKQSDVVTACLDEEIEVEVNFAAGEAPFTLEWELVHDGRRKQFKAEGITDYAYTIKTSKLTSGGEYSLALIAVKDTSGCRVFLQDELKISVRRQRPRAAFGLLDGQFKSMTIEEAPVNLPVRLSGEGPWTVALRNLDDGENAKITQKTLRSGNDALKVLQRGVYEIVDVSDKQCHGTVDPKASRFEVGWFPRPELKLLQSPSIHEGRVGYIKNEVCEGDMDGFEIGLVGSPPYHVEYDVRHKPGGTAAAAINRKQFDAALSKASIQMDTSRPGSYVYQFSALSDSLYDDNKKFSPVVLEQKVNPKPTAKFIKPGQTYKSCMADQDVEDEVAIEFAGTAPWTVVFEIKHDSGANTETVRVEGLEKERSLVKIPRQHLRLGGQSVRIRQVSDAKGCRRTYETGGPSVQVQLYDAPTIYALDPRQEYCIGERLSYTLVGTPPFEVSYTFDGTQRRAKSAATNFKRLAEAPGEFTITSISDKASECQAAVNISKTIHPFPTVRISKGKTVQSDIHEGSQVEILFEFTGTPPFEFTYTRSTNAKKGHRSQVLETRHDTSYDYTKVVSASQEGTYEVVSIKDMHCAFSTQQVEGRSEGKMLTY
;
A
#
# COMPACT_ATOMS: atom_id res chain seq x y z
N MET A 1 58.59 8.14 -30.06
CA MET A 1 58.29 8.10 -31.52
C MET A 1 56.98 8.86 -31.69
N ASN A 2 56.89 10.00 -32.37
CA ASN A 2 57.21 10.30 -33.78
C ASN A 2 56.58 9.31 -34.76
N THR A 3 55.54 9.74 -35.49
CA THR A 3 55.62 10.01 -36.94
C THR A 3 54.36 10.70 -37.48
N THR A 4 54.52 11.64 -38.42
CA THR A 4 53.48 12.13 -39.36
C THR A 4 53.50 11.25 -40.63
N PRO A 5 52.39 11.11 -41.40
CA PRO A 5 51.90 12.11 -42.38
C PRO A 5 50.36 12.35 -42.29
N ARG A 6 49.65 13.28 -42.97
CA ARG A 6 49.87 14.27 -44.07
C ARG A 6 49.26 13.90 -45.45
N ARG A 7 48.34 14.77 -45.95
CA ARG A 7 47.72 14.87 -47.31
C ARG A 7 46.66 13.79 -47.69
N VAL A 8 45.56 14.00 -48.45
CA VAL A 8 44.96 15.06 -49.34
C VAL A 8 44.92 14.63 -50.82
N THR A 9 43.73 14.70 -51.47
CA THR A 9 43.47 15.29 -52.82
C THR A 9 41.99 15.28 -53.22
N GLY A 10 41.56 16.30 -53.95
CA GLY A 10 40.27 16.41 -54.66
C GLY A 10 40.01 17.87 -55.05
N ALA A 11 40.28 18.27 -56.30
CA ALA A 11 40.55 19.69 -56.59
C ALA A 11 40.48 20.13 -58.08
N TYR A 12 40.03 21.38 -58.30
CA TYR A 12 40.42 22.32 -59.39
C TYR A 12 40.13 21.90 -60.86
N PRO A 13 40.28 22.76 -61.91
CA PRO A 13 41.03 24.04 -62.10
C PRO A 13 40.13 25.30 -62.13
N ALA A 14 40.60 26.54 -62.36
CA ALA A 14 41.90 27.01 -62.89
C ALA A 14 42.39 28.36 -62.28
N THR A 15 43.67 28.67 -62.52
CA THR A 15 44.29 30.01 -62.38
C THR A 15 45.22 30.24 -63.59
N PRO A 16 45.79 31.44 -63.77
CA PRO A 16 47.20 31.55 -63.34
C PRO A 16 47.58 32.92 -62.73
N GLY A 17 48.77 32.97 -62.15
CA GLY A 17 49.56 34.18 -61.94
C GLY A 17 50.99 34.00 -62.45
N THR A 18 51.93 34.88 -62.06
CA THR A 18 53.33 34.97 -62.56
C THR A 18 53.43 35.58 -63.98
N ASN A 19 54.57 36.11 -64.45
CA ASN A 19 55.96 35.79 -64.11
C ASN A 19 56.99 36.89 -64.53
N LEU A 20 58.29 36.68 -64.22
CA LEU A 20 59.51 37.32 -64.81
C LEU A 20 59.85 38.79 -64.41
N ARG A 21 61.11 39.26 -64.39
CA ARG A 21 62.44 38.65 -64.10
C ARG A 21 63.55 39.73 -63.89
N ASN A 22 64.67 39.31 -63.31
CA ASN A 22 66.05 39.89 -63.25
C ASN A 22 66.51 41.06 -64.17
N ARG A 23 67.49 41.83 -63.65
CA ARG A 23 68.47 42.76 -64.30
C ARG A 23 67.85 43.99 -64.98
N GLY A 24 68.15 45.25 -64.64
CA GLY A 24 69.44 45.85 -64.29
C GLY A 24 69.74 47.03 -65.26
N GLN A 25 70.59 47.98 -64.84
CA GLN A 25 71.07 49.19 -65.57
C GLN A 25 70.12 50.42 -65.68
N ALA A 26 70.77 51.59 -65.70
CA ALA A 26 70.24 52.95 -65.91
C ALA A 26 70.22 53.29 -67.43
N PRO A 27 69.94 54.53 -67.94
CA PRO A 27 69.97 55.90 -67.35
C PRO A 27 68.60 56.31 -66.73
N SER A 28 68.37 57.36 -65.92
CA SER A 28 68.95 58.73 -65.73
C SER A 28 68.60 59.75 -66.84
N PRO A 29 68.61 61.08 -66.54
CA PRO A 29 67.60 61.79 -65.74
C PRO A 29 66.96 62.90 -66.64
N PRO A 30 66.80 64.22 -66.33
CA PRO A 30 66.75 65.03 -65.08
C PRO A 30 65.30 65.08 -64.50
N SER A 31 65.01 65.40 -63.23
CA SER A 31 65.43 66.52 -62.36
C SER A 31 64.89 67.90 -62.80
N THR A 32 64.53 68.85 -61.93
CA THR A 32 64.74 68.98 -60.47
C THR A 32 63.66 69.90 -59.86
N GLY A 33 63.40 69.83 -58.54
CA GLY A 33 62.93 71.00 -57.79
C GLY A 33 64.08 72.04 -57.63
N PRO A 34 63.87 73.25 -57.07
CA PRO A 34 63.05 73.44 -55.86
C PRO A 34 62.29 74.79 -55.84
N THR A 35 62.11 75.32 -54.63
CA THR A 35 61.85 76.74 -54.27
C THR A 35 60.46 77.33 -54.48
N SER A 36 59.82 77.65 -53.36
CA SER A 36 59.08 78.90 -53.09
C SER A 36 59.89 80.14 -53.53
N PRO A 37 59.28 81.34 -53.69
CA PRO A 37 58.01 81.77 -53.07
C PRO A 37 57.07 82.52 -54.05
N GLN A 38 56.12 83.27 -53.46
CA GLN A 38 55.48 84.48 -53.99
C GLN A 38 54.86 84.48 -55.40
N GLU A 39 53.53 84.64 -55.39
CA GLU A 39 52.80 85.61 -56.23
C GLU A 39 52.81 85.40 -57.76
N THR A 40 52.12 86.33 -58.43
CA THR A 40 52.16 86.59 -59.88
C THR A 40 51.33 85.61 -60.76
N PRO A 41 50.69 86.09 -61.85
CA PRO A 41 49.24 86.29 -61.69
C PRO A 41 48.36 85.79 -62.88
N PRO A 42 47.75 86.61 -63.78
CA PRO A 42 46.62 86.14 -64.59
C PRO A 42 47.03 85.61 -65.97
N ARG A 43 46.06 85.02 -66.69
CA ARG A 43 45.83 85.16 -68.16
C ARG A 43 44.76 84.16 -68.64
N PRO A 44 44.29 84.26 -69.90
CA PRO A 44 44.28 85.39 -70.84
C PRO A 44 42.80 85.69 -71.24
N ARG A 45 42.37 86.21 -72.40
CA ARG A 45 42.92 86.66 -73.71
C ARG A 45 41.93 87.75 -74.19
N GLN A 46 42.31 88.73 -75.01
CA GLN A 46 42.64 88.52 -76.42
C GLN A 46 43.82 89.37 -76.89
N ALA A 47 44.41 88.96 -78.02
CA ALA A 47 45.34 89.75 -78.81
C ALA A 47 44.51 90.68 -79.76
N GLN A 48 45.06 91.61 -80.53
CA GLN A 48 46.22 91.46 -81.44
C GLN A 48 47.09 92.72 -81.56
N ALA A 49 48.28 92.51 -82.15
CA ALA A 49 49.28 93.51 -82.51
C ALA A 49 48.88 94.23 -83.83
N PRO A 50 49.60 95.26 -84.38
CA PRO A 50 51.06 95.45 -84.31
C PRO A 50 51.55 96.87 -83.97
N ALA A 51 52.87 97.04 -84.07
CA ALA A 51 53.70 98.21 -83.68
C ALA A 51 54.22 98.98 -84.93
N PRO A 52 55.20 99.90 -84.83
CA PRO A 52 55.22 101.17 -84.08
C PRO A 52 55.65 102.40 -84.93
N LEU A 53 55.81 103.57 -84.27
CA LEU A 53 56.40 104.86 -84.75
C LEU A 53 55.51 105.71 -85.70
N PRO A 54 55.69 107.06 -85.74
CA PRO A 54 56.01 107.97 -84.63
C PRO A 54 55.20 109.32 -84.63
N GLN A 55 55.36 110.11 -83.55
CA GLN A 55 55.08 111.57 -83.44
C GLN A 55 53.66 112.13 -83.75
N ALA A 56 52.96 112.60 -82.71
CA ALA A 56 52.13 113.82 -82.70
C ALA A 56 51.72 114.21 -81.26
N GLN A 57 51.01 115.33 -81.06
CA GLN A 57 50.64 115.91 -79.76
C GLN A 57 49.13 115.81 -79.44
N LEU A 58 48.81 115.90 -78.14
CA LEU A 58 47.53 116.39 -77.53
C LEU A 58 46.26 115.49 -77.54
N ALA A 59 45.36 115.87 -76.61
CA ALA A 59 43.98 115.41 -76.32
C ALA A 59 43.77 114.14 -75.44
N GLN A 60 42.72 114.21 -74.59
CA GLN A 60 42.16 113.13 -73.73
C GLN A 60 40.99 112.41 -74.45
N PRO A 61 40.48 111.27 -73.95
CA PRO A 61 39.14 111.33 -73.31
C PRO A 61 38.80 110.29 -72.20
N ASP A 62 38.00 110.74 -71.23
CA ASP A 62 36.78 110.18 -70.56
C ASP A 62 36.57 108.70 -70.14
N GLN A 63 35.63 108.54 -69.18
CA GLN A 63 35.15 107.30 -68.54
C GLN A 63 33.61 107.19 -68.64
N TYR A 64 33.05 105.97 -68.54
CA TYR A 64 31.62 105.74 -68.20
C TYR A 64 31.42 104.51 -67.28
N PRO A 65 30.34 104.44 -66.46
CA PRO A 65 30.28 103.56 -65.28
C PRO A 65 29.31 102.37 -65.36
N THR A 66 29.48 101.42 -64.42
CA THR A 66 28.52 100.35 -64.09
C THR A 66 27.95 100.56 -62.68
N ASN A 67 26.62 100.55 -62.53
CA ASN A 67 25.94 100.81 -61.24
C ASN A 67 25.51 99.52 -60.51
N PRO A 68 25.44 99.55 -59.15
CA PRO A 68 24.85 98.47 -58.34
C PRO A 68 23.35 98.28 -58.58
N VAL A 69 22.81 97.12 -58.19
CA VAL A 69 21.40 96.75 -58.42
C VAL A 69 20.43 97.65 -57.64
N ILE A 70 20.80 98.07 -56.43
CA ILE A 70 20.18 99.22 -55.74
C ILE A 70 21.05 100.44 -56.08
N PRO A 71 20.55 101.43 -56.86
CA PRO A 71 21.36 102.57 -57.27
C PRO A 71 21.87 103.40 -56.08
N LEU A 72 23.10 103.90 -56.18
CA LEU A 72 23.77 104.68 -55.12
C LEU A 72 23.07 106.00 -54.74
N HIS A 73 22.09 106.45 -55.54
CA HIS A 73 21.25 107.61 -55.23
C HIS A 73 20.05 107.29 -54.34
N VAL A 74 19.69 106.00 -54.21
CA VAL A 74 18.62 105.53 -53.30
C VAL A 74 19.21 105.17 -51.94
N LEU A 75 20.37 104.52 -51.94
CA LEU A 75 21.02 103.98 -50.75
C LEU A 75 22.53 103.88 -51.00
N ASP A 76 23.34 104.53 -50.17
CA ASP A 76 24.79 104.63 -50.36
C ASP A 76 25.52 103.30 -50.13
N ALA A 77 26.71 103.14 -50.71
CA ALA A 77 27.46 101.88 -50.60
C ALA A 77 27.80 101.48 -49.14
N PRO A 78 28.24 102.39 -48.24
CA PRO A 78 28.35 102.09 -46.81
C PRO A 78 27.06 101.55 -46.18
N ALA A 79 25.91 102.19 -46.42
CA ALA A 79 24.63 101.70 -45.89
C ALA A 79 24.20 100.36 -46.51
N GLN A 80 24.42 100.11 -47.81
CA GLN A 80 24.16 98.80 -48.43
C GLN A 80 24.98 97.69 -47.75
N ARG A 81 26.27 97.95 -47.47
CA ARG A 81 27.12 97.03 -46.70
C ARG A 81 26.61 96.81 -45.28
N PHE A 82 26.19 97.89 -44.61
CA PHE A 82 25.64 97.83 -43.25
C PHE A 82 24.38 96.97 -43.19
N TYR A 83 23.43 97.13 -44.12
CA TYR A 83 22.22 96.31 -44.16
C TYR A 83 22.51 94.84 -44.50
N ALA A 84 23.45 94.56 -45.40
CA ALA A 84 23.89 93.18 -45.67
C ALA A 84 24.51 92.52 -44.42
N PHE A 85 25.39 93.24 -43.71
CA PHE A 85 25.99 92.75 -42.46
C PHE A 85 24.97 92.64 -41.32
N ALA A 86 24.02 93.56 -41.20
CA ALA A 86 22.94 93.51 -40.22
C ALA A 86 22.00 92.31 -40.47
N LEU A 87 21.70 91.99 -41.73
CA LEU A 87 20.92 90.80 -42.09
C LEU A 87 21.68 89.51 -41.77
N TYR A 88 22.99 89.46 -42.04
CA TYR A 88 23.86 88.35 -41.60
C TYR A 88 23.83 88.18 -40.07
N ALA A 89 24.02 89.27 -39.33
CA ALA A 89 24.02 89.26 -37.86
C ALA A 89 22.65 88.85 -37.28
N ALA A 90 21.54 89.26 -37.91
CA ALA A 90 20.20 88.84 -37.51
C ALA A 90 19.95 87.34 -37.76
N LEU A 91 20.36 86.81 -38.92
CA LEU A 91 20.30 85.37 -39.21
C LEU A 91 21.16 84.57 -38.23
N PHE A 92 22.38 85.03 -37.94
CA PHE A 92 23.27 84.39 -36.97
C PHE A 92 22.74 84.46 -35.53
N ALA A 93 22.10 85.56 -35.13
CA ALA A 93 21.45 85.68 -33.83
C ALA A 93 20.25 84.73 -33.69
N TRP A 94 19.43 84.58 -34.73
CA TRP A 94 18.33 83.60 -34.74
C TRP A 94 18.87 82.16 -34.72
N LYS A 95 19.96 81.85 -35.44
CA LYS A 95 20.67 80.58 -35.36
C LYS A 95 21.14 80.26 -33.93
N MET A 96 21.62 81.27 -33.20
CA MET A 96 21.99 81.11 -31.79
C MET A 96 20.81 80.96 -30.83
N TYR A 97 19.66 81.60 -31.12
CA TYR A 97 18.44 81.38 -30.37
C TYR A 97 17.92 79.94 -30.49
N ASP A 98 17.84 79.42 -31.73
CA ASP A 98 17.47 78.03 -31.98
C ASP A 98 18.42 77.07 -31.23
N TRP A 99 19.74 77.35 -31.23
CA TRP A 99 20.72 76.56 -30.47
C TRP A 99 20.51 76.58 -28.95
N VAL A 100 20.16 77.72 -28.36
CA VAL A 100 19.87 77.78 -26.91
C VAL A 100 18.72 76.86 -26.55
N THR A 101 17.64 76.82 -27.34
CA THR A 101 16.53 75.87 -27.10
C THR A 101 16.96 74.40 -27.19
N VAL A 102 17.80 74.06 -28.19
CA VAL A 102 18.44 72.73 -28.31
C VAL A 102 19.27 72.35 -27.07
N VAL A 103 19.93 73.31 -26.42
CA VAL A 103 20.77 73.08 -25.23
C VAL A 103 19.97 73.10 -23.92
N GLU A 104 18.86 73.84 -23.83
CA GLU A 104 18.05 73.89 -22.60
C GLU A 104 17.10 72.70 -22.45
N ASP A 105 16.56 72.18 -23.55
CA ASP A 105 15.73 70.96 -23.56
C ASP A 105 16.54 69.67 -23.83
N ASP A 106 17.84 69.80 -24.16
CA ASP A 106 18.79 68.73 -24.56
C ASP A 106 18.33 67.87 -25.75
N ILE A 107 17.86 68.53 -26.82
CA ILE A 107 17.21 67.90 -27.99
C ILE A 107 18.10 67.95 -29.24
N ILE A 108 18.43 66.79 -29.80
CA ILE A 108 19.11 66.67 -31.11
C ILE A 108 18.12 66.92 -32.26
N SER A 109 18.36 67.89 -33.14
CA SER A 109 17.39 68.29 -34.20
C SER A 109 17.99 68.36 -35.61
N SER A 110 17.80 67.28 -36.37
CA SER A 110 18.19 67.21 -37.80
C SER A 110 17.40 68.15 -38.71
N TRP A 111 16.18 68.55 -38.32
CA TRP A 111 15.38 69.54 -39.05
C TRP A 111 15.99 70.95 -38.97
N LEU A 112 16.48 71.36 -37.79
CA LEU A 112 17.14 72.66 -37.64
C LEU A 112 18.46 72.73 -38.41
N LEU A 113 19.22 71.63 -38.46
CA LEU A 113 20.39 71.52 -39.34
C LEU A 113 20.04 71.78 -40.82
N MET A 114 18.97 71.16 -41.34
CA MET A 114 18.55 71.35 -42.73
C MET A 114 18.01 72.77 -42.99
N LYS A 115 17.24 73.35 -42.05
CA LYS A 115 16.77 74.75 -42.11
C LYS A 115 17.95 75.70 -42.33
N TRP A 116 18.98 75.60 -41.49
CA TRP A 116 20.08 76.54 -41.49
C TRP A 116 21.05 76.34 -42.65
N ALA A 117 21.32 75.09 -43.05
CA ALA A 117 22.10 74.79 -44.25
C ALA A 117 21.49 75.33 -45.55
N VAL A 118 20.16 75.55 -45.62
CA VAL A 118 19.48 76.17 -46.77
C VAL A 118 19.47 77.70 -46.68
N LEU A 119 19.27 78.28 -45.49
CA LEU A 119 19.28 79.73 -45.29
C LEU A 119 20.66 80.33 -45.58
N ASP A 120 21.73 79.70 -45.08
CA ASP A 120 23.10 80.16 -45.29
C ASP A 120 23.52 80.01 -46.76
N PHE A 121 23.01 79.01 -47.49
CA PHE A 121 23.19 78.89 -48.93
C PHE A 121 22.60 80.09 -49.67
N MET A 122 21.32 80.40 -49.43
CA MET A 122 20.65 81.53 -50.09
C MET A 122 21.31 82.87 -49.74
N PHE A 123 21.78 83.05 -48.51
CA PHE A 123 22.47 84.28 -48.11
C PHE A 123 23.85 84.43 -48.77
N ILE A 124 24.71 83.41 -48.66
CA ILE A 124 26.12 83.47 -49.12
C ILE A 124 26.23 83.55 -50.64
N PHE A 125 25.35 82.88 -51.38
CA PHE A 125 25.33 82.93 -52.86
C PHE A 125 24.46 84.06 -53.43
N GLY A 126 23.48 84.58 -52.68
CA GLY A 126 22.69 85.73 -53.11
C GLY A 126 23.44 87.07 -52.99
N LEU A 127 24.35 87.19 -52.03
CA LEU A 127 25.05 88.45 -51.71
C LEU A 127 25.79 89.10 -52.90
N PRO A 128 26.57 88.37 -53.72
CA PRO A 128 27.26 88.97 -54.86
C PRO A 128 26.33 89.50 -55.96
N GLU A 129 25.13 88.94 -56.13
CA GLU A 129 24.22 89.34 -57.22
C GLU A 129 23.64 90.74 -57.01
N PHE A 130 23.60 91.25 -55.77
CA PHE A 130 23.22 92.63 -55.48
C PHE A 130 24.26 93.67 -55.96
N ARG A 131 25.48 93.24 -56.32
CA ARG A 131 26.59 94.09 -56.82
C ARG A 131 26.95 95.23 -55.87
N ILE A 132 26.90 94.95 -54.56
CA ILE A 132 27.28 95.91 -53.52
C ILE A 132 28.80 96.09 -53.57
N PRO A 133 29.33 97.31 -53.79
CA PRO A 133 30.77 97.51 -53.91
C PRO A 133 31.53 96.98 -52.68
N TRP A 134 32.55 96.13 -52.91
CA TRP A 134 33.32 95.35 -51.91
C TRP A 134 32.68 94.05 -51.37
N LEU A 135 31.44 93.68 -51.74
CA LEU A 135 30.89 92.33 -51.44
C LEU A 135 30.55 91.52 -52.71
N GLU A 136 31.15 91.88 -53.84
CA GLU A 136 31.15 91.11 -55.08
C GLU A 136 32.11 89.91 -54.97
N PHE A 137 31.77 88.96 -54.08
CA PHE A 137 32.60 87.79 -53.82
C PHE A 137 32.63 86.83 -55.02
N SER A 138 33.80 86.32 -55.34
CA SER A 138 33.94 85.26 -56.35
C SER A 138 33.29 83.95 -55.89
N GLN A 139 32.64 83.22 -56.81
CA GLN A 139 31.99 81.94 -56.53
C GLN A 139 32.82 80.93 -55.68
N PRO A 140 34.13 80.71 -55.91
CA PRO A 140 34.91 79.79 -55.05
C PRO A 140 35.01 80.24 -53.59
N PHE A 141 35.01 81.56 -53.32
CA PHE A 141 34.95 82.09 -51.95
C PHE A 141 33.60 81.80 -51.30
N CYS A 142 32.48 82.03 -52.02
CA CYS A 142 31.15 81.65 -51.56
C CYS A 142 31.04 80.15 -51.23
N THR A 143 31.57 79.26 -52.08
CA THR A 143 31.59 77.81 -51.78
C THR A 143 32.41 77.46 -50.54
N ALA A 144 33.55 78.12 -50.31
CA ALA A 144 34.39 77.85 -49.15
C ALA A 144 33.74 78.31 -47.85
N VAL A 145 33.18 79.52 -47.81
CA VAL A 145 32.45 80.04 -46.63
C VAL A 145 31.21 79.19 -46.35
N TYR A 146 30.45 78.79 -47.38
CA TYR A 146 29.27 77.94 -47.21
C TYR A 146 29.60 76.57 -46.57
N LEU A 147 30.69 75.91 -46.99
CA LEU A 147 31.10 74.63 -46.38
C LEU A 147 31.49 74.77 -44.91
N VAL A 148 32.14 75.88 -44.51
CA VAL A 148 32.43 76.16 -43.10
C VAL A 148 31.14 76.33 -42.28
N HIS A 149 30.15 77.02 -42.85
CA HIS A 149 28.84 77.22 -42.21
C HIS A 149 28.07 75.91 -42.03
N VAL A 150 28.03 75.03 -43.03
CA VAL A 150 27.36 73.70 -42.90
C VAL A 150 28.02 72.82 -41.83
N VAL A 151 29.35 72.86 -41.69
CA VAL A 151 30.05 72.14 -40.62
C VAL A 151 29.73 72.73 -39.24
N PHE A 152 29.67 74.07 -39.13
CA PHE A 152 29.29 74.74 -37.90
C PHE A 152 27.86 74.39 -37.47
N ASP A 153 26.90 74.43 -38.40
CA ASP A 153 25.51 74.07 -38.15
C ASP A 153 25.36 72.61 -37.71
N GLY A 154 26.16 71.70 -38.30
CA GLY A 154 26.20 70.29 -37.91
C GLY A 154 26.66 70.07 -36.47
N LEU A 155 27.61 70.88 -35.97
CA LEU A 155 28.05 70.82 -34.58
C LEU A 155 27.01 71.40 -33.62
N VAL A 156 26.43 72.55 -34.00
CA VAL A 156 25.50 73.33 -33.18
C VAL A 156 24.12 72.64 -33.05
N MET A 157 23.48 72.26 -34.17
CA MET A 157 22.09 71.76 -34.18
C MET A 157 21.94 70.28 -33.82
N LEU A 158 23.06 69.54 -33.73
CA LEU A 158 23.09 68.16 -33.22
C LEU A 158 23.63 68.06 -31.78
N ASN A 159 23.78 69.20 -31.08
CA ASN A 159 24.38 69.31 -29.75
C ASN A 159 25.75 68.60 -29.60
N ILE A 160 26.58 68.62 -30.65
CA ILE A 160 27.91 68.00 -30.63
C ILE A 160 28.86 68.96 -29.91
N GLY A 161 29.28 68.56 -28.71
CA GLY A 161 29.98 69.40 -27.75
C GLY A 161 31.18 70.18 -28.31
N LEU A 162 30.95 71.45 -28.65
CA LEU A 162 32.00 72.42 -28.95
C LEU A 162 32.84 72.67 -27.68
N PRO A 163 34.19 72.72 -27.76
CA PRO A 163 35.04 72.90 -26.58
C PRO A 163 34.84 74.26 -25.88
N PHE A 164 34.31 75.26 -26.60
CA PHE A 164 33.90 76.56 -26.07
C PHE A 164 32.38 76.67 -25.83
N GLY A 165 31.60 75.65 -26.17
CA GLY A 165 30.15 75.61 -26.02
C GLY A 165 29.69 75.96 -24.59
N PRO A 166 30.23 75.32 -23.53
CA PRO A 166 29.88 75.67 -22.15
C PRO A 166 30.17 77.13 -21.77
N ALA A 167 31.26 77.72 -22.29
CA ALA A 167 31.60 79.12 -22.04
C ALA A 167 30.65 80.09 -22.78
N MET A 168 30.23 79.72 -23.99
CA MET A 168 29.29 80.50 -24.79
C MET A 168 27.85 80.41 -24.26
N VAL A 169 27.42 79.23 -23.78
CA VAL A 169 26.17 79.04 -23.05
C VAL A 169 26.20 79.80 -21.71
N ALA A 170 27.31 79.80 -20.99
CA ALA A 170 27.47 80.62 -19.77
C ALA A 170 27.34 82.12 -20.08
N PHE A 171 27.96 82.61 -21.16
CA PHE A 171 27.82 83.99 -21.62
C PHE A 171 26.37 84.35 -21.98
N LEU A 172 25.66 83.46 -22.68
CA LEU A 172 24.24 83.67 -23.00
C LEU A 172 23.35 83.64 -21.75
N LYS A 173 23.61 82.74 -20.79
CA LYS A 173 22.87 82.69 -19.51
C LYS A 173 23.07 83.92 -18.62
N VAL A 174 24.19 84.64 -18.72
CA VAL A 174 24.36 85.93 -18.01
C VAL A 174 23.27 86.96 -18.38
N PHE A 175 22.76 86.91 -19.61
CA PHE A 175 21.69 87.81 -20.11
C PHE A 175 20.27 87.23 -19.94
N TRP A 176 20.11 85.91 -19.85
CA TRP A 176 18.81 85.23 -19.76
C TRP A 176 18.55 84.44 -18.45
N ASP A 177 19.34 84.65 -17.39
CA ASP A 177 19.07 84.13 -16.03
C ASP A 177 17.74 84.67 -15.46
N ARG A 178 16.63 83.99 -15.77
CA ARG A 178 15.29 84.27 -15.25
C ARG A 178 14.52 82.96 -14.98
N GLU A 179 14.23 82.66 -13.71
CA GLU A 179 13.40 81.51 -13.30
C GLU A 179 11.97 81.94 -12.92
N VAL A 180 11.01 81.02 -13.02
CA VAL A 180 9.64 81.25 -12.54
C VAL A 180 9.60 81.30 -11.02
N ALA A 181 9.26 82.46 -10.46
CA ALA A 181 8.99 82.68 -9.05
C ALA A 181 7.59 82.20 -8.64
N ILE A 182 7.35 82.10 -7.33
CA ILE A 182 6.09 81.64 -6.72
C ILE A 182 4.86 82.42 -7.26
N SER A 183 5.07 83.68 -7.63
CA SER A 183 4.10 84.58 -8.25
C SER A 183 3.66 84.19 -9.68
N GLU A 184 4.23 83.14 -10.30
CA GLU A 184 4.13 82.75 -11.72
C GLU A 184 4.74 83.82 -12.67
N GLN A 185 5.81 84.50 -12.24
CA GLN A 185 6.55 85.52 -13.00
C GLN A 185 8.05 85.21 -13.06
N TYR A 186 8.82 85.84 -13.97
CA TYR A 186 10.21 85.44 -14.28
C TYR A 186 11.30 86.38 -13.69
N VAL A 187 12.15 85.87 -12.80
CA VAL A 187 13.04 86.65 -11.88
C VAL A 187 14.50 86.12 -11.86
N LYS A 188 15.49 87.00 -11.62
CA LYS A 188 16.95 86.73 -11.72
C LYS A 188 17.59 86.26 -10.39
N VAL A 189 18.59 85.37 -10.46
CA VAL A 189 19.09 84.59 -9.29
C VAL A 189 20.41 85.10 -8.70
N SER A 190 21.33 85.63 -9.51
CA SER A 190 22.73 85.83 -9.09
C SER A 190 22.96 86.85 -7.96
N SER A 191 21.97 87.68 -7.62
CA SER A 191 22.07 88.78 -6.65
C SER A 191 21.90 88.37 -5.17
N VAL A 192 21.88 87.06 -4.86
CA VAL A 192 21.31 86.58 -3.58
C VAL A 192 22.20 85.60 -2.78
N THR A 193 23.29 85.03 -3.34
CA THR A 193 23.85 83.74 -2.82
C THR A 193 25.36 83.61 -2.51
N GLN A 194 26.24 84.63 -2.61
CA GLN A 194 27.70 84.44 -2.41
C GLN A 194 28.41 85.53 -1.55
N ASN A 195 29.14 85.09 -0.51
CA ASN A 195 30.01 85.88 0.41
C ASN A 195 30.95 84.89 1.17
N ALA A 196 32.21 85.18 1.60
CA ALA A 196 33.20 84.07 1.88
C ALA A 196 34.38 84.27 2.91
N SER A 197 34.47 83.51 4.04
CA SER A 197 35.58 83.69 5.06
C SER A 197 35.90 82.60 6.21
N LEU A 198 36.54 81.36 6.06
CA LEU A 198 36.81 80.36 7.23
C LEU A 198 38.04 79.27 7.55
N ILE A 199 38.41 78.08 6.94
CA ILE A 199 38.65 76.68 7.61
C ILE A 199 39.99 75.71 7.44
N LEU A 200 40.47 74.72 8.36
CA LEU A 200 41.76 73.80 8.29
C LEU A 200 42.18 72.48 9.28
N GLY A 201 42.31 71.10 8.98
CA GLY A 201 43.27 69.99 9.64
C GLY A 201 42.89 68.52 10.29
N LYS A 202 43.71 67.35 10.40
CA LYS A 202 43.33 65.80 10.33
C LYS A 202 43.93 64.45 11.14
N GLN A 203 43.39 63.11 11.11
CA GLN A 203 43.71 61.67 11.79
C GLN A 203 42.80 60.30 11.45
N ILE A 204 42.96 58.86 11.75
CA ILE A 204 42.69 57.41 11.00
C ILE A 204 42.30 55.84 11.55
N ILE A 205 41.42 54.79 11.01
CA ILE A 205 41.02 53.19 11.29
C ILE A 205 40.33 51.77 10.42
N ASN A 206 39.15 50.84 10.51
CA ASN A 206 38.70 49.35 9.79
C ASN A 206 37.35 48.22 10.02
N ILE A 207 36.74 47.13 9.19
CA ILE A 207 35.53 45.91 9.32
C ILE A 207 35.04 44.56 8.27
N LEU A 208 34.10 43.40 8.43
CA LEU A 208 33.55 42.08 7.49
C LEU A 208 32.18 40.93 7.63
N PRO A 209 31.75 39.76 6.79
CA PRO A 209 30.38 38.78 6.61
C PRO A 209 30.06 37.04 6.41
N GLU A 210 28.88 36.30 5.89
CA GLU A 210 28.18 34.75 6.01
C GLU A 210 27.30 33.65 4.91
N GLY A 211 26.51 32.41 5.15
CA GLY A 211 25.76 31.19 4.24
C GLY A 211 24.64 29.87 4.60
N THR A 212 24.00 28.79 3.79
CA THR A 212 22.85 27.55 4.03
C THR A 212 22.37 26.15 3.06
N ALA A 213 21.47 24.97 3.32
CA ALA A 213 21.07 23.47 2.63
C ALA A 213 19.63 22.49 2.51
N VAL A 214 19.43 21.01 2.40
CA VAL A 214 18.16 19.96 2.05
C VAL A 214 17.95 18.27 2.44
N LEU A 215 16.88 17.31 2.06
CA LEU A 215 16.51 15.69 2.23
C LEU A 215 15.44 14.76 1.27
N ASN A 216 15.19 13.35 1.40
CA ASN A 216 14.30 12.14 0.84
C ASN A 216 12.91 12.34 0.14
N PRO A 217 12.82 12.16 -1.19
CA PRO A 217 11.62 12.51 -1.98
C PRO A 217 10.73 11.36 -2.49
N GLY A 218 11.11 10.08 -2.37
CA GLY A 218 10.55 9.00 -3.22
C GLY A 218 9.34 8.22 -2.66
N GLY A 219 8.98 8.41 -1.38
CA GLY A 219 7.86 7.70 -0.74
C GLY A 219 8.00 6.18 -0.59
N ALA A 220 9.17 5.60 -0.91
CA ALA A 220 9.39 4.15 -0.84
C ALA A 220 9.37 3.63 0.61
N ALA A 221 8.76 2.46 0.80
CA ALA A 221 8.79 1.71 2.06
C ALA A 221 9.95 0.71 2.09
N PHE A 222 10.35 0.31 3.30
CA PHE A 222 11.57 -0.47 3.54
C PHE A 222 11.39 -1.47 4.69
N CYS A 223 12.11 -2.60 4.64
CA CYS A 223 12.15 -3.56 5.76
C CYS A 223 13.56 -4.02 6.14
N LEU A 224 13.75 -4.33 7.42
CA LEU A 224 14.98 -4.87 8.02
C LEU A 224 14.74 -6.27 8.62
N GLY A 225 15.58 -7.24 8.30
CA GLY A 225 15.48 -8.60 8.84
C GLY A 225 16.04 -9.67 7.90
N GLY A 226 16.33 -10.85 8.46
CA GLY A 226 16.91 -11.97 7.71
C GLY A 226 18.20 -11.56 6.99
N ASP A 227 18.25 -11.82 5.68
CA ASP A 227 19.38 -11.48 4.81
C ASP A 227 19.56 -9.97 4.55
N ARG A 228 18.68 -9.11 5.08
CA ARG A 228 18.73 -7.64 4.96
C ARG A 228 18.98 -6.98 6.33
N PRO A 229 20.22 -7.02 6.86
CA PRO A 229 20.60 -6.35 8.12
C PRO A 229 20.80 -4.84 7.98
N THR A 230 20.76 -4.31 6.75
CA THR A 230 20.91 -2.89 6.42
C THR A 230 20.04 -2.52 5.22
N VAL A 231 19.38 -1.37 5.28
CA VAL A 231 18.72 -0.71 4.13
C VAL A 231 19.26 0.70 3.99
N SER A 232 19.27 1.28 2.80
CA SER A 232 19.79 2.64 2.58
C SER A 232 18.67 3.62 2.23
N LEU A 233 18.58 4.72 2.97
CA LEU A 233 17.57 5.78 2.80
C LEU A 233 18.17 6.96 2.00
N PRO A 234 17.52 7.46 0.94
CA PRO A 234 18.12 8.48 0.07
C PRO A 234 18.01 9.91 0.66
N LEU A 235 19.13 10.61 0.76
CA LEU A 235 19.24 12.06 1.03
C LEU A 235 19.55 12.82 -0.25
N HIS A 236 19.07 14.06 -0.38
CA HIS A 236 19.30 14.97 -1.51
C HIS A 236 19.75 16.34 -0.97
N PHE A 237 20.63 17.06 -1.66
CA PHE A 237 21.19 18.36 -1.25
C PHE A 237 21.19 19.36 -2.41
N ASN A 238 21.05 20.66 -2.12
CA ASN A 238 21.06 21.72 -3.12
C ASN A 238 21.75 22.98 -2.58
N MET A 239 22.64 23.59 -3.38
CA MET A 239 23.43 24.80 -3.09
C MET A 239 24.21 24.82 -1.76
N THR A 240 24.77 23.69 -1.33
CA THR A 240 25.55 23.64 -0.08
C THR A 240 26.48 22.45 0.09
N THR A 241 27.57 22.71 0.79
CA THR A 241 28.47 21.68 1.33
C THR A 241 28.25 21.49 2.85
N PRO A 242 27.34 20.61 3.30
CA PRO A 242 27.02 20.44 4.72
C PRO A 242 28.22 19.97 5.56
N VAL A 243 28.26 20.38 6.84
CA VAL A 243 29.27 19.99 7.84
C VAL A 243 28.68 19.18 8.99
N GLU A 244 27.39 19.34 9.30
CA GLU A 244 26.66 18.48 10.24
C GLU A 244 25.28 18.13 9.66
N ILE A 245 24.86 16.88 9.82
CA ILE A 245 23.52 16.38 9.45
C ILE A 245 23.03 15.49 10.59
N GLN A 246 21.79 15.72 11.03
CA GLN A 246 21.09 14.99 12.08
C GLN A 246 19.75 14.49 11.53
N ILE A 247 19.38 13.25 11.86
CA ILE A 247 18.15 12.54 11.47
C ILE A 247 17.51 12.00 12.74
N ILE A 248 16.20 12.08 12.87
CA ILE A 248 15.45 11.57 14.03
C ILE A 248 14.79 10.24 13.63
N ARG A 249 14.91 9.21 14.48
CA ARG A 249 14.15 7.96 14.37
C ARG A 249 13.21 7.83 15.57
N THR A 250 11.91 7.70 15.33
CA THR A 250 10.93 7.22 16.33
C THR A 250 10.91 5.69 16.30
N ASP A 251 11.05 5.04 17.46
CA ASP A 251 11.07 3.57 17.55
C ASP A 251 9.65 2.95 17.50
N LEU A 252 9.46 1.84 16.78
CA LEU A 252 8.14 1.22 16.62
C LEU A 252 7.67 0.45 17.88
N GLU A 253 8.59 0.04 18.75
CA GLU A 253 8.28 -0.77 19.93
C GLU A 253 8.08 0.07 21.19
N THR A 254 8.85 1.16 21.34
CA THR A 254 8.88 2.01 22.54
C THR A 254 8.38 3.44 22.31
N ASN A 255 7.99 3.80 21.08
CA ASN A 255 7.58 5.16 20.65
C ASN A 255 8.59 6.29 20.98
N SER A 256 9.85 5.94 21.26
CA SER A 256 10.89 6.86 21.71
C SER A 256 11.71 7.43 20.54
N GLU A 257 12.02 8.74 20.57
CA GLU A 257 12.86 9.37 19.54
C GLU A 257 14.37 9.27 19.84
N GLU A 258 15.15 8.85 18.84
CA GLU A 258 16.62 8.78 18.86
C GLU A 258 17.20 9.68 17.77
N THR A 259 18.03 10.66 18.15
CA THR A 259 18.69 11.57 17.18
C THR A 259 20.03 11.01 16.72
N LEU A 260 20.12 10.70 15.44
CA LEU A 260 21.24 10.07 14.76
C LEU A 260 22.04 11.11 13.96
N LYS A 261 23.36 11.20 14.19
CA LYS A 261 24.25 12.11 13.45
C LYS A 261 25.04 11.36 12.38
N LEU A 262 25.20 11.95 11.20
CA LEU A 262 26.06 11.38 10.15
C LEU A 262 27.55 11.49 10.52
N SER A 263 28.33 10.48 10.14
CA SER A 263 29.77 10.46 10.41
C SER A 263 30.56 11.41 9.51
N ARG A 264 31.73 11.85 9.98
CA ARG A 264 32.61 12.76 9.23
C ARG A 264 32.99 12.25 7.84
N ASP A 265 33.11 10.94 7.66
CA ASP A 265 33.48 10.35 6.37
C ASP A 265 32.29 10.21 5.40
N GLN A 266 31.07 9.99 5.90
CA GLN A 266 29.84 10.13 5.10
C GLN A 266 29.65 11.58 4.65
N ILE A 267 29.95 12.56 5.53
CA ILE A 267 29.89 13.99 5.19
C ILE A 267 30.94 14.35 4.13
N LYS A 268 32.15 13.76 4.16
CA LYS A 268 33.14 13.90 3.05
C LYS A 268 32.61 13.30 1.73
N GLN A 269 31.91 12.17 1.78
CA GLN A 269 31.30 11.56 0.58
C GLN A 269 30.21 12.48 0.00
N ILE A 270 29.33 13.04 0.84
CA ILE A 270 28.33 14.04 0.43
C ILE A 270 29.01 15.27 -0.18
N LYS A 271 30.02 15.86 0.48
CA LYS A 271 30.78 16.99 -0.09
C LYS A 271 31.44 16.63 -1.45
N LYS A 272 31.87 15.38 -1.67
CA LYS A 272 32.40 14.93 -2.98
C LYS A 272 31.31 14.76 -4.04
N LEU A 273 30.10 14.38 -3.66
CA LEU A 273 28.95 14.28 -4.57
C LEU A 273 28.43 15.68 -4.98
N VAL A 274 28.26 16.59 -4.02
CA VAL A 274 27.89 17.99 -4.29
C VAL A 274 28.92 18.66 -5.20
N LYS A 275 30.23 18.56 -4.89
CA LYS A 275 31.29 19.13 -5.74
C LYS A 275 31.40 18.49 -7.13
N ARG A 276 30.78 17.33 -7.36
CA ARG A 276 30.65 16.73 -8.68
C ARG A 276 29.45 17.30 -9.44
N GLN A 277 28.32 17.52 -8.77
CA GLN A 277 27.16 18.22 -9.32
C GLN A 277 27.51 19.67 -9.71
N GLU A 278 28.27 20.38 -8.87
CA GLU A 278 28.80 21.73 -9.19
C GLU A 278 29.65 21.78 -10.48
N SER A 279 30.19 20.63 -10.91
CA SER A 279 31.03 20.52 -12.13
C SER A 279 30.31 19.95 -13.36
N ASP A 280 29.09 19.44 -13.22
CA ASP A 280 28.37 18.73 -14.28
C ASP A 280 26.84 18.94 -14.17
N PRO A 281 26.29 19.97 -14.86
CA PRO A 281 24.89 20.40 -14.68
C PRO A 281 23.85 19.52 -15.38
N GLU A 282 24.24 18.48 -16.15
CA GLU A 282 23.29 17.47 -16.65
C GLU A 282 23.00 16.37 -15.60
N MET A 283 23.77 16.33 -14.50
CA MET A 283 23.60 15.34 -13.44
C MET A 283 22.51 15.77 -12.44
N ALA A 284 21.47 14.95 -12.30
CA ALA A 284 20.42 15.14 -11.29
C ALA A 284 21.00 15.15 -9.85
N ASP A 285 20.29 15.83 -8.94
CA ASP A 285 20.62 16.12 -7.53
C ASP A 285 21.65 15.20 -6.86
N ALA A 286 22.54 15.79 -6.04
CA ALA A 286 23.50 15.08 -5.18
C ALA A 286 22.83 14.13 -4.17
N LYS A 287 22.49 12.94 -4.66
CA LYS A 287 21.86 11.84 -3.93
C LYS A 287 22.88 11.06 -3.11
N PHE A 288 22.60 10.86 -1.83
CA PHE A 288 23.40 10.05 -0.91
C PHE A 288 22.54 9.02 -0.18
N ASP A 289 22.82 7.74 -0.38
CA ASP A 289 22.08 6.64 0.24
C ASP A 289 22.67 6.30 1.62
N TRP A 290 21.92 6.60 2.69
CA TRP A 290 22.37 6.47 4.09
C TRP A 290 21.91 5.14 4.72
N PRO A 291 22.85 4.25 5.13
CA PRO A 291 22.50 2.92 5.63
C PRO A 291 21.99 2.92 7.08
N VAL A 292 20.77 2.44 7.28
CA VAL A 292 20.10 2.23 8.58
C VAL A 292 20.09 0.77 9.00
N LYS A 293 20.00 0.52 10.33
CA LYS A 293 20.09 -0.82 10.97
C LYS A 293 19.00 -1.12 12.01
N LYS A 294 18.16 -0.14 12.36
CA LYS A 294 17.07 -0.28 13.34
C LYS A 294 15.72 -0.01 12.64
N PRO A 295 14.64 -0.76 12.94
CA PRO A 295 13.30 -0.37 12.51
C PRO A 295 12.88 0.95 13.19
N GLY A 296 11.93 1.67 12.59
CA GLY A 296 11.47 2.96 13.07
C GLY A 296 10.91 3.85 11.97
N VAL A 297 10.36 4.99 12.38
CA VAL A 297 9.94 6.10 11.49
C VAL A 297 11.07 7.13 11.45
N TYR A 298 11.56 7.49 10.28
CA TYR A 298 12.72 8.38 10.08
C TYR A 298 12.32 9.74 9.46
N ARG A 299 12.88 10.84 9.99
CA ARG A 299 12.64 12.25 9.56
C ARG A 299 13.90 13.14 9.71
N LEU A 300 14.07 14.23 8.92
CA LEU A 300 15.26 15.11 9.04
C LEU A 300 15.23 15.94 10.32
N GLY A 301 16.32 15.93 11.10
CA GLY A 301 16.43 16.64 12.37
C GLY A 301 17.05 18.04 12.29
N LYS A 302 18.27 18.15 11.75
CA LYS A 302 19.05 19.40 11.61
C LYS A 302 20.15 19.25 10.56
N VAL A 303 20.52 20.34 9.88
CA VAL A 303 21.69 20.41 8.98
C VAL A 303 22.42 21.74 9.20
N LEU A 304 23.74 21.76 9.04
CA LEU A 304 24.59 22.96 9.09
C LEU A 304 25.53 23.04 7.87
N ASP A 305 25.83 24.24 7.40
CA ASP A 305 26.75 24.52 6.29
C ASP A 305 28.23 24.61 6.74
N GLU A 306 29.14 25.10 5.87
CA GLU A 306 30.56 25.23 6.23
C GLU A 306 30.96 26.50 7.00
N TYR A 307 30.11 27.52 7.01
CA TYR A 307 30.20 28.66 7.93
C TYR A 307 29.54 28.37 9.29
N LYS A 308 28.96 27.16 9.45
CA LYS A 308 28.24 26.60 10.63
C LYS A 308 26.81 27.13 10.81
N LEU A 309 26.20 27.63 9.75
CA LEU A 309 24.89 28.26 9.77
C LEU A 309 23.79 27.25 9.41
N GLU A 310 22.57 27.49 9.91
CA GLU A 310 21.46 26.55 9.78
C GLU A 310 20.68 26.70 8.46
N VAL A 311 20.07 25.59 8.09
CA VAL A 311 19.74 25.15 6.77
C VAL A 311 18.25 24.82 6.67
N GLN A 312 17.57 25.23 5.59
CA GLN A 312 16.15 24.93 5.37
C GLN A 312 15.90 23.45 5.02
N ARG A 313 14.75 22.91 5.46
CA ARG A 313 14.50 21.45 5.48
C ARG A 313 13.00 21.11 5.40
N PRO A 314 12.50 20.56 4.28
CA PRO A 314 11.18 19.92 4.22
C PRO A 314 11.17 18.58 4.96
N THR A 315 10.02 18.17 5.50
CA THR A 315 9.90 16.93 6.31
C THR A 315 8.78 16.01 5.82
N GLN A 316 9.13 14.76 5.52
CA GLN A 316 8.21 13.63 5.35
C GLN A 316 8.68 12.45 6.22
N ASN A 317 7.76 11.58 6.65
CA ASN A 317 8.07 10.41 7.45
C ASN A 317 8.40 9.19 6.56
N THR A 318 9.51 8.52 6.83
CA THR A 318 9.93 7.30 6.11
C THR A 318 9.81 6.09 7.04
N PHE A 319 8.99 5.10 6.69
CA PHE A 319 8.78 3.89 7.50
C PHE A 319 9.81 2.80 7.16
N VAL A 320 10.46 2.25 8.19
CA VAL A 320 11.34 1.08 8.09
C VAL A 320 10.86 0.03 9.09
N VAL A 321 10.21 -1.02 8.61
CA VAL A 321 9.58 -2.07 9.45
C VAL A 321 10.45 -3.32 9.58
N PRO A 322 10.17 -4.26 10.49
CA PRO A 322 10.73 -5.60 10.44
C PRO A 322 10.27 -6.32 9.17
N CYS A 323 11.18 -6.99 8.44
CA CYS A 323 10.77 -7.78 7.26
C CYS A 323 9.83 -8.94 7.66
N PRO A 324 8.78 -9.20 6.88
CA PRO A 324 7.81 -10.24 7.20
C PRO A 324 8.47 -11.62 7.15
N LYS A 325 8.12 -12.47 8.10
CA LYS A 325 8.61 -13.85 8.20
C LYS A 325 7.50 -14.83 8.56
N ALA A 326 7.71 -16.11 8.30
CA ALA A 326 6.81 -17.16 8.75
C ALA A 326 7.57 -18.40 9.25
N ARG A 327 6.86 -19.24 10.00
CA ARG A 327 7.32 -20.57 10.44
C ARG A 327 6.16 -21.53 10.55
N VAL A 328 6.43 -22.81 10.30
CA VAL A 328 5.51 -23.88 10.66
C VAL A 328 5.68 -24.20 12.14
N VAL A 329 4.59 -24.14 12.89
CA VAL A 329 4.50 -24.66 14.25
C VAL A 329 4.29 -26.17 14.13
N ALA A 330 5.38 -26.92 14.36
CA ALA A 330 5.38 -28.37 14.25
C ALA A 330 4.37 -29.02 15.20
N SER A 331 3.65 -30.01 14.68
CA SER A 331 2.73 -30.87 15.44
C SER A 331 3.49 -31.71 16.48
N SER A 332 2.81 -32.12 17.55
CA SER A 332 3.34 -33.00 18.61
C SER A 332 3.89 -34.35 18.11
N SER A 333 3.42 -34.81 16.96
CA SER A 333 3.87 -36.03 16.27
C SER A 333 3.71 -35.91 14.77
N SER A 334 4.58 -36.60 14.01
CA SER A 334 4.53 -36.71 12.54
C SER A 334 3.86 -37.98 12.04
N ASP A 335 3.71 -39.00 12.88
CA ASP A 335 2.85 -40.14 12.57
C ASP A 335 1.36 -39.74 12.72
N ARG A 336 0.54 -40.20 11.77
CA ARG A 336 -0.91 -40.01 11.73
C ARG A 336 -1.59 -41.28 11.24
N CYS A 337 -2.87 -41.43 11.53
CA CYS A 337 -3.72 -42.49 11.01
C CYS A 337 -4.72 -41.92 10.00
N VAL A 338 -5.20 -42.73 9.06
CA VAL A 338 -6.24 -42.30 8.09
C VAL A 338 -7.47 -41.77 8.83
N GLY A 339 -7.92 -40.57 8.49
CA GLY A 339 -9.02 -39.86 9.15
C GLY A 339 -8.62 -38.99 10.35
N ASP A 340 -7.36 -39.02 10.81
CA ASP A 340 -6.86 -38.03 11.77
C ASP A 340 -6.75 -36.64 11.13
N LEU A 341 -6.70 -35.59 11.95
CA LEU A 341 -6.45 -34.21 11.51
C LEU A 341 -4.95 -33.91 11.42
N SER A 342 -4.56 -33.01 10.51
CA SER A 342 -3.19 -32.50 10.42
C SER A 342 -2.68 -31.88 11.72
N ASP A 343 -3.51 -31.07 12.40
CA ASP A 343 -3.21 -30.38 13.67
C ASP A 343 -1.84 -29.67 13.66
N LEU A 344 -1.68 -28.74 12.72
CA LEU A 344 -0.50 -27.90 12.56
C LEU A 344 -0.93 -26.44 12.43
N SER A 345 0.00 -25.49 12.65
CA SER A 345 -0.28 -24.09 12.33
C SER A 345 0.88 -23.36 11.67
N LEU A 346 0.55 -22.34 10.89
CA LEU A 346 1.50 -21.43 10.25
C LEU A 346 1.50 -20.13 11.06
N GLU A 347 2.61 -19.80 11.72
CA GLU A 347 2.79 -18.50 12.38
C GLU A 347 3.47 -17.53 11.42
N VAL A 348 2.84 -16.39 11.18
CA VAL A 348 3.32 -15.29 10.34
C VAL A 348 3.59 -14.07 11.22
N GLU A 349 4.70 -13.37 11.03
CA GLU A 349 5.09 -12.19 11.80
C GLU A 349 5.54 -11.05 10.88
N GLY A 350 4.91 -9.88 11.01
CA GLY A 350 5.18 -8.67 10.22
C GLY A 350 4.07 -7.63 10.37
N THR A 351 4.12 -6.52 9.65
CA THR A 351 3.09 -5.45 9.76
C THR A 351 1.79 -5.84 9.01
N PRO A 352 0.62 -5.94 9.69
CA PRO A 352 -0.63 -6.39 9.06
C PRO A 352 -1.35 -5.30 8.23
N PRO A 353 -2.19 -5.68 7.25
CA PRO A 353 -2.53 -7.05 6.85
C PRO A 353 -1.38 -7.80 6.15
N LEU A 354 -1.19 -9.06 6.53
CA LEU A 354 -0.17 -9.98 5.99
C LEU A 354 -0.78 -10.88 4.90
N LYS A 355 0.07 -11.40 4.02
CA LYS A 355 -0.25 -12.48 3.07
C LYS A 355 0.78 -13.61 3.20
N ILE A 356 0.34 -14.86 3.09
CA ILE A 356 1.21 -16.04 3.01
C ILE A 356 0.82 -16.93 1.83
N ASN A 357 1.81 -17.50 1.14
CA ASN A 357 1.62 -18.65 0.27
C ASN A 357 2.40 -19.85 0.85
N TYR A 358 1.81 -21.04 0.73
CA TYR A 358 2.42 -22.30 1.17
C TYR A 358 2.00 -23.42 0.20
N SER A 359 2.80 -24.48 0.16
CA SER A 359 2.59 -25.67 -0.65
C SER A 359 2.25 -26.86 0.23
N ARG A 360 1.37 -27.74 -0.28
CA ARG A 360 1.07 -29.04 0.29
C ARG A 360 1.38 -30.12 -0.75
N SER A 361 2.30 -31.02 -0.44
CA SER A 361 2.56 -32.23 -1.23
C SER A 361 1.82 -33.42 -0.63
N ILE A 362 1.10 -34.18 -1.46
CA ILE A 362 0.51 -35.47 -1.07
C ILE A 362 1.08 -36.54 -2.01
N ASN A 363 1.88 -37.46 -1.47
CA ASN A 363 2.59 -38.51 -2.20
C ASN A 363 3.35 -37.98 -3.44
N GLY A 364 3.98 -36.80 -3.33
CA GLY A 364 4.76 -36.16 -4.39
C GLY A 364 3.96 -35.36 -5.42
N LYS A 365 2.70 -35.01 -5.11
CA LYS A 365 1.90 -34.06 -5.89
C LYS A 365 1.71 -32.76 -5.12
N ASP A 366 2.33 -31.70 -5.63
CA ASP A 366 2.34 -30.38 -4.98
C ASP A 366 1.14 -29.53 -5.40
N HIS A 367 0.52 -28.89 -4.41
CA HIS A 367 -0.55 -27.90 -4.58
C HIS A 367 -0.17 -26.61 -3.83
N SER A 368 -0.14 -25.48 -4.52
CA SER A 368 0.13 -24.16 -3.95
C SER A 368 -1.15 -23.48 -3.48
N PHE A 369 -1.19 -23.06 -2.23
CA PHE A 369 -2.29 -22.33 -1.60
C PHE A 369 -1.81 -20.94 -1.16
N HIS A 370 -2.74 -20.00 -1.01
CA HIS A 370 -2.43 -18.66 -0.53
C HIS A 370 -3.55 -18.10 0.34
N PHE A 371 -3.19 -17.33 1.36
CA PHE A 371 -4.13 -16.63 2.24
C PHE A 371 -3.78 -15.14 2.29
N GLN A 372 -4.81 -14.30 2.14
CA GLN A 372 -4.71 -12.85 2.15
C GLN A 372 -5.36 -12.28 3.43
N SER A 373 -5.11 -11.01 3.73
CA SER A 373 -5.75 -10.27 4.84
C SER A 373 -5.53 -10.87 6.24
N LEU A 374 -4.36 -11.49 6.51
CA LEU A 374 -4.04 -12.00 7.83
C LEU A 374 -3.73 -10.85 8.81
N GLN A 375 -4.57 -10.69 9.84
CA GLN A 375 -4.41 -9.68 10.89
C GLN A 375 -4.86 -10.25 12.26
N PRO A 376 -4.30 -9.79 13.39
CA PRO A 376 -4.72 -10.23 14.72
C PRO A 376 -6.09 -9.63 15.11
N GLU A 377 -6.77 -10.24 16.06
CA GLU A 377 -8.09 -9.76 16.50
C GLU A 377 -8.03 -8.38 17.18
N GLY A 378 -8.97 -7.50 16.83
CA GLY A 378 -9.08 -6.15 17.39
C GLY A 378 -8.12 -5.11 16.79
N PHE A 379 -7.24 -5.51 15.87
CA PHE A 379 -6.37 -4.60 15.14
C PHE A 379 -7.12 -3.92 13.98
N SER A 380 -7.15 -2.59 13.98
CA SER A 380 -7.61 -1.78 12.85
C SER A 380 -6.47 -0.90 12.35
N SER A 381 -6.14 -1.01 11.06
CA SER A 381 -5.08 -0.21 10.44
C SER A 381 -5.62 1.09 9.86
N PRO A 382 -4.97 2.25 10.09
CA PRO A 382 -5.34 3.51 9.42
C PRO A 382 -5.06 3.47 7.91
N LEU A 383 -4.35 2.46 7.38
CA LEU A 383 -4.29 2.17 5.94
C LEU A 383 -5.60 1.61 5.36
N MET A 384 -6.62 1.41 6.20
CA MET A 384 -7.93 0.88 5.83
C MET A 384 -9.10 1.80 6.22
N GLY A 385 -8.81 3.03 6.65
CA GLY A 385 -9.80 4.04 6.99
C GLY A 385 -9.47 5.41 6.40
N SER A 386 -10.42 6.34 6.50
CA SER A 386 -10.31 7.67 5.92
C SER A 386 -9.07 8.44 6.39
N LEU A 387 -8.25 8.88 5.44
CA LEU A 387 -7.02 9.68 5.64
C LEU A 387 -7.20 11.03 6.34
N ARG A 388 -8.45 11.41 6.68
CA ARG A 388 -8.87 12.69 7.28
C ARG A 388 -8.16 13.06 8.59
N SER A 389 -7.48 12.11 9.24
CA SER A 389 -6.76 12.31 10.49
C SER A 389 -5.28 12.67 10.32
N SER A 390 -4.68 12.48 9.13
CA SER A 390 -3.25 12.75 8.86
C SER A 390 -2.85 14.24 8.96
N ALA A 391 -3.83 15.14 9.12
CA ALA A 391 -3.64 16.57 9.38
C ALA A 391 -4.31 17.06 10.69
N LEU A 392 -4.75 16.14 11.56
CA LEU A 392 -5.45 16.45 12.81
C LEU A 392 -5.07 15.56 14.02
N VAL A 393 -4.35 14.45 13.85
CA VAL A 393 -3.70 13.77 14.97
C VAL A 393 -2.51 14.62 15.43
N MET A 394 -2.50 15.02 16.70
CA MET A 394 -1.38 15.75 17.30
C MET A 394 -0.17 14.81 17.50
N PRO A 395 1.07 15.32 17.50
CA PRO A 395 2.26 14.50 17.77
C PRO A 395 2.28 13.78 19.13
N ASP A 396 1.46 14.23 20.10
CA ASP A 396 1.32 13.65 21.44
C ASP A 396 0.38 12.42 21.50
N ASP A 397 -0.27 12.04 20.40
CA ASP A 397 -1.23 10.93 20.38
C ASP A 397 -0.51 9.58 20.21
N GLU A 398 -0.48 8.75 21.27
CA GLU A 398 0.22 7.45 21.31
C GLU A 398 -0.23 6.46 20.19
N SER A 399 -1.38 6.72 19.57
CA SER A 399 -1.93 5.94 18.44
C SER A 399 -1.16 6.10 17.12
N PHE A 400 -0.30 7.11 16.96
CA PHE A 400 0.27 7.49 15.66
C PHE A 400 1.18 6.43 15.00
N VAL A 401 1.91 5.63 15.80
CA VAL A 401 2.95 4.70 15.31
C VAL A 401 2.60 3.21 15.54
N SER A 402 1.77 2.91 16.54
CA SER A 402 1.55 1.54 17.04
C SER A 402 0.94 0.57 16.03
N TRP A 403 0.20 1.06 15.04
CA TRP A 403 -0.36 0.25 13.95
C TRP A 403 0.69 -0.31 12.99
N ALA A 404 1.85 0.34 12.85
CA ALA A 404 2.92 -0.07 11.93
C ALA A 404 3.82 -1.18 12.51
N LYS A 405 3.63 -1.53 13.79
CA LYS A 405 4.35 -2.57 14.52
C LYS A 405 4.14 -3.96 13.89
N ALA A 406 5.17 -4.80 13.96
CA ALA A 406 5.06 -6.19 13.56
C ALA A 406 4.20 -7.00 14.55
N GLN A 407 3.18 -7.68 14.05
CA GLN A 407 2.27 -8.53 14.82
C GLN A 407 2.47 -9.99 14.42
N LYS A 408 2.15 -10.91 15.33
CA LYS A 408 2.08 -12.36 15.05
C LYS A 408 0.64 -12.75 14.74
N VAL A 409 0.45 -13.52 13.69
CA VAL A 409 -0.84 -14.10 13.29
C VAL A 409 -0.64 -15.60 13.04
N THR A 410 -1.42 -16.44 13.71
CA THR A 410 -1.32 -17.89 13.60
C THR A 410 -2.52 -18.44 12.85
N VAL A 411 -2.27 -19.22 11.80
CA VAL A 411 -3.29 -19.88 10.98
C VAL A 411 -3.23 -21.38 11.23
N SER A 412 -4.23 -21.94 11.90
CA SER A 412 -4.35 -23.39 12.12
C SER A 412 -4.85 -24.09 10.86
N LEU A 413 -4.17 -25.18 10.47
CA LEU A 413 -4.56 -26.06 9.38
C LEU A 413 -4.94 -27.42 9.97
N ASN A 414 -6.25 -27.70 9.96
CA ASN A 414 -6.89 -28.88 10.54
C ASN A 414 -7.62 -29.67 9.44
N GLU A 415 -6.86 -30.14 8.44
CA GLU A 415 -7.33 -30.92 7.30
C GLU A 415 -7.42 -32.41 7.67
N SER A 416 -8.45 -33.13 7.18
CA SER A 416 -8.59 -34.57 7.42
C SER A 416 -7.75 -35.41 6.47
N MET A 417 -6.90 -36.27 7.04
CA MET A 417 -5.92 -37.05 6.30
C MET A 417 -6.52 -38.35 5.74
N HIS A 418 -7.28 -38.25 4.65
CA HIS A 418 -7.95 -39.40 4.02
C HIS A 418 -7.03 -40.29 3.15
N PRO A 419 -6.25 -39.78 2.18
CA PRO A 419 -5.26 -40.60 1.49
C PRO A 419 -4.05 -40.92 2.38
N GLY A 420 -3.78 -42.20 2.61
CA GLY A 420 -2.57 -42.68 3.27
C GLY A 420 -1.28 -42.37 2.50
N GLY A 421 -0.14 -42.45 3.20
CA GLY A 421 1.20 -42.21 2.65
C GLY A 421 1.85 -40.92 3.18
N ALA A 422 2.75 -40.35 2.37
CA ALA A 422 3.55 -39.20 2.77
C ALA A 422 2.86 -37.87 2.44
N TRP A 423 2.77 -37.00 3.44
CA TRP A 423 2.27 -35.63 3.31
C TRP A 423 3.35 -34.65 3.75
N GLN A 424 3.45 -33.50 3.08
CA GLN A 424 4.40 -32.44 3.43
C GLN A 424 3.72 -31.07 3.26
N TYR A 425 3.88 -30.19 4.26
CA TYR A 425 3.45 -28.80 4.20
C TYR A 425 4.69 -27.91 4.26
N ALA A 426 4.83 -26.95 3.35
CA ALA A 426 5.99 -26.07 3.26
C ALA A 426 5.60 -24.62 2.97
N VAL A 427 6.21 -23.63 3.64
CA VAL A 427 5.97 -22.20 3.33
C VAL A 427 6.81 -21.75 2.13
N ASP A 428 6.26 -20.89 1.27
CA ASP A 428 6.89 -20.42 0.02
C ASP A 428 7.13 -18.92 -0.03
N GLU A 429 6.16 -18.07 0.31
CA GLU A 429 6.36 -16.62 0.35
C GLU A 429 5.44 -15.90 1.35
N VAL A 430 5.88 -14.76 1.86
CA VAL A 430 5.14 -13.90 2.79
C VAL A 430 5.27 -12.44 2.35
N HIS A 431 4.17 -11.68 2.47
CA HIS A 431 4.09 -10.25 2.15
C HIS A 431 3.53 -9.46 3.34
N ASP A 432 3.94 -8.20 3.50
CA ASP A 432 3.39 -7.25 4.49
C ASP A 432 2.53 -6.13 3.86
N ALA A 433 1.91 -5.33 4.72
CA ALA A 433 1.06 -4.20 4.33
C ALA A 433 1.76 -3.09 3.54
N PHE A 434 3.10 -3.04 3.59
CA PHE A 434 3.92 -2.09 2.83
C PHE A 434 4.42 -2.68 1.50
N GLY A 435 4.04 -3.91 1.17
CA GLY A 435 4.43 -4.60 -0.06
C GLY A 435 5.84 -5.21 -0.02
N ASN A 436 6.48 -5.32 1.16
CA ASN A 436 7.73 -6.06 1.27
C ASN A 436 7.44 -7.56 1.13
N VAL A 437 8.27 -8.25 0.34
CA VAL A 437 8.10 -9.69 0.05
C VAL A 437 9.34 -10.46 0.50
N VAL A 438 9.14 -11.55 1.23
CA VAL A 438 10.17 -12.54 1.57
C VAL A 438 9.77 -13.89 0.96
N LYS A 439 10.61 -14.40 0.06
CA LYS A 439 10.46 -15.71 -0.59
C LYS A 439 11.39 -16.73 0.05
N TYR A 440 10.88 -17.91 0.35
CA TYR A 440 11.62 -19.07 0.81
C TYR A 440 11.78 -20.02 -0.36
N GLN A 441 13.03 -20.28 -0.78
CA GLN A 441 13.38 -20.94 -2.04
C GLN A 441 12.49 -22.15 -2.34
N SER A 442 11.81 -22.12 -3.49
CA SER A 442 10.94 -23.21 -3.92
C SER A 442 11.74 -24.29 -4.69
N PRO A 443 11.26 -25.53 -4.77
CA PRO A 443 11.87 -26.57 -5.62
C PRO A 443 11.91 -26.23 -7.12
N ALA A 444 11.20 -25.19 -7.56
CA ALA A 444 11.22 -24.71 -8.94
C ALA A 444 12.33 -23.66 -9.19
N ASP A 445 12.88 -23.04 -8.15
CA ASP A 445 13.92 -21.99 -8.26
C ASP A 445 15.35 -22.54 -8.12
N ASP A 446 15.55 -23.69 -7.46
CA ASP A 446 16.87 -24.31 -7.23
C ASP A 446 16.90 -25.79 -7.66
N PRO A 447 17.49 -26.13 -8.83
CA PRO A 447 17.62 -27.51 -9.30
C PRO A 447 18.66 -28.33 -8.53
N GLU A 448 19.42 -27.76 -7.58
CA GLU A 448 20.29 -28.54 -6.67
C GLU A 448 19.52 -29.23 -5.52
N MET A 449 18.18 -29.06 -5.46
CA MET A 449 17.29 -29.85 -4.60
C MET A 449 17.63 -29.78 -3.10
N ARG A 450 18.12 -28.61 -2.64
CA ARG A 450 18.53 -28.39 -1.25
C ARG A 450 17.29 -28.43 -0.33
N PRO A 451 17.28 -29.24 0.74
CA PRO A 451 16.09 -29.38 1.59
C PRO A 451 15.78 -28.09 2.34
N LYS A 452 14.53 -27.62 2.25
CA LYS A 452 14.05 -26.43 2.98
C LYS A 452 14.29 -26.57 4.50
N PRO A 453 14.60 -25.46 5.21
CA PRO A 453 14.80 -25.47 6.66
C PRO A 453 13.63 -26.06 7.45
N LYS A 454 13.92 -26.84 8.50
CA LYS A 454 12.92 -27.51 9.38
C LYS A 454 11.91 -26.59 10.09
N HIS A 455 12.09 -25.27 10.06
CA HIS A 455 11.11 -24.32 10.61
C HIS A 455 10.11 -23.81 9.54
N LEU A 456 10.27 -24.22 8.29
CA LEU A 456 9.42 -23.86 7.15
C LEU A 456 8.68 -25.07 6.55
N VAL A 457 8.90 -26.26 7.11
CA VAL A 457 8.37 -27.54 6.60
C VAL A 457 7.91 -28.42 7.76
N GLN A 458 6.78 -29.10 7.58
CA GLN A 458 6.31 -30.19 8.44
C GLN A 458 5.93 -31.40 7.57
N ASP A 459 6.50 -32.56 7.89
CA ASP A 459 6.21 -33.83 7.25
C ASP A 459 5.26 -34.68 8.11
N PHE A 460 4.37 -35.44 7.46
CA PHE A 460 3.53 -36.44 8.10
C PHE A 460 3.52 -37.77 7.34
N ASN A 461 3.34 -38.85 8.10
CA ASN A 461 3.27 -40.22 7.63
C ASN A 461 1.91 -40.82 8.03
N VAL A 462 0.98 -40.86 7.07
CA VAL A 462 -0.42 -41.24 7.30
C VAL A 462 -0.58 -42.75 7.08
N LYS A 463 -0.91 -43.46 8.15
CA LYS A 463 -0.98 -44.92 8.23
C LYS A 463 -2.42 -45.41 8.18
N GLU A 464 -2.61 -46.52 7.47
CA GLU A 464 -3.89 -47.22 7.37
C GLU A 464 -4.30 -47.84 8.70
N ARG A 465 -5.60 -47.83 9.02
CA ARG A 465 -6.13 -48.45 10.25
C ARG A 465 -6.26 -49.97 10.09
N PRO A 466 -5.98 -50.77 11.14
CA PRO A 466 -6.15 -52.21 11.08
C PRO A 466 -7.61 -52.65 11.18
N VAL A 467 -7.90 -53.85 10.68
CA VAL A 467 -9.19 -54.53 10.80
C VAL A 467 -8.96 -55.95 11.30
N ALA A 468 -9.78 -56.39 12.26
CA ALA A 468 -9.76 -57.75 12.80
C ALA A 468 -11.17 -58.37 12.85
N ARG A 469 -11.27 -59.67 12.57
CA ARG A 469 -12.49 -60.48 12.76
C ARG A 469 -12.15 -61.94 13.00
N LEU A 470 -13.09 -62.73 13.48
CA LEU A 470 -12.91 -64.19 13.59
C LEU A 470 -13.24 -64.88 12.26
N GLY A 471 -12.60 -66.02 12.01
CA GLY A 471 -12.75 -66.80 10.78
C GLY A 471 -12.91 -68.28 11.06
N GLY A 472 -14.06 -68.85 10.68
CA GLY A 472 -14.35 -70.28 10.90
C GLY A 472 -14.69 -70.64 12.36
N CYS A 473 -14.97 -69.65 13.21
CA CYS A 473 -15.65 -69.85 14.49
C CYS A 473 -16.68 -68.74 14.69
N ASP A 474 -17.87 -69.13 15.17
CA ASP A 474 -18.94 -68.25 15.61
C ASP A 474 -19.81 -68.97 16.67
N LEU A 475 -20.98 -68.43 17.03
CA LEU A 475 -21.90 -69.04 18.01
C LEU A 475 -22.68 -70.27 17.49
N ARG A 476 -22.77 -70.46 16.17
CA ARG A 476 -23.37 -71.62 15.48
C ARG A 476 -22.31 -72.67 15.11
N HIS A 477 -21.09 -72.24 14.81
CA HIS A 477 -19.92 -73.07 14.51
C HIS A 477 -18.87 -72.94 15.62
N PRO A 478 -19.13 -73.49 16.82
CA PRO A 478 -18.21 -73.39 17.95
C PRO A 478 -16.91 -74.17 17.71
N LEU A 479 -15.80 -73.67 18.24
CA LEU A 479 -14.57 -74.44 18.36
C LEU A 479 -14.79 -75.57 19.38
N LYS A 480 -14.97 -76.79 18.88
CA LYS A 480 -15.03 -78.00 19.70
C LYS A 480 -13.60 -78.47 20.01
N VAL A 481 -13.21 -78.49 21.28
CA VAL A 481 -11.87 -78.88 21.73
C VAL A 481 -11.99 -80.04 22.73
N ALA A 482 -11.07 -81.01 22.65
CA ALA A 482 -10.99 -82.06 23.66
C ALA A 482 -10.55 -81.47 25.01
N LYS A 483 -11.28 -81.79 26.08
CA LYS A 483 -11.05 -81.31 27.44
C LYS A 483 -9.57 -81.35 27.85
N GLY A 484 -9.07 -80.22 28.36
CA GLY A 484 -7.67 -80.06 28.79
C GLY A 484 -6.65 -79.83 27.67
N LYS A 485 -7.06 -79.76 26.39
CA LYS A 485 -6.20 -79.32 25.28
C LYS A 485 -6.44 -77.83 24.97
N SER A 486 -5.46 -77.19 24.32
CA SER A 486 -5.59 -75.83 23.80
C SER A 486 -5.62 -75.80 22.27
N THR A 487 -6.32 -74.81 21.71
CA THR A 487 -6.36 -74.51 20.28
C THR A 487 -5.92 -73.06 20.02
N LYS A 488 -5.78 -72.67 18.75
CA LYS A 488 -5.56 -71.26 18.36
C LYS A 488 -6.92 -70.59 18.10
N LEU A 489 -7.10 -69.35 18.56
CA LEU A 489 -8.25 -68.51 18.18
C LEU A 489 -8.02 -68.01 16.73
N PRO A 490 -8.89 -68.33 15.74
CA PRO A 490 -8.61 -68.06 14.33
C PRO A 490 -8.97 -66.61 13.95
N ILE A 491 -8.04 -65.69 14.22
CA ILE A 491 -8.20 -64.27 13.94
C ILE A 491 -7.75 -63.97 12.50
N THR A 492 -8.63 -63.35 11.71
CA THR A 492 -8.30 -62.74 10.42
C THR A 492 -7.96 -61.27 10.66
N PHE A 493 -6.70 -60.92 10.43
CA PHE A 493 -6.18 -59.54 10.53
C PHE A 493 -5.86 -58.99 9.14
N GLY A 494 -6.03 -57.67 8.94
CA GLY A 494 -5.58 -56.98 7.73
C GLY A 494 -5.38 -55.47 7.93
N ILE A 495 -4.47 -54.90 7.14
CA ILE A 495 -4.31 -53.46 6.93
C ILE A 495 -4.40 -53.22 5.40
N SER A 496 -4.97 -52.09 4.97
CA SER A 496 -4.93 -51.69 3.57
C SER A 496 -3.46 -51.54 3.10
N GLY A 497 -3.11 -52.10 1.95
CA GLY A 497 -1.76 -52.05 1.39
C GLY A 497 -0.67 -52.89 2.09
N GLN A 498 -0.82 -53.30 3.35
CA GLN A 498 0.19 -54.06 4.11
C GLN A 498 -0.32 -55.42 4.63
N LYS A 499 0.46 -56.49 4.38
CA LYS A 499 0.05 -57.88 4.66
C LYS A 499 0.70 -58.53 5.89
N ASP A 500 1.71 -57.91 6.51
CA ASP A 500 2.36 -58.48 7.68
C ASP A 500 2.92 -57.36 8.59
N THR A 501 2.22 -57.10 9.70
CA THR A 501 2.57 -56.07 10.69
C THR A 501 2.34 -56.58 12.10
N ALA A 502 3.20 -56.15 13.04
CA ALA A 502 2.97 -56.39 14.46
C ALA A 502 1.73 -55.61 14.94
N HIS A 503 0.89 -56.25 15.74
CA HIS A 503 -0.39 -55.68 16.18
C HIS A 503 -0.79 -56.21 17.57
N SER A 504 -1.54 -55.38 18.31
CA SER A 504 -2.13 -55.72 19.60
C SER A 504 -3.61 -56.07 19.42
N LEU A 505 -4.05 -57.12 20.10
CA LEU A 505 -5.43 -57.61 20.11
C LEU A 505 -5.93 -57.72 21.53
N THR A 506 -7.16 -57.30 21.82
CA THR A 506 -7.83 -57.57 23.09
C THR A 506 -9.15 -58.29 22.88
N TRP A 507 -9.53 -59.11 23.86
CA TRP A 507 -10.81 -59.81 23.89
C TRP A 507 -11.35 -59.91 25.32
N GLN A 508 -12.66 -60.05 25.43
CA GLN A 508 -13.35 -60.45 26.65
C GLN A 508 -13.65 -61.96 26.62
N PHE A 509 -13.64 -62.61 27.79
CA PHE A 509 -13.95 -64.02 27.98
C PHE A 509 -14.90 -64.22 29.15
N SER A 510 -15.97 -65.01 28.94
CA SER A 510 -16.85 -65.51 30.00
C SER A 510 -16.93 -67.04 29.95
N PRO A 511 -16.74 -67.75 31.08
CA PRO A 511 -16.93 -69.18 31.18
C PRO A 511 -18.32 -69.64 30.72
N ILE A 512 -18.41 -70.87 30.21
CA ILE A 512 -19.64 -71.44 29.64
C ILE A 512 -20.84 -71.42 30.62
N ASP A 513 -20.61 -71.72 31.90
CA ASP A 513 -21.64 -71.76 32.95
C ASP A 513 -22.13 -70.37 33.38
N THR A 514 -21.45 -69.30 32.97
CA THR A 514 -21.78 -67.91 33.32
C THR A 514 -22.40 -67.13 32.16
N LEU A 515 -22.73 -67.79 31.05
CA LEU A 515 -23.43 -67.15 29.92
C LEU A 515 -24.91 -66.92 30.24
N THR A 516 -25.50 -65.91 29.61
CA THR A 516 -26.93 -65.64 29.70
C THR A 516 -27.75 -66.73 28.99
N LYS A 517 -29.06 -66.80 29.25
CA LYS A 517 -29.98 -67.66 28.48
C LYS A 517 -30.04 -67.31 26.98
N SER A 518 -29.67 -66.08 26.63
CA SER A 518 -29.51 -65.60 25.24
C SER A 518 -28.17 -65.94 24.59
N GLY A 519 -27.27 -66.65 25.29
CA GLY A 519 -25.96 -67.08 24.78
C GLY A 519 -24.87 -66.01 24.85
N GLU A 520 -25.06 -64.96 25.65
CA GLU A 520 -24.18 -63.79 25.77
C GLU A 520 -23.30 -63.85 27.02
N HIS A 521 -22.33 -62.93 27.14
CA HIS A 521 -21.58 -62.73 28.38
C HIS A 521 -22.52 -62.33 29.54
N GLY A 522 -22.52 -63.12 30.62
CA GLY A 522 -23.12 -62.71 31.88
C GLY A 522 -22.20 -61.82 32.72
N GLU A 523 -22.48 -61.72 34.02
CA GLU A 523 -21.78 -60.81 34.95
C GLU A 523 -20.30 -61.17 35.17
N VAL A 524 -19.92 -62.43 34.96
CA VAL A 524 -18.53 -62.89 35.11
C VAL A 524 -17.80 -62.74 33.76
N VAL A 525 -17.00 -61.68 33.66
CA VAL A 525 -16.19 -61.35 32.48
C VAL A 525 -14.73 -61.14 32.88
N SER A 526 -13.82 -61.67 32.07
CA SER A 526 -12.38 -61.45 32.15
C SER A 526 -11.84 -60.92 30.82
N TYR A 527 -10.65 -60.32 30.81
CA TYR A 527 -10.06 -59.74 29.60
C TYR A 527 -8.70 -60.38 29.29
N GLY A 528 -8.48 -60.71 28.02
CA GLY A 528 -7.22 -61.18 27.48
C GLY A 528 -6.61 -60.20 26.48
N SER A 529 -5.30 -60.27 26.31
CA SER A 529 -4.54 -59.44 25.36
C SER A 529 -3.41 -60.25 24.72
N HIS A 530 -3.09 -59.94 23.46
CA HIS A 530 -2.01 -60.58 22.71
C HIS A 530 -1.32 -59.59 21.77
N ASN A 531 0.00 -59.47 21.90
CA ASN A 531 0.85 -58.74 20.97
C ASN A 531 1.39 -59.71 19.91
N ALA A 532 0.67 -59.81 18.79
CA ALA A 532 1.03 -60.64 17.65
C ALA A 532 2.20 -60.02 16.88
N LYS A 533 3.22 -60.82 16.56
CA LYS A 533 4.38 -60.33 15.78
C LYS A 533 4.05 -60.05 14.31
N ASN A 534 3.09 -60.80 13.77
CA ASN A 534 2.73 -60.78 12.36
C ASN A 534 1.29 -61.33 12.16
N ALA A 535 0.76 -61.28 10.94
CA ALA A 535 -0.66 -61.58 10.65
C ALA A 535 -1.07 -63.06 10.83
N LYS A 536 -0.16 -63.95 11.25
CA LYS A 536 -0.38 -65.39 11.46
C LYS A 536 -0.08 -65.85 12.89
N ASP A 537 0.28 -64.91 13.76
CA ASP A 537 0.58 -65.15 15.18
C ASP A 537 -0.74 -65.07 15.97
N TRP A 538 -1.33 -66.24 16.25
CA TRP A 538 -2.66 -66.37 16.86
C TRP A 538 -2.55 -66.80 18.34
N PRO A 539 -3.31 -66.16 19.25
CA PRO A 539 -3.32 -66.53 20.66
C PRO A 539 -3.90 -67.95 20.86
N LYS A 540 -3.43 -68.63 21.90
CA LYS A 540 -3.93 -69.94 22.30
C LYS A 540 -5.01 -69.81 23.39
N ILE A 541 -6.04 -70.65 23.30
CA ILE A 541 -7.19 -70.70 24.22
C ILE A 541 -7.53 -72.14 24.59
N SER A 542 -8.09 -72.36 25.79
CA SER A 542 -8.37 -73.68 26.38
C SER A 542 -9.67 -73.76 27.18
N GLU A 543 -10.13 -72.64 27.75
CA GLU A 543 -11.26 -72.64 28.68
C GLU A 543 -12.59 -72.61 27.92
N PRO A 544 -13.58 -73.45 28.30
CA PRO A 544 -14.87 -73.47 27.63
C PRO A 544 -15.68 -72.22 27.97
N GLY A 545 -16.20 -71.54 26.95
CA GLY A 545 -16.90 -70.27 27.11
C GLY A 545 -16.85 -69.41 25.86
N LEU A 546 -17.33 -68.17 25.99
CA LEU A 546 -17.46 -67.21 24.90
C LEU A 546 -16.24 -66.27 24.88
N TYR A 547 -15.51 -66.25 23.76
CA TYR A 547 -14.38 -65.37 23.48
C TYR A 547 -14.80 -64.30 22.46
N THR A 548 -14.69 -63.03 22.81
CA THR A 548 -15.20 -61.94 21.98
C THR A 548 -14.17 -60.83 21.84
N LEU A 549 -13.72 -60.56 20.60
CA LEU A 549 -12.77 -59.49 20.29
C LEU A 549 -13.32 -58.13 20.73
N LYS A 550 -12.46 -57.23 21.20
CA LYS A 550 -12.85 -55.90 21.71
C LYS A 550 -12.01 -54.75 21.18
N SER A 551 -10.75 -54.96 20.82
CA SER A 551 -9.97 -53.98 20.06
C SER A 551 -8.84 -54.61 19.27
N VAL A 552 -8.42 -53.89 18.22
CA VAL A 552 -7.19 -54.13 17.46
C VAL A 552 -6.44 -52.81 17.28
N SER A 553 -5.11 -52.84 17.38
CA SER A 553 -4.25 -51.68 17.07
C SER A 553 -2.93 -52.09 16.44
N ALA A 554 -2.38 -51.21 15.60
CA ALA A 554 -1.09 -51.38 14.93
C ALA A 554 -0.26 -50.10 15.08
N GLY A 555 0.82 -50.17 15.86
CA GLY A 555 1.54 -48.98 16.31
C GLY A 555 0.61 -48.04 17.10
N ALA A 556 0.53 -46.78 16.70
CA ALA A 556 -0.37 -45.79 17.28
C ALA A 556 -1.83 -45.89 16.78
N CYS A 557 -2.09 -46.60 15.68
CA CYS A 557 -3.40 -46.61 15.05
C CYS A 557 -4.32 -47.67 15.66
N ALA A 558 -5.35 -47.22 16.38
CA ALA A 558 -6.52 -48.02 16.71
C ALA A 558 -7.33 -48.31 15.44
N GLY A 559 -7.90 -49.51 15.37
CA GLY A 559 -8.68 -50.00 14.22
C GLY A 559 -9.97 -50.72 14.61
N GLU A 560 -10.63 -51.32 13.63
CA GLU A 560 -11.99 -51.84 13.76
C GLU A 560 -12.03 -53.36 14.01
N VAL A 561 -12.97 -53.79 14.86
CA VAL A 561 -13.41 -55.19 14.97
C VAL A 561 -14.67 -55.40 14.14
N GLN A 562 -14.67 -56.41 13.27
CA GLN A 562 -15.77 -56.78 12.37
C GLN A 562 -16.38 -58.13 12.74
N GLU A 563 -17.66 -58.32 12.39
CA GLU A 563 -18.38 -59.56 12.64
C GLU A 563 -17.85 -60.72 11.76
N PRO A 564 -17.73 -61.96 12.29
CA PRO A 564 -17.99 -62.35 13.67
C PRO A 564 -16.94 -61.81 14.65
N GLU A 565 -17.37 -61.07 15.68
CA GLU A 565 -16.47 -60.67 16.79
C GLU A 565 -16.40 -61.73 17.90
N SER A 566 -17.40 -62.62 17.97
CA SER A 566 -17.57 -63.64 19.02
C SER A 566 -17.31 -65.06 18.51
N CYS A 567 -16.58 -65.87 19.28
CA CYS A 567 -16.35 -67.30 19.05
C CYS A 567 -16.62 -68.09 20.33
N LEU A 568 -17.47 -69.12 20.22
CA LEU A 568 -17.78 -70.02 21.33
C LEU A 568 -16.81 -71.20 21.32
N LEU A 569 -16.05 -71.40 22.40
CA LEU A 569 -15.26 -72.62 22.62
C LEU A 569 -16.08 -73.57 23.50
N LEU A 570 -16.28 -74.79 23.01
CA LEU A 570 -16.93 -75.87 23.75
C LEU A 570 -15.95 -77.00 24.00
N ASN A 571 -16.10 -77.64 25.16
CA ASN A 571 -15.43 -78.90 25.50
C ASN A 571 -16.50 -80.00 25.56
N PRO A 572 -16.83 -80.68 24.44
CA PRO A 572 -17.87 -81.72 24.44
C PRO A 572 -17.51 -82.90 25.32
N LEU A 573 -18.54 -83.64 25.73
CA LEU A 573 -18.40 -84.82 26.59
C LEU A 573 -17.50 -85.88 25.95
N GLU A 574 -16.69 -86.55 26.78
CA GLU A 574 -15.92 -87.72 26.40
C GLU A 574 -16.90 -88.83 25.95
N PRO A 575 -16.67 -89.50 24.80
CA PRO A 575 -17.66 -90.40 24.22
C PRO A 575 -17.83 -91.67 25.05
N ASN A 576 -19.09 -92.05 25.24
CA ASN A 576 -19.51 -93.22 26.01
C ASN A 576 -20.59 -94.01 25.24
N LEU A 577 -20.75 -95.27 25.60
CA LEU A 577 -21.64 -96.22 24.95
C LEU A 577 -22.40 -97.04 26.00
N VAL A 578 -23.71 -97.20 25.79
CA VAL A 578 -24.56 -98.16 26.52
C VAL A 578 -25.14 -99.15 25.52
N LEU A 579 -25.06 -100.45 25.84
CA LEU A 579 -25.50 -101.55 25.00
C LEU A 579 -26.82 -102.14 25.48
N ARG A 580 -27.66 -102.59 24.54
CA ARG A 580 -28.80 -103.47 24.78
C ARG A 580 -28.87 -104.50 23.66
N SER A 581 -29.41 -105.68 23.91
CA SER A 581 -29.41 -106.78 22.93
C SER A 581 -30.73 -107.50 22.87
N THR A 582 -31.18 -107.82 21.65
CA THR A 582 -32.35 -108.65 21.36
C THR A 582 -32.00 -109.68 20.28
N ASP A 583 -32.56 -110.89 20.36
CA ASP A 583 -32.27 -111.95 19.38
C ASP A 583 -33.25 -111.99 18.20
N ILE A 584 -32.70 -112.33 17.04
CA ILE A 584 -33.35 -112.43 15.73
C ILE A 584 -33.81 -113.90 15.53
N PRO A 585 -35.12 -114.20 15.48
CA PRO A 585 -35.61 -115.58 15.34
C PRO A 585 -35.76 -116.04 13.89
N ASP A 586 -35.51 -117.33 13.63
CA ASP A 586 -35.89 -117.97 12.36
C ASP A 586 -37.42 -118.14 12.23
N LYS A 587 -37.94 -118.01 11.01
CA LYS A 587 -39.38 -117.97 10.69
C LYS A 587 -40.09 -119.32 10.81
N CYS A 588 -39.39 -120.45 10.97
CA CYS A 588 -40.02 -121.77 11.04
C CYS A 588 -39.53 -122.72 12.15
N ALA A 589 -38.40 -122.48 12.81
CA ALA A 589 -37.80 -123.46 13.74
C ALA A 589 -37.60 -123.01 15.20
N GLY A 590 -37.89 -121.76 15.56
CA GLY A 590 -37.84 -121.29 16.96
C GLY A 590 -36.44 -121.08 17.55
N ASN A 591 -35.38 -121.34 16.78
CA ASN A 591 -34.00 -121.00 17.12
C ASN A 591 -33.67 -119.55 16.74
N SER A 592 -32.67 -118.98 17.41
CA SER A 592 -32.08 -117.68 17.08
C SER A 592 -31.07 -117.82 15.93
N ILE A 593 -31.02 -116.82 15.05
CA ILE A 593 -30.08 -116.72 13.91
C ILE A 593 -29.10 -115.55 14.03
N GLY A 594 -29.20 -114.72 15.08
CA GLY A 594 -28.32 -113.57 15.28
C GLY A 594 -28.83 -112.62 16.36
N VAL A 595 -28.06 -111.57 16.62
CA VAL A 595 -28.36 -110.59 17.69
C VAL A 595 -28.49 -109.19 17.09
N ALA A 596 -29.64 -108.54 17.27
CA ALA A 596 -29.79 -107.11 17.08
C ALA A 596 -29.33 -106.39 18.36
N VAL A 597 -28.24 -105.63 18.26
CA VAL A 597 -27.69 -104.85 19.39
C VAL A 597 -28.00 -103.37 19.19
N ASP A 598 -28.71 -102.78 20.16
CA ASP A 598 -28.94 -101.34 20.25
C ASP A 598 -27.75 -100.65 20.94
N PHE A 599 -27.23 -99.60 20.32
CA PHE A 599 -26.14 -98.77 20.81
C PHE A 599 -26.71 -97.37 21.18
N ASP A 600 -26.92 -97.10 22.47
CA ASP A 600 -27.20 -95.76 23.01
C ASP A 600 -25.85 -95.01 23.14
N PHE A 601 -25.59 -94.05 22.26
CA PHE A 601 -24.35 -93.26 22.26
C PHE A 601 -24.45 -91.97 23.09
N VAL A 602 -23.30 -91.52 23.59
CA VAL A 602 -23.07 -90.18 24.15
C VAL A 602 -21.75 -89.64 23.59
N GLY A 603 -21.70 -88.38 23.18
CA GLY A 603 -20.53 -87.72 22.59
C GLY A 603 -20.90 -86.92 21.34
N THR A 604 -19.96 -86.73 20.40
CA THR A 604 -20.16 -85.92 19.18
C THR A 604 -19.95 -86.75 17.90
N PRO A 605 -21.01 -87.16 17.17
CA PRO A 605 -20.90 -88.02 16.00
C PRO A 605 -20.07 -87.41 14.84
N PRO A 606 -19.54 -88.21 13.89
CA PRO A 606 -19.67 -89.67 13.76
C PRO A 606 -19.05 -90.45 14.91
N PHE A 607 -19.76 -91.49 15.38
CA PHE A 607 -19.24 -92.47 16.32
C PHE A 607 -18.64 -93.65 15.56
N THR A 608 -17.49 -94.17 16.01
CA THR A 608 -16.90 -95.42 15.48
C THR A 608 -16.61 -96.36 16.64
N VAL A 609 -17.21 -97.55 16.61
CA VAL A 609 -17.07 -98.57 17.65
C VAL A 609 -16.17 -99.69 17.15
N ASN A 610 -15.10 -99.98 17.89
CA ASN A 610 -14.24 -101.13 17.62
C ASN A 610 -14.58 -102.26 18.58
N TYR A 611 -14.92 -103.43 18.05
CA TYR A 611 -15.29 -104.62 18.81
C TYR A 611 -14.57 -105.86 18.32
N GLN A 612 -14.63 -106.92 19.12
CA GLN A 612 -14.20 -108.26 18.72
C GLN A 612 -15.36 -109.24 18.79
N ALA A 613 -15.60 -109.95 17.70
CA ALA A 613 -16.50 -111.08 17.66
C ALA A 613 -15.67 -112.35 17.90
N ILE A 614 -15.97 -113.08 18.98
CA ILE A 614 -15.26 -114.31 19.32
C ILE A 614 -16.10 -115.49 18.83
N HIS A 615 -15.68 -116.07 17.70
CA HIS A 615 -16.35 -117.22 17.09
C HIS A 615 -15.51 -118.48 17.38
N ASN A 616 -16.04 -119.42 18.17
CA ASN A 616 -15.37 -120.68 18.54
C ASN A 616 -13.91 -120.49 19.06
N GLY A 617 -13.70 -119.45 19.85
CA GLY A 617 -12.39 -119.10 20.44
C GLY A 617 -11.47 -118.25 19.55
N VAL A 618 -11.82 -118.00 18.28
CA VAL A 618 -11.05 -117.13 17.37
C VAL A 618 -11.60 -115.70 17.42
N PRO A 619 -10.79 -114.68 17.80
CA PRO A 619 -11.25 -113.29 17.92
C PRO A 619 -11.08 -112.51 16.61
N GLU A 620 -12.16 -112.28 15.90
CA GLU A 620 -12.22 -111.41 14.73
C GLU A 620 -12.39 -109.94 15.16
N LYS A 621 -11.63 -109.00 14.58
CA LYS A 621 -11.82 -107.56 14.82
C LYS A 621 -12.82 -106.99 13.83
N LYS A 622 -13.86 -106.32 14.32
CA LYS A 622 -14.89 -105.65 13.53
C LYS A 622 -15.13 -104.23 14.03
N SER A 623 -15.65 -103.37 13.17
CA SER A 623 -15.94 -101.97 13.49
C SER A 623 -17.03 -101.43 12.57
N PHE A 624 -17.93 -100.62 13.12
CA PHE A 624 -18.91 -99.84 12.35
C PHE A 624 -18.81 -98.36 12.73
N THR A 625 -19.31 -97.50 11.83
CA THR A 625 -19.37 -96.05 12.01
C THR A 625 -20.79 -95.56 11.78
N THR A 626 -21.31 -94.70 12.66
CA THR A 626 -22.69 -94.21 12.59
C THR A 626 -22.81 -92.73 12.98
N ASN A 627 -23.85 -92.07 12.47
CA ASN A 627 -24.11 -90.63 12.63
C ASN A 627 -25.30 -90.32 13.57
N SER A 628 -25.96 -91.35 14.10
CA SER A 628 -27.06 -91.21 15.06
C SER A 628 -26.59 -91.42 16.50
N MET A 629 -27.35 -90.88 17.46
CA MET A 629 -27.19 -91.18 18.88
C MET A 629 -27.74 -92.57 19.25
N ARG A 630 -28.51 -93.20 18.35
CA ARG A 630 -28.96 -94.59 18.44
C ARG A 630 -28.69 -95.33 17.13
N HIS A 631 -28.09 -96.50 17.23
CA HIS A 631 -27.84 -97.40 16.09
C HIS A 631 -28.20 -98.82 16.49
N GLN A 632 -28.81 -99.59 15.59
CA GLN A 632 -29.02 -101.02 15.76
C GLN A 632 -28.11 -101.76 14.76
N GLU A 633 -27.23 -102.62 15.25
CA GLU A 633 -26.39 -103.48 14.40
C GLU A 633 -26.86 -104.94 14.50
N GLU A 634 -27.09 -105.60 13.38
CA GLU A 634 -27.48 -107.02 13.33
C GLU A 634 -26.23 -107.92 13.26
N LEU A 635 -25.82 -108.42 14.42
CA LEU A 635 -24.69 -109.33 14.61
C LEU A 635 -25.10 -110.78 14.29
N ILE A 636 -25.29 -111.06 13.00
CA ILE A 636 -25.63 -112.39 12.46
C ILE A 636 -24.33 -113.21 12.25
N PRO A 637 -24.10 -114.30 13.01
CA PRO A 637 -22.93 -115.16 12.85
C PRO A 637 -23.06 -116.09 11.63
N SER A 638 -21.98 -116.30 10.89
CA SER A 638 -21.95 -117.19 9.72
C SER A 638 -21.64 -118.66 10.03
N VAL A 639 -21.49 -119.02 11.31
CA VAL A 639 -21.12 -120.36 11.80
C VAL A 639 -21.88 -120.61 13.09
N ALA A 640 -22.45 -121.80 13.29
CA ALA A 640 -23.17 -122.13 14.53
C ALA A 640 -22.23 -122.29 15.74
N GLY A 641 -22.61 -121.72 16.88
CA GLY A 641 -21.91 -121.84 18.16
C GLY A 641 -22.43 -120.84 19.20
N THR A 642 -21.77 -120.75 20.35
CA THR A 642 -21.87 -119.58 21.23
C THR A 642 -20.93 -118.49 20.74
N HIS A 643 -21.36 -117.23 20.80
CA HIS A 643 -20.62 -116.09 20.29
C HIS A 643 -20.60 -114.96 21.31
N THR A 644 -19.41 -114.60 21.76
CA THR A 644 -19.21 -113.49 22.70
C THR A 644 -18.72 -112.27 21.92
N TYR A 645 -19.47 -111.17 22.00
CA TYR A 645 -19.09 -109.89 21.41
C TYR A 645 -18.49 -108.98 22.49
N VAL A 646 -17.28 -108.47 22.25
CA VAL A 646 -16.50 -107.68 23.23
C VAL A 646 -16.19 -106.30 22.65
N PHE A 647 -16.82 -105.26 23.21
CA PHE A 647 -16.67 -103.88 22.74
C PHE A 647 -15.49 -103.21 23.44
N LYS A 648 -14.51 -102.69 22.67
CA LYS A 648 -13.19 -102.33 23.21
C LYS A 648 -12.87 -100.83 23.22
N SER A 649 -13.34 -100.09 22.23
CA SER A 649 -13.14 -98.64 22.21
C SER A 649 -14.20 -97.94 21.38
N ILE A 650 -14.59 -96.74 21.82
CA ILE A 650 -15.36 -95.79 21.03
C ILE A 650 -14.45 -94.64 20.58
N SER A 651 -14.64 -94.18 19.36
CA SER A 651 -14.13 -92.88 18.88
C SER A 651 -15.30 -92.01 18.49
N ASP A 652 -15.16 -90.70 18.65
CA ASP A 652 -16.08 -89.71 18.09
C ASP A 652 -15.32 -88.68 17.23
N SER A 653 -15.97 -87.61 16.80
CA SER A 653 -15.35 -86.56 15.97
C SER A 653 -14.23 -85.74 16.63
N ILE A 654 -13.97 -85.91 17.94
CA ILE A 654 -13.07 -85.10 18.76
C ILE A 654 -12.09 -85.97 19.57
N TYR A 655 -12.60 -87.07 20.13
CA TYR A 655 -11.90 -88.01 20.99
C TYR A 655 -11.70 -89.34 20.25
N SER A 656 -10.46 -89.62 19.85
CA SER A 656 -10.10 -90.89 19.21
C SER A 656 -9.84 -91.97 20.26
N ALA A 657 -10.29 -93.21 19.98
CA ALA A 657 -9.95 -94.45 20.67
C ALA A 657 -10.06 -94.41 22.21
N GLN A 658 -11.17 -93.89 22.74
CA GLN A 658 -11.45 -93.96 24.18
C GLN A 658 -11.76 -95.42 24.59
N PRO A 659 -11.14 -95.95 25.65
CA PRO A 659 -11.29 -97.35 26.05
C PRO A 659 -12.66 -97.61 26.70
N LEU A 660 -13.30 -98.70 26.30
CA LEU A 660 -14.50 -99.22 26.97
C LEU A 660 -14.07 -100.31 27.97
N SER A 661 -14.68 -100.35 29.15
CA SER A 661 -14.29 -101.28 30.24
C SER A 661 -15.42 -101.52 31.23
N GLY A 662 -15.82 -102.79 31.37
CA GLY A 662 -16.87 -103.27 32.27
C GLY A 662 -17.44 -104.60 31.79
N SER A 663 -18.17 -105.31 32.66
CA SER A 663 -18.99 -106.49 32.29
C SER A 663 -19.98 -106.16 31.18
N ASP A 664 -20.51 -104.94 31.23
CA ASP A 664 -21.64 -104.44 30.44
C ASP A 664 -21.22 -104.13 28.99
N MET A 665 -19.93 -104.32 28.67
CA MET A 665 -19.32 -104.24 27.32
C MET A 665 -19.12 -105.63 26.70
N THR A 666 -19.75 -106.66 27.26
CA THR A 666 -19.79 -108.03 26.73
C THR A 666 -21.23 -108.57 26.72
N LEU A 667 -21.64 -109.23 25.63
CA LEU A 667 -23.03 -109.64 25.39
C LEU A 667 -23.17 -111.14 25.08
N GLU A 668 -24.19 -111.76 25.70
CA GLU A 668 -24.69 -113.13 25.50
C GLU A 668 -26.23 -113.09 25.70
N THR A 669 -27.05 -113.71 24.84
CA THR A 669 -28.35 -113.09 24.46
C THR A 669 -29.58 -114.01 24.25
N THR A 670 -30.79 -113.42 24.22
CA THR A 670 -32.11 -114.04 23.93
C THR A 670 -33.19 -113.04 23.41
N VAL A 671 -34.47 -113.46 23.24
CA VAL A 671 -35.29 -113.25 22.01
C VAL A 671 -36.66 -112.55 22.20
N LYS A 672 -37.16 -111.89 21.13
CA LYS A 672 -38.58 -111.61 20.72
C LYS A 672 -39.05 -110.12 20.61
N PRO A 673 -40.08 -109.82 19.76
CA PRO A 673 -40.14 -108.57 18.96
C PRO A 673 -41.34 -107.61 19.25
N VAL A 674 -41.45 -106.52 18.45
CA VAL A 674 -42.40 -105.38 18.60
C VAL A 674 -43.02 -104.92 17.25
N ALA A 675 -43.96 -103.94 17.28
CA ALA A 675 -44.58 -103.27 16.11
C ALA A 675 -43.91 -101.90 15.78
N SER A 676 -44.60 -100.93 15.15
CA SER A 676 -44.01 -99.62 14.76
C SER A 676 -44.99 -98.44 14.58
N ALA A 677 -44.47 -97.22 14.77
CA ALA A 677 -45.06 -95.91 14.45
C ALA A 677 -43.93 -94.93 14.08
N PHE A 678 -44.20 -93.85 13.34
CA PHE A 678 -43.14 -92.97 12.79
C PHE A 678 -43.54 -91.48 12.71
N LEU A 679 -42.52 -90.61 12.61
CA LEU A 679 -42.64 -89.16 12.51
C LEU A 679 -42.85 -88.73 11.05
N ARG A 680 -43.77 -87.80 10.80
CA ARG A 680 -43.96 -87.22 9.46
C ARG A 680 -43.01 -86.04 9.24
N LYS A 681 -41.75 -86.36 8.95
CA LYS A 681 -40.69 -85.35 8.73
C LYS A 681 -40.89 -84.60 7.42
N GLN A 682 -40.88 -83.27 7.46
CA GLN A 682 -40.71 -82.43 6.27
C GLN A 682 -39.23 -82.31 5.86
N SER A 683 -38.32 -82.48 6.82
CA SER A 683 -36.87 -82.64 6.65
C SER A 683 -36.29 -83.28 7.92
N ASP A 684 -35.08 -83.85 7.84
CA ASP A 684 -34.45 -84.54 8.99
C ASP A 684 -34.00 -83.60 10.13
N VAL A 685 -33.89 -82.29 9.85
CA VAL A 685 -33.52 -81.26 10.82
C VAL A 685 -34.41 -80.03 10.69
N VAL A 686 -35.26 -79.77 11.68
CA VAL A 686 -36.08 -78.55 11.76
C VAL A 686 -35.31 -77.45 12.51
N THR A 687 -35.20 -76.25 11.92
CA THR A 687 -34.58 -75.08 12.58
C THR A 687 -35.63 -74.25 13.32
N ALA A 688 -35.30 -73.78 14.53
CA ALA A 688 -36.20 -72.97 15.36
C ALA A 688 -35.48 -71.82 16.08
N CYS A 689 -36.24 -70.79 16.40
CA CYS A 689 -35.84 -69.64 17.20
C CYS A 689 -35.86 -69.95 18.70
N LEU A 690 -35.16 -69.14 19.50
CA LEU A 690 -35.27 -69.18 20.96
C LEU A 690 -36.70 -68.84 21.41
N ASP A 691 -37.18 -69.58 22.42
CA ASP A 691 -38.53 -69.49 23.00
C ASP A 691 -39.70 -69.88 22.07
N GLU A 692 -39.40 -70.44 20.90
CA GLU A 692 -40.39 -71.00 19.96
C GLU A 692 -40.92 -72.37 20.44
N GLU A 693 -42.10 -72.76 19.94
CA GLU A 693 -42.75 -74.06 20.15
C GLU A 693 -42.90 -74.73 18.78
N ILE A 694 -42.49 -76.00 18.66
CA ILE A 694 -42.52 -76.75 17.41
C ILE A 694 -43.64 -77.78 17.45
N GLU A 695 -44.35 -77.92 16.34
CA GLU A 695 -45.42 -78.90 16.14
C GLU A 695 -44.93 -80.00 15.19
N VAL A 696 -45.03 -81.26 15.63
CA VAL A 696 -44.52 -82.45 14.90
C VAL A 696 -45.60 -83.51 14.82
N GLU A 697 -45.99 -83.88 13.61
CA GLU A 697 -47.02 -84.89 13.35
C GLU A 697 -46.44 -86.31 13.39
N VAL A 698 -47.12 -87.21 14.09
CA VAL A 698 -46.77 -88.61 14.30
C VAL A 698 -47.88 -89.48 13.73
N ASN A 699 -47.54 -90.48 12.92
CA ASN A 699 -48.51 -91.39 12.30
C ASN A 699 -48.39 -92.80 12.87
N PHE A 700 -49.53 -93.39 13.23
CA PHE A 700 -49.63 -94.76 13.73
C PHE A 700 -49.84 -95.72 12.55
N ALA A 701 -48.87 -96.61 12.30
CA ALA A 701 -48.87 -97.47 11.11
C ALA A 701 -49.71 -98.75 11.28
N ALA A 702 -49.87 -99.24 12.52
CA ALA A 702 -50.64 -100.42 12.88
C ALA A 702 -51.05 -100.40 14.37
N GLY A 703 -52.07 -101.18 14.72
CA GLY A 703 -52.65 -101.29 16.07
C GLY A 703 -54.06 -100.70 16.14
N GLU A 704 -54.78 -100.96 17.23
CA GLU A 704 -56.13 -100.43 17.47
C GLU A 704 -56.14 -99.32 18.52
N ALA A 705 -56.93 -98.28 18.24
CA ALA A 705 -57.11 -97.11 19.10
C ALA A 705 -58.04 -97.42 20.32
N PRO A 706 -57.89 -96.74 21.47
CA PRO A 706 -56.99 -95.61 21.71
C PRO A 706 -55.52 -95.98 21.93
N PHE A 707 -54.63 -95.20 21.32
CA PHE A 707 -53.19 -95.32 21.50
C PHE A 707 -52.69 -94.53 22.73
N THR A 708 -51.52 -94.92 23.19
CA THR A 708 -50.68 -94.24 24.17
C THR A 708 -49.29 -94.07 23.57
N LEU A 709 -48.79 -92.83 23.48
CA LEU A 709 -47.50 -92.51 22.88
C LEU A 709 -46.55 -91.94 23.95
N GLU A 710 -45.33 -92.47 23.99
CA GLU A 710 -44.22 -92.03 24.85
C GLU A 710 -43.08 -91.51 23.96
N TRP A 711 -42.57 -90.31 24.25
CA TRP A 711 -41.43 -89.70 23.53
C TRP A 711 -40.50 -88.98 24.50
N GLU A 712 -39.23 -88.78 24.12
CA GLU A 712 -38.28 -87.96 24.87
C GLU A 712 -37.72 -86.81 24.05
N LEU A 713 -37.52 -85.69 24.75
CA LEU A 713 -36.74 -84.56 24.26
C LEU A 713 -35.38 -84.60 24.95
N VAL A 714 -34.33 -84.78 24.15
CA VAL A 714 -32.93 -84.91 24.60
C VAL A 714 -32.17 -83.65 24.23
N HIS A 715 -31.53 -83.00 25.21
CA HIS A 715 -30.73 -81.79 25.02
C HIS A 715 -29.63 -81.70 26.07
N ASP A 716 -28.40 -81.40 25.64
CA ASP A 716 -27.23 -81.25 26.52
C ASP A 716 -27.04 -82.43 27.50
N GLY A 717 -27.18 -83.66 26.99
CA GLY A 717 -27.14 -84.91 27.77
C GLY A 717 -28.37 -85.16 28.68
N ARG A 718 -29.22 -84.16 28.91
CA ARG A 718 -30.43 -84.25 29.75
C ARG A 718 -31.60 -84.77 28.92
N ARG A 719 -32.26 -85.83 29.39
CA ARG A 719 -33.45 -86.42 28.77
C ARG A 719 -34.70 -86.02 29.55
N LYS A 720 -35.76 -85.57 28.87
CA LYS A 720 -37.10 -85.35 29.45
C LYS A 720 -38.10 -86.21 28.71
N GLN A 721 -38.77 -87.11 29.42
CA GLN A 721 -39.77 -88.01 28.85
C GLN A 721 -41.18 -87.42 28.99
N PHE A 722 -42.01 -87.63 27.98
CA PHE A 722 -43.37 -87.13 27.84
C PHE A 722 -44.28 -88.27 27.39
N LYS A 723 -45.58 -88.16 27.69
CA LYS A 723 -46.57 -89.19 27.43
C LYS A 723 -47.92 -88.57 27.09
N ALA A 724 -48.58 -89.13 26.09
CA ALA A 724 -49.98 -88.86 25.75
C ALA A 724 -50.78 -90.17 25.77
N GLU A 725 -51.99 -90.13 26.29
CA GLU A 725 -52.89 -91.29 26.44
C GLU A 725 -54.26 -90.96 25.83
N GLY A 726 -55.00 -91.97 25.38
CA GLY A 726 -56.37 -91.79 24.87
C GLY A 726 -56.46 -91.31 23.42
N ILE A 727 -55.39 -91.48 22.61
CA ILE A 727 -55.34 -90.98 21.24
C ILE A 727 -56.24 -91.85 20.34
N THR A 728 -57.36 -91.31 19.86
CA THR A 728 -58.33 -92.05 19.02
C THR A 728 -57.95 -92.11 17.54
N ASP A 729 -57.17 -91.14 17.07
CA ASP A 729 -56.89 -90.93 15.66
C ASP A 729 -55.53 -91.53 15.25
N TYR A 730 -55.41 -91.96 14.00
CA TYR A 730 -54.18 -92.54 13.45
C TYR A 730 -53.06 -91.51 13.15
N ALA A 731 -53.29 -90.24 13.49
CA ALA A 731 -52.29 -89.18 13.47
C ALA A 731 -52.38 -88.32 14.75
N TYR A 732 -51.24 -87.89 15.29
CA TYR A 732 -51.16 -87.07 16.51
C TYR A 732 -50.07 -86.01 16.40
N THR A 733 -50.36 -84.77 16.78
CA THR A 733 -49.38 -83.67 16.75
C THR A 733 -48.77 -83.44 18.13
N ILE A 734 -47.49 -83.77 18.29
CA ILE A 734 -46.69 -83.38 19.45
C ILE A 734 -46.41 -81.88 19.36
N LYS A 735 -46.68 -81.13 20.44
CA LYS A 735 -46.21 -79.75 20.62
C LYS A 735 -45.10 -79.71 21.68
N THR A 736 -43.95 -79.13 21.35
CA THR A 736 -42.83 -79.00 22.29
C THR A 736 -43.03 -77.82 23.25
N SER A 737 -42.70 -77.98 24.53
CA SER A 737 -42.55 -76.84 25.45
C SER A 737 -41.47 -75.87 24.97
N LYS A 738 -41.68 -74.54 25.14
CA LYS A 738 -40.77 -73.46 24.72
C LYS A 738 -39.29 -73.79 24.87
N LEU A 739 -38.56 -73.68 23.75
CA LEU A 739 -37.16 -74.05 23.66
C LEU A 739 -36.27 -72.90 24.15
N THR A 740 -36.13 -72.83 25.47
CA THR A 740 -35.52 -71.74 26.26
C THR A 740 -33.99 -71.81 26.39
N SER A 741 -33.36 -72.84 25.82
CA SER A 741 -31.90 -72.95 25.67
C SER A 741 -31.56 -73.31 24.23
N GLY A 742 -30.45 -72.81 23.71
CA GLY A 742 -30.08 -73.02 22.31
C GLY A 742 -29.12 -74.19 22.10
N GLY A 743 -29.24 -74.85 20.96
CA GLY A 743 -28.42 -76.00 20.57
C GLY A 743 -29.25 -77.06 19.83
N GLU A 744 -28.64 -78.23 19.63
CA GLU A 744 -29.35 -79.39 19.11
C GLU A 744 -30.22 -80.00 20.22
N TYR A 745 -31.45 -80.32 19.84
CA TYR A 745 -32.39 -81.16 20.56
C TYR A 745 -32.69 -82.37 19.66
N SER A 746 -32.82 -83.57 20.23
CA SER A 746 -33.47 -84.68 19.53
C SER A 746 -34.82 -84.96 20.17
N LEU A 747 -35.88 -84.95 19.36
CA LEU A 747 -37.20 -85.46 19.71
C LEU A 747 -37.25 -86.91 19.20
N ALA A 748 -37.01 -87.85 20.10
CA ALA A 748 -37.04 -89.28 19.80
C ALA A 748 -38.34 -89.88 20.32
N LEU A 749 -39.06 -90.62 19.48
CA LEU A 749 -40.13 -91.47 19.95
C LEU A 749 -39.53 -92.59 20.82
N ILE A 750 -40.12 -92.88 21.99
CA ILE A 750 -39.68 -93.97 22.87
C ILE A 750 -40.50 -95.22 22.57
N ALA A 751 -41.83 -95.10 22.67
CA ALA A 751 -42.72 -96.24 22.58
C ALA A 751 -44.16 -95.85 22.22
N VAL A 752 -44.89 -96.80 21.64
CA VAL A 752 -46.36 -96.77 21.52
C VAL A 752 -46.96 -97.96 22.28
N LYS A 753 -48.20 -97.81 22.72
CA LYS A 753 -49.03 -98.86 23.31
C LYS A 753 -50.48 -98.71 22.84
N ASP A 754 -51.13 -99.83 22.57
CA ASP A 754 -52.49 -99.94 22.01
C ASP A 754 -53.49 -100.55 23.02
N THR A 755 -54.70 -100.88 22.55
CA THR A 755 -55.73 -101.59 23.33
C THR A 755 -55.29 -102.97 23.83
N SER A 756 -54.43 -103.68 23.07
CA SER A 756 -53.79 -104.94 23.51
C SER A 756 -52.86 -104.74 24.70
N GLY A 757 -52.46 -103.51 24.98
CA GLY A 757 -51.58 -103.16 26.08
C GLY A 757 -50.10 -103.47 25.84
N CYS A 758 -49.72 -103.85 24.62
CA CYS A 758 -48.34 -104.16 24.24
C CYS A 758 -47.51 -102.87 24.18
N ARG A 759 -46.35 -102.81 24.85
CA ARG A 759 -45.43 -101.65 24.75
C ARG A 759 -44.39 -101.94 23.66
N VAL A 760 -44.40 -101.11 22.63
CA VAL A 760 -43.64 -101.25 21.39
C VAL A 760 -42.63 -100.11 21.31
N PHE A 761 -41.33 -100.41 21.28
CA PHE A 761 -40.30 -99.38 21.18
C PHE A 761 -40.19 -98.78 19.77
N LEU A 762 -39.82 -97.52 19.69
CA LEU A 762 -39.75 -96.73 18.47
C LEU A 762 -38.32 -96.19 18.27
N GLN A 763 -37.88 -96.11 17.02
CA GLN A 763 -36.51 -95.69 16.66
C GLN A 763 -36.45 -94.33 15.97
N ASP A 764 -37.61 -93.73 15.65
CA ASP A 764 -37.64 -92.53 14.82
C ASP A 764 -37.36 -91.25 15.63
N GLU A 765 -36.36 -90.48 15.20
CA GLU A 765 -35.96 -89.20 15.80
C GLU A 765 -36.08 -88.03 14.81
N LEU A 766 -36.56 -86.89 15.29
CA LEU A 766 -36.44 -85.60 14.61
C LEU A 766 -35.41 -84.73 15.33
N LYS A 767 -34.39 -84.27 14.59
CA LYS A 767 -33.43 -83.30 15.11
C LYS A 767 -34.00 -81.90 15.00
N ILE A 768 -33.92 -81.17 16.09
CA ILE A 768 -34.42 -79.80 16.24
C ILE A 768 -33.21 -78.92 16.54
N SER A 769 -32.87 -78.03 15.62
CA SER A 769 -31.73 -77.12 15.75
C SER A 769 -32.22 -75.75 16.23
N VAL A 770 -32.21 -75.56 17.55
CA VAL A 770 -32.58 -74.29 18.20
C VAL A 770 -31.40 -73.34 18.16
N ARG A 771 -31.60 -72.12 17.69
CA ARG A 771 -30.52 -71.12 17.62
C ARG A 771 -30.01 -70.74 19.02
N ARG A 772 -28.69 -70.54 19.15
CA ARG A 772 -28.01 -70.19 20.42
C ARG A 772 -28.09 -68.70 20.81
N GLN A 773 -28.50 -67.85 19.88
CA GLN A 773 -28.75 -66.42 20.07
C GLN A 773 -29.93 -65.99 19.19
N ARG A 774 -30.55 -64.86 19.52
CA ARG A 774 -31.40 -64.13 18.58
C ARG A 774 -30.53 -63.29 17.64
N PRO A 775 -30.95 -62.98 16.41
CA PRO A 775 -30.23 -62.05 15.54
C PRO A 775 -30.03 -60.69 16.21
N ARG A 776 -28.90 -60.01 15.98
CA ARG A 776 -28.64 -58.67 16.54
C ARG A 776 -28.35 -57.65 15.46
N ALA A 777 -28.66 -56.40 15.79
CA ALA A 777 -28.21 -55.23 15.05
C ALA A 777 -27.60 -54.20 16.01
N ALA A 778 -26.49 -53.62 15.58
CA ALA A 778 -25.84 -52.47 16.17
C ALA A 778 -25.25 -51.62 15.04
N PHE A 779 -25.07 -50.32 15.25
CA PHE A 779 -24.14 -49.55 14.43
C PHE A 779 -22.70 -49.97 14.73
N GLY A 780 -21.84 -49.93 13.72
CA GLY A 780 -20.39 -49.91 13.90
C GLY A 780 -19.90 -48.52 14.29
N LEU A 781 -18.65 -48.42 14.72
CA LEU A 781 -17.98 -47.14 14.91
C LEU A 781 -17.45 -46.64 13.56
N LEU A 782 -17.77 -45.41 13.18
CA LEU A 782 -17.12 -44.72 12.07
C LEU A 782 -16.07 -43.78 12.66
N ASP A 783 -14.83 -43.87 12.21
CA ASP A 783 -13.68 -43.10 12.74
C ASP A 783 -13.55 -43.15 14.28
N GLY A 784 -14.03 -44.24 14.90
CA GLY A 784 -14.01 -44.46 16.35
C GLY A 784 -15.22 -43.93 17.13
N GLN A 785 -16.26 -43.39 16.47
CA GLN A 785 -17.45 -42.82 17.13
C GLN A 785 -18.78 -43.29 16.50
N PHE A 786 -19.89 -43.12 17.23
CA PHE A 786 -21.25 -43.24 16.69
C PHE A 786 -21.76 -41.90 16.13
N LYS A 787 -20.86 -41.13 15.52
CA LYS A 787 -21.10 -39.79 14.99
C LYS A 787 -20.31 -39.60 13.71
N SER A 788 -20.92 -38.95 12.72
CA SER A 788 -20.25 -38.52 11.50
C SER A 788 -20.67 -37.09 11.15
N MET A 789 -19.72 -36.27 10.73
CA MET A 789 -19.99 -34.96 10.11
C MET A 789 -19.76 -35.09 8.60
N THR A 790 -20.67 -34.58 7.78
CA THR A 790 -20.58 -34.67 6.31
C THR A 790 -21.01 -33.36 5.64
N ILE A 791 -20.77 -33.25 4.33
CA ILE A 791 -21.28 -32.16 3.49
C ILE A 791 -22.80 -32.35 3.30
N GLU A 792 -23.56 -31.26 3.23
CA GLU A 792 -25.01 -31.28 2.99
C GLU A 792 -25.39 -32.21 1.82
N GLU A 793 -26.43 -33.04 2.01
CA GLU A 793 -26.94 -34.03 1.05
C GLU A 793 -25.92 -35.11 0.58
N ALA A 794 -24.69 -35.11 1.09
CA ALA A 794 -23.68 -36.11 0.73
C ALA A 794 -23.96 -37.48 1.38
N PRO A 795 -23.81 -38.60 0.64
CA PRO A 795 -24.20 -39.91 1.13
C PRO A 795 -23.25 -40.47 2.18
N VAL A 796 -23.76 -40.70 3.39
CA VAL A 796 -23.03 -41.39 4.47
C VAL A 796 -23.44 -42.86 4.49
N ASN A 797 -22.46 -43.77 4.53
CA ASN A 797 -22.69 -45.20 4.69
C ASN A 797 -22.53 -45.55 6.17
N LEU A 798 -23.64 -45.61 6.93
CA LEU A 798 -23.59 -45.97 8.36
C LEU A 798 -23.21 -47.45 8.49
N PRO A 799 -22.06 -47.80 9.09
CA PRO A 799 -21.68 -49.21 9.25
C PRO A 799 -22.67 -49.90 10.18
N VAL A 800 -23.12 -51.12 9.82
CA VAL A 800 -23.99 -51.94 10.67
C VAL A 800 -23.29 -53.25 10.98
N ARG A 801 -23.34 -53.68 12.23
CA ARG A 801 -22.83 -54.96 12.71
C ARG A 801 -24.04 -55.85 12.99
N LEU A 802 -24.10 -56.97 12.29
CA LEU A 802 -25.26 -57.87 12.22
C LEU A 802 -24.85 -59.30 12.55
N SER A 803 -25.51 -59.90 13.55
CA SER A 803 -25.37 -61.32 13.88
C SER A 803 -26.66 -62.08 13.54
N GLY A 804 -26.54 -63.37 13.24
CA GLY A 804 -27.64 -64.20 12.71
C GLY A 804 -27.35 -64.69 11.29
N GLU A 805 -28.41 -64.94 10.50
CA GLU A 805 -28.33 -65.56 9.18
C GLU A 805 -28.95 -64.67 8.10
N GLY A 806 -28.10 -64.07 7.28
CA GLY A 806 -28.50 -63.18 6.20
C GLY A 806 -29.44 -63.82 5.15
N PRO A 807 -30.29 -63.02 4.49
CA PRO A 807 -30.37 -61.56 4.59
C PRO A 807 -31.08 -61.08 5.87
N TRP A 808 -30.62 -59.95 6.40
CA TRP A 808 -31.27 -59.27 7.53
C TRP A 808 -32.19 -58.17 7.01
N THR A 809 -33.32 -57.94 7.68
CA THR A 809 -34.18 -56.77 7.46
C THR A 809 -34.15 -55.90 8.71
N VAL A 810 -33.62 -54.69 8.56
CA VAL A 810 -33.42 -53.71 9.63
C VAL A 810 -34.40 -52.56 9.44
N ALA A 811 -35.09 -52.15 10.51
CA ALA A 811 -35.98 -50.99 10.51
C ALA A 811 -35.27 -49.77 11.13
N LEU A 812 -35.25 -48.66 10.42
CA LEU A 812 -34.53 -47.43 10.76
C LEU A 812 -35.48 -46.24 10.83
N ARG A 813 -35.31 -45.33 11.80
CA ARG A 813 -35.95 -44.00 11.81
C ARG A 813 -34.93 -42.89 12.02
N ASN A 814 -35.27 -41.67 11.62
CA ASN A 814 -34.56 -40.45 12.02
C ASN A 814 -35.35 -39.77 13.15
N LEU A 815 -34.70 -39.43 14.27
CA LEU A 815 -35.38 -38.81 15.40
C LEU A 815 -35.62 -37.30 15.20
N ASP A 816 -34.83 -36.65 14.33
CA ASP A 816 -34.96 -35.22 14.02
C ASP A 816 -36.27 -34.86 13.28
N ASP A 817 -36.91 -35.85 12.64
CA ASP A 817 -38.25 -35.70 12.02
C ASP A 817 -39.39 -35.59 13.05
N GLY A 818 -39.09 -35.77 14.34
CA GLY A 818 -40.06 -35.69 15.44
C GLY A 818 -41.16 -36.75 15.37
N GLU A 819 -42.39 -36.38 15.66
CA GLU A 819 -43.56 -37.29 15.56
C GLU A 819 -43.84 -37.79 14.13
N ASN A 820 -43.26 -37.15 13.11
CA ASN A 820 -43.41 -37.54 11.70
C ASN A 820 -42.35 -38.57 11.23
N ALA A 821 -41.47 -39.05 12.13
CA ALA A 821 -40.37 -39.96 11.83
C ALA A 821 -40.81 -41.27 11.14
N LYS A 822 -40.50 -41.39 9.85
CA LYS A 822 -40.89 -42.55 9.03
C LYS A 822 -39.96 -43.74 9.25
N ILE A 823 -40.48 -44.80 9.84
CA ILE A 823 -39.77 -46.08 9.94
C ILE A 823 -39.58 -46.66 8.53
N THR A 824 -38.34 -46.83 8.13
CA THR A 824 -37.92 -47.34 6.81
C THR A 824 -37.22 -48.69 6.99
N GLN A 825 -37.73 -49.74 6.36
CA GLN A 825 -37.08 -51.05 6.34
C GLN A 825 -36.03 -51.12 5.23
N LYS A 826 -34.89 -51.78 5.51
CA LYS A 826 -33.79 -52.03 4.57
C LYS A 826 -33.29 -53.46 4.73
N THR A 827 -33.10 -54.16 3.61
CA THR A 827 -32.56 -55.52 3.59
C THR A 827 -31.06 -55.52 3.30
N LEU A 828 -30.27 -56.07 4.22
CA LEU A 828 -28.80 -56.13 4.18
C LEU A 828 -28.34 -57.58 3.99
N ARG A 829 -27.20 -57.78 3.33
CA ARG A 829 -26.70 -59.10 2.91
C ARG A 829 -25.42 -59.53 3.60
N SER A 830 -24.66 -58.60 4.18
CA SER A 830 -23.43 -58.87 4.93
C SER A 830 -23.60 -58.69 6.43
N GLY A 831 -22.85 -59.44 7.24
CA GLY A 831 -22.72 -59.18 8.68
C GLY A 831 -22.08 -57.82 9.02
N ASN A 832 -21.40 -57.22 8.03
CA ASN A 832 -20.73 -55.92 8.13
C ASN A 832 -21.18 -54.95 7.02
N ASP A 833 -22.46 -55.00 6.64
CA ASP A 833 -23.07 -54.14 5.62
C ASP A 833 -23.17 -52.67 6.08
N ALA A 834 -23.69 -51.77 5.22
CA ALA A 834 -23.87 -50.37 5.58
C ALA A 834 -25.23 -49.77 5.12
N LEU A 835 -25.85 -48.97 6.01
CA LEU A 835 -27.06 -48.22 5.72
C LEU A 835 -26.71 -46.86 5.11
N LYS A 836 -26.93 -46.72 3.81
CA LYS A 836 -26.73 -45.45 3.09
C LYS A 836 -27.83 -44.44 3.43
N VAL A 837 -27.45 -43.32 4.05
CA VAL A 837 -28.32 -42.17 4.39
C VAL A 837 -27.85 -40.89 3.68
N LEU A 838 -28.70 -39.86 3.64
CA LEU A 838 -28.48 -38.59 2.93
C LEU A 838 -28.83 -37.34 3.75
N GLN A 839 -29.74 -37.48 4.72
CA GLN A 839 -30.18 -36.39 5.58
C GLN A 839 -29.33 -36.38 6.86
N ARG A 840 -29.31 -35.24 7.55
CA ARG A 840 -28.79 -35.15 8.92
C ARG A 840 -29.83 -35.62 9.94
N GLY A 841 -29.34 -35.98 11.12
CA GLY A 841 -30.12 -36.26 12.32
C GLY A 841 -29.62 -37.49 13.09
N VAL A 842 -30.27 -37.77 14.22
CA VAL A 842 -30.00 -38.97 15.03
C VAL A 842 -30.81 -40.14 14.47
N TYR A 843 -30.12 -41.00 13.71
CA TYR A 843 -30.67 -42.23 13.20
C TYR A 843 -30.74 -43.29 14.30
N GLU A 844 -31.85 -44.01 14.41
CA GLU A 844 -32.09 -45.07 15.38
C GLU A 844 -32.57 -46.35 14.69
N ILE A 845 -31.89 -47.47 14.97
CA ILE A 845 -32.35 -48.80 14.59
C ILE A 845 -33.46 -49.21 15.57
N VAL A 846 -34.66 -49.45 15.06
CA VAL A 846 -35.87 -49.74 15.84
C VAL A 846 -36.09 -51.24 15.97
N ASP A 847 -35.80 -52.00 14.90
CA ASP A 847 -36.06 -53.44 14.81
C ASP A 847 -35.04 -54.12 13.87
N VAL A 848 -34.82 -55.42 14.09
CA VAL A 848 -34.06 -56.30 13.22
C VAL A 848 -34.70 -57.70 13.17
N SER A 849 -34.84 -58.23 11.97
CA SER A 849 -35.10 -59.65 11.70
C SER A 849 -34.01 -60.20 10.80
N ASP A 850 -33.77 -61.51 10.87
CA ASP A 850 -32.97 -62.23 9.86
C ASP A 850 -33.88 -63.07 8.95
N LYS A 851 -33.31 -64.00 8.17
CA LYS A 851 -34.06 -64.86 7.26
C LYS A 851 -35.21 -65.65 7.93
N GLN A 852 -35.13 -65.97 9.24
CA GLN A 852 -36.12 -66.79 9.96
C GLN A 852 -36.61 -66.18 11.28
N CYS A 853 -35.75 -65.50 12.06
CA CYS A 853 -36.10 -65.05 13.41
C CYS A 853 -36.11 -63.52 13.56
N HIS A 854 -37.01 -63.03 14.40
CA HIS A 854 -36.96 -61.68 14.97
C HIS A 854 -35.82 -61.59 16.01
N GLY A 855 -35.16 -60.43 16.04
CA GLY A 855 -33.90 -60.20 16.76
C GLY A 855 -34.01 -59.23 17.93
N THR A 856 -32.87 -58.65 18.31
CA THR A 856 -32.75 -57.60 19.33
C THR A 856 -31.71 -56.56 18.92
N VAL A 857 -32.04 -55.28 19.03
CA VAL A 857 -31.11 -54.16 18.79
C VAL A 857 -30.28 -53.90 20.04
N ASP A 858 -28.97 -53.65 19.91
CA ASP A 858 -28.14 -53.31 21.07
C ASP A 858 -28.41 -51.87 21.56
N PRO A 859 -28.89 -51.65 22.79
CA PRO A 859 -29.26 -50.31 23.27
C PRO A 859 -28.08 -49.35 23.47
N LYS A 860 -26.83 -49.85 23.47
CA LYS A 860 -25.61 -49.01 23.54
C LYS A 860 -25.13 -48.52 22.17
N ALA A 861 -25.59 -49.17 21.10
CA ALA A 861 -25.17 -48.92 19.71
C ALA A 861 -26.38 -48.87 18.74
N SER A 862 -27.58 -48.58 19.26
CA SER A 862 -28.83 -48.47 18.48
C SER A 862 -28.97 -47.13 17.76
N ARG A 863 -28.14 -46.13 18.10
CA ARG A 863 -28.20 -44.75 17.60
C ARG A 863 -26.91 -44.31 16.94
N PHE A 864 -27.03 -43.48 15.91
CA PHE A 864 -25.90 -42.85 15.22
C PHE A 864 -26.26 -41.42 14.82
N GLU A 865 -25.41 -40.44 15.14
CA GLU A 865 -25.63 -39.04 14.79
C GLU A 865 -24.97 -38.70 13.45
N VAL A 866 -25.76 -38.23 12.47
CA VAL A 866 -25.24 -37.65 11.23
C VAL A 866 -25.42 -36.14 11.27
N GLY A 867 -24.34 -35.41 11.46
CA GLY A 867 -24.32 -33.96 11.35
C GLY A 867 -23.94 -33.49 9.95
N TRP A 868 -24.35 -32.27 9.60
CA TRP A 868 -23.81 -31.55 8.44
C TRP A 868 -22.85 -30.46 8.93
N PHE A 869 -21.73 -30.30 8.25
CA PHE A 869 -20.90 -29.10 8.43
C PHE A 869 -21.72 -27.86 8.04
N PRO A 870 -21.66 -26.74 8.79
CA PRO A 870 -22.35 -25.52 8.42
C PRO A 870 -21.84 -25.02 7.07
N ARG A 871 -22.75 -24.55 6.21
CA ARG A 871 -22.35 -23.84 4.99
C ARG A 871 -21.67 -22.53 5.34
N PRO A 872 -20.75 -22.04 4.49
CA PRO A 872 -20.11 -20.77 4.74
C PRO A 872 -21.10 -19.61 4.67
N GLU A 873 -21.01 -18.69 5.63
CA GLU A 873 -21.75 -17.43 5.70
C GLU A 873 -20.79 -16.24 5.69
N LEU A 874 -21.14 -15.19 4.93
CA LEU A 874 -20.44 -13.90 4.91
C LEU A 874 -21.39 -12.83 5.47
N LYS A 875 -20.88 -12.03 6.41
CA LYS A 875 -21.60 -10.90 7.02
C LYS A 875 -20.69 -9.67 7.03
N LEU A 876 -21.24 -8.48 6.87
CA LEU A 876 -20.46 -7.24 7.08
C LEU A 876 -20.30 -7.00 8.58
N LEU A 877 -19.09 -6.68 9.03
CA LEU A 877 -18.88 -6.32 10.43
C LEU A 877 -19.38 -4.90 10.66
N GLN A 878 -20.33 -4.76 11.59
CA GLN A 878 -20.94 -3.48 11.91
C GLN A 878 -19.90 -2.51 12.48
N SER A 879 -19.86 -1.30 11.92
CA SER A 879 -19.02 -0.20 12.35
C SER A 879 -19.83 1.09 12.33
N PRO A 880 -19.46 2.15 13.09
CA PRO A 880 -20.17 3.43 13.05
C PRO A 880 -20.10 4.15 11.68
N SER A 881 -19.38 3.60 10.70
CA SER A 881 -19.36 4.07 9.31
C SER A 881 -20.36 3.39 8.38
N ILE A 882 -21.01 2.31 8.83
CA ILE A 882 -21.93 1.46 8.04
C ILE A 882 -23.32 1.51 8.67
N HIS A 883 -24.34 1.62 7.83
CA HIS A 883 -25.74 1.72 8.21
C HIS A 883 -26.61 0.79 7.34
N GLU A 884 -27.77 0.36 7.83
CA GLU A 884 -28.70 -0.47 7.04
C GLU A 884 -29.53 0.40 6.08
N GLY A 885 -29.55 -0.01 4.81
CA GLY A 885 -30.30 0.63 3.73
C GLY A 885 -31.45 -0.24 3.22
N ARG A 886 -32.04 0.17 2.09
CA ARG A 886 -33.24 -0.51 1.54
C ARG A 886 -32.95 -1.83 0.80
N VAL A 887 -31.72 -2.04 0.34
CA VAL A 887 -31.33 -3.18 -0.53
C VAL A 887 -29.93 -3.72 -0.15
N GLY A 888 -29.56 -3.61 1.12
CA GLY A 888 -28.22 -3.89 1.63
C GLY A 888 -27.73 -2.80 2.58
N TYR A 889 -26.42 -2.74 2.79
CA TYR A 889 -25.78 -1.78 3.69
C TYR A 889 -25.32 -0.54 2.91
N ILE A 890 -25.30 0.61 3.58
CA ILE A 890 -24.81 1.88 3.04
C ILE A 890 -23.67 2.35 3.94
N LYS A 891 -22.51 2.62 3.35
CA LYS A 891 -21.37 3.25 4.03
C LYS A 891 -21.40 4.76 3.87
N ASN A 892 -20.90 5.47 4.88
CA ASN A 892 -20.75 6.92 4.87
C ASN A 892 -19.99 7.44 3.63
N GLU A 893 -20.38 8.64 3.18
CA GLU A 893 -19.79 9.27 2.00
C GLU A 893 -18.34 9.70 2.27
N VAL A 894 -17.45 9.39 1.33
CA VAL A 894 -16.03 9.78 1.35
C VAL A 894 -15.71 10.68 0.16
N CYS A 895 -14.56 11.35 0.16
CA CYS A 895 -14.13 12.15 -0.98
C CYS A 895 -13.29 11.32 -1.95
N GLU A 896 -13.31 11.72 -3.22
CA GLU A 896 -12.43 11.24 -4.29
C GLU A 896 -10.96 11.19 -3.78
N GLY A 897 -10.34 10.01 -3.79
CA GLY A 897 -8.97 9.79 -3.33
C GLY A 897 -8.72 9.83 -1.81
N ASP A 898 -9.75 9.90 -0.96
CA ASP A 898 -9.61 9.51 0.46
C ASP A 898 -9.42 7.97 0.50
N MET A 899 -8.39 7.43 1.17
CA MET A 899 -8.31 5.97 1.39
C MET A 899 -9.51 5.50 2.23
N ASP A 900 -10.08 4.31 1.96
CA ASP A 900 -11.17 3.79 2.77
C ASP A 900 -11.31 2.25 2.65
N GLY A 901 -11.92 1.60 3.63
CA GLY A 901 -12.01 0.14 3.71
C GLY A 901 -13.06 -0.37 4.70
N PHE A 902 -13.43 -1.65 4.61
CA PHE A 902 -14.41 -2.28 5.50
C PHE A 902 -14.07 -3.75 5.76
N GLU A 903 -14.62 -4.30 6.84
CA GLU A 903 -14.39 -5.70 7.23
C GLU A 903 -15.61 -6.58 6.98
N ILE A 904 -15.37 -7.81 6.55
CA ILE A 904 -16.35 -8.90 6.54
C ILE A 904 -16.00 -9.94 7.60
N GLY A 905 -17.02 -10.50 8.23
CA GLY A 905 -16.95 -11.73 9.01
C GLY A 905 -17.29 -12.93 8.15
N LEU A 906 -16.53 -14.01 8.31
CA LEU A 906 -16.66 -15.27 7.60
C LEU A 906 -16.84 -16.41 8.62
N VAL A 907 -17.85 -17.25 8.43
CA VAL A 907 -18.19 -18.37 9.32
C VAL A 907 -18.40 -19.62 8.48
N GLY A 908 -17.65 -20.70 8.74
CA GLY A 908 -17.67 -21.94 7.97
C GLY A 908 -16.37 -22.72 8.20
N SER A 909 -15.89 -23.44 7.18
CA SER A 909 -14.72 -24.33 7.25
C SER A 909 -13.56 -23.78 6.40
N PRO A 910 -12.67 -22.94 6.97
CA PRO A 910 -11.62 -22.26 6.20
C PRO A 910 -10.63 -23.23 5.52
N PRO A 911 -9.97 -22.82 4.42
CA PRO A 911 -10.06 -21.50 3.79
C PRO A 911 -11.40 -21.20 3.10
N TYR A 912 -11.70 -19.90 3.03
CA TYR A 912 -12.83 -19.33 2.30
C TYR A 912 -12.34 -18.73 0.98
N HIS A 913 -13.11 -18.94 -0.09
CA HIS A 913 -12.95 -18.24 -1.37
C HIS A 913 -14.12 -17.28 -1.56
N VAL A 914 -13.83 -15.99 -1.70
CA VAL A 914 -14.86 -14.92 -1.77
C VAL A 914 -14.77 -14.23 -3.13
N GLU A 915 -15.88 -14.14 -3.87
CA GLU A 915 -15.97 -13.31 -5.07
C GLU A 915 -16.99 -12.17 -4.96
N TYR A 916 -16.61 -10.98 -5.45
CA TYR A 916 -17.45 -9.80 -5.45
C TYR A 916 -17.28 -8.93 -6.70
N ASP A 917 -18.40 -8.36 -7.16
CA ASP A 917 -18.43 -7.31 -8.16
C ASP A 917 -18.24 -5.95 -7.49
N VAL A 918 -17.30 -5.14 -7.98
CA VAL A 918 -17.27 -3.69 -7.74
C VAL A 918 -17.90 -2.98 -8.92
N ARG A 919 -19.06 -2.34 -8.73
CA ARG A 919 -19.80 -1.63 -9.77
C ARG A 919 -19.72 -0.12 -9.56
N HIS A 920 -19.00 0.58 -10.43
CA HIS A 920 -18.89 2.05 -10.43
C HIS A 920 -19.94 2.66 -11.36
N LYS A 921 -20.80 3.52 -10.79
CA LYS A 921 -21.72 4.40 -11.50
C LYS A 921 -21.20 5.85 -11.38
N PRO A 922 -20.52 6.40 -12.40
CA PRO A 922 -20.25 7.85 -12.43
C PRO A 922 -21.58 8.62 -12.46
N GLY A 923 -21.60 9.84 -11.91
CA GLY A 923 -22.83 10.64 -11.79
C GLY A 923 -23.42 11.04 -13.14
N GLY A 924 -24.42 10.29 -13.62
CA GLY A 924 -25.08 10.51 -14.90
C GLY A 924 -25.82 9.26 -15.40
N THR A 925 -26.19 9.25 -16.68
CA THR A 925 -26.89 8.13 -17.35
C THR A 925 -25.96 7.08 -17.97
N ALA A 926 -24.66 7.12 -17.67
CA ALA A 926 -23.67 6.21 -18.22
C ALA A 926 -23.81 4.79 -17.65
N ALA A 927 -23.41 3.78 -18.45
CA ALA A 927 -23.38 2.39 -18.02
C ALA A 927 -22.40 2.18 -16.86
N ALA A 928 -22.78 1.32 -15.91
CA ALA A 928 -21.94 1.00 -14.76
C ALA A 928 -20.73 0.15 -15.19
N ALA A 929 -19.52 0.57 -14.82
CA ALA A 929 -18.32 -0.24 -15.00
C ALA A 929 -18.28 -1.32 -13.92
N ILE A 930 -18.21 -2.59 -14.32
CA ILE A 930 -18.14 -3.75 -13.42
C ILE A 930 -16.70 -4.27 -13.40
N ASN A 931 -16.13 -4.45 -12.21
CA ASN A 931 -14.83 -5.05 -11.99
C ASN A 931 -14.97 -6.18 -10.96
N ARG A 932 -14.85 -7.44 -11.40
CA ARG A 932 -14.99 -8.63 -10.55
C ARG A 932 -13.66 -8.93 -9.87
N LYS A 933 -13.71 -9.15 -8.55
CA LYS A 933 -12.55 -9.44 -7.70
C LYS A 933 -12.80 -10.73 -6.90
N GLN A 934 -11.71 -11.42 -6.57
CA GLN A 934 -11.73 -12.61 -5.72
C GLN A 934 -10.55 -12.60 -4.74
N PHE A 935 -10.68 -13.24 -3.59
CA PHE A 935 -9.58 -13.48 -2.65
C PHE A 935 -9.83 -14.71 -1.76
N ASP A 936 -8.73 -15.21 -1.20
CA ASP A 936 -8.69 -16.38 -0.32
C ASP A 936 -8.39 -15.94 1.11
N ALA A 937 -9.22 -16.35 2.08
CA ALA A 937 -9.08 -15.99 3.50
C ALA A 937 -9.08 -17.25 4.39
N ALA A 938 -8.12 -17.35 5.31
CA ALA A 938 -8.07 -18.44 6.30
C ALA A 938 -8.63 -18.08 7.68
N LEU A 939 -8.91 -16.79 7.92
CA LEU A 939 -9.46 -16.30 9.18
C LEU A 939 -10.96 -16.01 9.03
N SER A 940 -11.67 -15.99 10.15
CA SER A 940 -13.09 -15.60 10.24
C SER A 940 -13.35 -14.11 10.03
N LYS A 941 -12.32 -13.33 9.65
CA LYS A 941 -12.39 -11.90 9.34
C LYS A 941 -11.49 -11.62 8.14
N ALA A 942 -11.98 -10.82 7.20
CA ALA A 942 -11.19 -10.34 6.07
C ALA A 942 -11.49 -8.86 5.79
N SER A 943 -10.48 -8.12 5.35
CA SER A 943 -10.47 -6.67 5.33
C SER A 943 -10.26 -6.16 3.90
N ILE A 944 -11.19 -5.31 3.43
CA ILE A 944 -11.36 -4.97 2.00
C ILE A 944 -11.21 -3.47 1.80
N GLN A 945 -10.25 -3.06 0.97
CA GLN A 945 -10.07 -1.67 0.53
C GLN A 945 -11.07 -1.28 -0.57
N MET A 946 -11.60 -0.06 -0.49
CA MET A 946 -12.58 0.50 -1.41
C MET A 946 -11.90 1.36 -2.49
N ASP A 947 -12.37 1.25 -3.74
CA ASP A 947 -11.99 2.17 -4.81
C ASP A 947 -12.69 3.52 -4.61
N THR A 948 -11.90 4.54 -4.26
CA THR A 948 -12.32 5.94 -4.16
C THR A 948 -11.69 6.81 -5.26
N SER A 949 -10.99 6.20 -6.23
CA SER A 949 -10.14 6.91 -7.21
C SER A 949 -10.91 7.85 -8.15
N ARG A 950 -12.23 7.66 -8.30
CA ARG A 950 -13.11 8.43 -9.17
C ARG A 950 -14.41 8.75 -8.44
N PRO A 951 -15.04 9.91 -8.68
CA PRO A 951 -16.34 10.22 -8.07
C PRO A 951 -17.48 9.37 -8.65
N GLY A 952 -18.52 9.16 -7.85
CA GLY A 952 -19.71 8.39 -8.23
C GLY A 952 -20.25 7.50 -7.12
N SER A 953 -21.23 6.67 -7.45
CA SER A 953 -21.73 5.61 -6.57
C SER A 953 -21.04 4.29 -6.87
N TYR A 954 -20.50 3.66 -5.83
CA TYR A 954 -19.90 2.33 -5.88
C TYR A 954 -20.81 1.34 -5.17
N VAL A 955 -21.01 0.17 -5.79
CA VAL A 955 -21.75 -0.95 -5.21
C VAL A 955 -20.84 -2.17 -5.18
N TYR A 956 -20.56 -2.67 -3.99
CA TYR A 956 -19.82 -3.90 -3.73
C TYR A 956 -20.84 -5.01 -3.52
N GLN A 957 -20.98 -5.91 -4.49
CA GLN A 957 -21.90 -7.04 -4.43
C GLN A 957 -21.11 -8.34 -4.29
N PHE A 958 -21.09 -8.91 -3.09
CA PHE A 958 -20.61 -10.26 -2.83
C PHE A 958 -21.56 -11.25 -3.51
N SER A 959 -21.03 -12.09 -4.39
CA SER A 959 -21.83 -12.92 -5.31
C SER A 959 -21.55 -14.41 -5.18
N ALA A 960 -20.37 -14.77 -4.67
CA ALA A 960 -19.97 -16.14 -4.40
C ALA A 960 -19.20 -16.21 -3.08
N LEU A 961 -19.39 -17.32 -2.38
CA LEU A 961 -18.68 -17.71 -1.17
C LEU A 961 -18.62 -19.24 -1.15
N SER A 962 -17.41 -19.77 -1.34
CA SER A 962 -17.10 -21.18 -1.13
C SER A 962 -16.11 -21.35 0.02
N ASP A 963 -16.00 -22.57 0.55
CA ASP A 963 -15.01 -22.93 1.56
C ASP A 963 -14.39 -24.31 1.28
N SER A 964 -13.55 -24.82 2.19
CA SER A 964 -12.86 -26.12 2.01
C SER A 964 -13.77 -27.34 1.83
N LEU A 965 -15.07 -27.21 2.13
CA LEU A 965 -16.07 -28.28 2.04
C LEU A 965 -17.19 -27.97 1.03
N TYR A 966 -17.50 -26.69 0.81
CA TYR A 966 -18.60 -26.23 -0.03
C TYR A 966 -18.12 -25.36 -1.19
N ASP A 967 -17.95 -25.95 -2.37
CA ASP A 967 -17.60 -25.25 -3.62
C ASP A 967 -18.82 -24.68 -4.38
N ASP A 968 -20.05 -24.84 -3.84
CA ASP A 968 -21.30 -24.59 -4.58
C ASP A 968 -22.11 -23.38 -4.08
N ASN A 969 -22.11 -22.32 -4.90
CA ASN A 969 -22.73 -21.02 -4.60
C ASN A 969 -24.28 -21.01 -4.62
N LYS A 970 -24.95 -22.16 -4.81
CA LYS A 970 -26.40 -22.21 -5.11
C LYS A 970 -27.31 -21.73 -3.97
N LYS A 971 -26.84 -21.77 -2.73
CA LYS A 971 -27.60 -21.39 -1.52
C LYS A 971 -27.07 -20.09 -0.88
N PHE A 972 -26.11 -19.39 -1.48
CA PHE A 972 -25.55 -18.14 -0.95
C PHE A 972 -26.43 -16.93 -1.25
N SER A 973 -26.72 -16.11 -0.23
CA SER A 973 -27.47 -14.86 -0.37
C SER A 973 -26.51 -13.68 -0.62
N PRO A 974 -26.58 -12.97 -1.77
CA PRO A 974 -25.67 -11.87 -2.07
C PRO A 974 -25.73 -10.74 -1.04
N VAL A 975 -24.57 -10.39 -0.47
CA VAL A 975 -24.42 -9.24 0.43
C VAL A 975 -24.03 -8.02 -0.40
N VAL A 976 -24.66 -6.87 -0.14
CA VAL A 976 -24.44 -5.62 -0.88
C VAL A 976 -24.04 -4.50 0.07
N LEU A 977 -22.96 -3.78 -0.27
CA LEU A 977 -22.54 -2.54 0.37
C LEU A 977 -22.48 -1.42 -0.69
N GLU A 978 -23.24 -0.35 -0.49
CA GLU A 978 -23.19 0.85 -1.32
C GLU A 978 -22.35 1.95 -0.64
N GLN A 979 -21.57 2.68 -1.42
CA GLN A 979 -20.89 3.91 -0.99
C GLN A 979 -20.99 4.98 -2.07
N LYS A 980 -21.03 6.26 -1.66
CA LYS A 980 -20.93 7.41 -2.56
C LYS A 980 -19.61 8.14 -2.33
N VAL A 981 -18.84 8.29 -3.41
CA VAL A 981 -17.58 9.03 -3.48
C VAL A 981 -17.87 10.41 -4.06
N ASN A 982 -17.80 11.43 -3.21
CA ASN A 982 -18.04 12.82 -3.59
C ASN A 982 -16.81 13.39 -4.34
N PRO A 983 -16.99 14.13 -5.45
CA PRO A 983 -15.89 14.76 -6.18
C PRO A 983 -15.19 15.84 -5.36
N LYS A 984 -13.88 16.06 -5.56
CA LYS A 984 -13.20 17.21 -4.94
C LYS A 984 -13.77 18.52 -5.48
N PRO A 985 -14.19 19.47 -4.62
CA PRO A 985 -14.77 20.73 -5.08
C PRO A 985 -13.78 21.52 -5.92
N THR A 986 -14.30 22.33 -6.84
CA THR A 986 -13.50 23.22 -7.67
C THR A 986 -13.97 24.66 -7.56
N ALA A 987 -13.06 25.58 -7.79
CA ALA A 987 -13.28 27.02 -7.72
C ALA A 987 -12.45 27.70 -8.81
N LYS A 988 -13.04 28.62 -9.55
CA LYS A 988 -12.38 29.35 -10.64
C LYS A 988 -12.84 30.80 -10.65
N PHE A 989 -11.91 31.72 -10.93
CA PHE A 989 -12.28 33.09 -11.26
C PHE A 989 -13.06 33.10 -12.58
N ILE A 990 -14.16 33.87 -12.64
CA ILE A 990 -15.00 33.95 -13.86
C ILE A 990 -14.25 34.63 -15.01
N LYS A 991 -13.30 35.52 -14.67
CA LYS A 991 -12.39 36.18 -15.61
C LYS A 991 -10.92 35.94 -15.17
N PRO A 992 -10.37 34.76 -15.40
CA PRO A 992 -9.00 34.44 -14.97
C PRO A 992 -8.00 35.34 -15.71
N GLY A 993 -6.96 35.79 -15.02
CA GLY A 993 -5.97 36.71 -15.56
C GLY A 993 -6.43 38.17 -15.74
N GLN A 994 -7.66 38.54 -15.34
CA GLN A 994 -8.05 39.95 -15.28
C GLN A 994 -7.15 40.71 -14.28
N THR A 995 -6.73 41.92 -14.66
CA THR A 995 -6.13 42.90 -13.74
C THR A 995 -7.21 43.76 -13.10
N TYR A 996 -7.21 43.84 -11.78
CA TYR A 996 -7.98 44.77 -10.97
C TYR A 996 -7.04 45.91 -10.54
N LYS A 997 -7.48 47.16 -10.69
CA LYS A 997 -6.75 48.35 -10.23
C LYS A 997 -7.41 48.89 -8.98
N SER A 998 -6.64 49.16 -7.94
CA SER A 998 -7.14 49.73 -6.68
C SER A 998 -6.25 50.89 -6.23
N CYS A 999 -6.80 51.84 -5.47
CA CYS A 999 -6.08 53.00 -4.96
C CYS A 999 -5.88 52.93 -3.44
N MET A 1000 -4.67 53.22 -2.95
CA MET A 1000 -4.36 53.18 -1.51
C MET A 1000 -5.15 54.22 -0.68
N ALA A 1001 -5.58 55.33 -1.29
CA ALA A 1001 -6.30 56.41 -0.60
C ALA A 1001 -7.80 56.13 -0.36
N ASP A 1002 -8.47 55.39 -1.26
CA ASP A 1002 -9.93 55.24 -1.27
C ASP A 1002 -10.42 54.16 -0.28
N GLN A 1003 -10.41 54.46 1.03
CA GLN A 1003 -10.59 53.46 2.08
C GLN A 1003 -11.94 52.68 2.04
N ASP A 1004 -13.01 53.28 1.50
CA ASP A 1004 -14.37 52.71 1.53
C ASP A 1004 -14.72 51.75 0.36
N VAL A 1005 -13.83 51.57 -0.64
CA VAL A 1005 -14.13 50.80 -1.86
C VAL A 1005 -13.28 49.52 -1.96
N GLU A 1006 -13.80 48.40 -1.51
CA GLU A 1006 -13.16 47.08 -1.68
C GLU A 1006 -13.51 46.42 -3.02
N ASP A 1007 -12.49 45.96 -3.75
CA ASP A 1007 -12.65 45.25 -5.02
C ASP A 1007 -13.30 43.86 -4.84
N GLU A 1008 -14.40 43.64 -5.56
CA GLU A 1008 -15.14 42.37 -5.57
C GLU A 1008 -14.73 41.48 -6.76
N VAL A 1009 -14.13 40.33 -6.46
CA VAL A 1009 -13.72 39.35 -7.47
C VAL A 1009 -14.76 38.24 -7.60
N ALA A 1010 -15.22 38.00 -8.83
CA ALA A 1010 -16.28 37.03 -9.11
C ALA A 1010 -15.71 35.60 -9.28
N ILE A 1011 -16.20 34.67 -8.46
CA ILE A 1011 -15.75 33.27 -8.41
C ILE A 1011 -16.94 32.34 -8.68
N GLU A 1012 -16.67 31.31 -9.48
CA GLU A 1012 -17.58 30.20 -9.77
C GLU A 1012 -17.10 28.93 -9.07
N PHE A 1013 -18.02 28.22 -8.42
CA PHE A 1013 -17.81 27.01 -7.63
C PHE A 1013 -18.54 25.81 -8.24
N ALA A 1014 -17.96 24.63 -8.05
CA ALA A 1014 -18.66 23.36 -8.24
C ALA A 1014 -18.33 22.41 -7.08
N GLY A 1015 -19.35 21.84 -6.44
CA GLY A 1015 -19.29 21.07 -5.20
C GLY A 1015 -20.59 21.24 -4.42
N THR A 1016 -20.57 21.10 -3.10
CA THR A 1016 -21.76 21.27 -2.23
C THR A 1016 -21.66 22.53 -1.37
N ALA A 1017 -22.59 23.47 -1.55
CA ALA A 1017 -22.67 24.68 -0.71
C ALA A 1017 -22.94 24.35 0.78
N PRO A 1018 -22.46 25.17 1.74
CA PRO A 1018 -21.54 26.29 1.56
C PRO A 1018 -20.09 25.88 1.24
N TRP A 1019 -19.36 26.76 0.55
CA TRP A 1019 -17.93 26.63 0.29
C TRP A 1019 -17.09 27.51 1.21
N THR A 1020 -15.86 27.05 1.47
CA THR A 1020 -14.77 27.82 2.06
C THR A 1020 -13.58 27.85 1.10
N VAL A 1021 -12.99 29.03 0.90
CA VAL A 1021 -11.86 29.26 -0.01
C VAL A 1021 -10.66 29.76 0.78
N VAL A 1022 -9.46 29.32 0.40
CA VAL A 1022 -8.20 29.93 0.83
C VAL A 1022 -7.49 30.48 -0.38
N PHE A 1023 -7.32 31.80 -0.40
CA PHE A 1023 -6.49 32.51 -1.36
C PHE A 1023 -5.03 32.51 -0.91
N GLU A 1024 -4.14 32.65 -1.88
CA GLU A 1024 -2.73 32.89 -1.71
C GLU A 1024 -2.39 34.15 -2.50
N ILE A 1025 -1.95 35.18 -1.78
CA ILE A 1025 -1.58 36.49 -2.33
C ILE A 1025 -0.05 36.48 -2.44
N LYS A 1026 0.44 36.42 -3.68
CA LYS A 1026 1.87 36.56 -3.97
C LYS A 1026 2.14 37.99 -4.43
N HIS A 1027 2.93 38.70 -3.64
CA HIS A 1027 3.42 40.04 -3.97
C HIS A 1027 4.56 39.96 -4.98
N ASP A 1028 4.57 40.81 -6.02
CA ASP A 1028 5.71 40.84 -6.97
C ASP A 1028 6.98 41.43 -6.31
N SER A 1029 6.81 42.21 -5.24
CA SER A 1029 7.87 42.89 -4.49
C SER A 1029 8.49 42.06 -3.35
N GLY A 1030 8.09 40.80 -3.13
CA GLY A 1030 8.65 39.99 -2.05
C GLY A 1030 8.34 38.49 -2.13
N ALA A 1031 9.22 37.66 -1.57
CA ALA A 1031 9.07 36.20 -1.60
C ALA A 1031 7.94 35.66 -0.68
N ASN A 1032 7.44 36.48 0.24
CA ASN A 1032 6.44 36.06 1.23
C ASN A 1032 5.02 36.07 0.63
N THR A 1033 4.41 34.89 0.56
CA THR A 1033 2.99 34.70 0.22
C THR A 1033 2.12 34.82 1.46
N GLU A 1034 1.08 35.66 1.42
CA GLU A 1034 0.05 35.72 2.46
C GLU A 1034 -1.15 34.84 2.08
N THR A 1035 -1.92 34.37 3.06
CA THR A 1035 -3.11 33.54 2.80
C THR A 1035 -4.35 34.05 3.51
N VAL A 1036 -5.43 34.23 2.75
CA VAL A 1036 -6.72 34.73 3.24
C VAL A 1036 -7.76 33.64 3.13
N ARG A 1037 -8.50 33.38 4.22
CA ARG A 1037 -9.59 32.39 4.26
C ARG A 1037 -10.94 33.11 4.26
N VAL A 1038 -11.83 32.71 3.35
CA VAL A 1038 -13.21 33.21 3.27
C VAL A 1038 -14.16 32.02 3.37
N GLU A 1039 -15.17 32.13 4.23
CA GLU A 1039 -16.09 31.05 4.59
C GLU A 1039 -17.55 31.44 4.32
N GLY A 1040 -18.47 30.48 4.39
CA GLY A 1040 -19.92 30.75 4.32
C GLY A 1040 -20.43 31.15 2.94
N LEU A 1041 -19.71 30.78 1.86
CA LEU A 1041 -20.13 31.10 0.50
C LEU A 1041 -21.25 30.13 0.07
N GLU A 1042 -22.50 30.58 0.06
CA GLU A 1042 -23.66 29.73 -0.26
C GLU A 1042 -23.99 29.62 -1.76
N LYS A 1043 -23.52 30.57 -2.58
CA LYS A 1043 -23.91 30.69 -4.00
C LYS A 1043 -22.82 30.17 -4.94
N GLU A 1044 -23.22 29.34 -5.90
CA GLU A 1044 -22.35 28.78 -6.95
C GLU A 1044 -21.54 29.85 -7.68
N ARG A 1045 -22.10 31.07 -7.79
CA ARG A 1045 -21.38 32.28 -8.17
C ARG A 1045 -21.45 33.29 -7.03
N SER A 1046 -20.31 33.65 -6.47
CA SER A 1046 -20.19 34.64 -5.39
C SER A 1046 -19.19 35.73 -5.76
N LEU A 1047 -19.50 36.95 -5.32
CA LEU A 1047 -18.57 38.08 -5.32
C LEU A 1047 -17.80 38.03 -4.00
N VAL A 1048 -16.47 37.93 -4.07
CA VAL A 1048 -15.60 37.80 -2.90
C VAL A 1048 -14.68 39.00 -2.84
N LYS A 1049 -14.78 39.74 -1.72
CA LYS A 1049 -13.89 40.86 -1.41
C LYS A 1049 -12.52 40.33 -1.00
N ILE A 1050 -11.47 40.95 -1.52
CA ILE A 1050 -10.09 40.68 -1.10
C ILE A 1050 -9.72 41.72 -0.04
N PRO A 1051 -9.55 41.34 1.25
CA PRO A 1051 -9.37 42.31 2.32
C PRO A 1051 -8.09 43.14 2.11
N ARG A 1052 -8.25 44.47 2.02
CA ARG A 1052 -7.17 45.41 1.69
C ARG A 1052 -5.92 45.28 2.58
N GLN A 1053 -6.08 44.83 3.83
CA GLN A 1053 -4.98 44.61 4.79
C GLN A 1053 -3.89 43.61 4.33
N HIS A 1054 -4.21 42.76 3.34
CA HIS A 1054 -3.26 41.79 2.75
C HIS A 1054 -2.73 42.21 1.38
N LEU A 1055 -3.00 43.44 0.94
CA LEU A 1055 -2.52 44.01 -0.31
C LEU A 1055 -1.45 45.08 -0.01
N ARG A 1056 -0.26 44.91 -0.59
CA ARG A 1056 0.86 45.87 -0.51
C ARG A 1056 0.83 46.84 -1.70
N LEU A 1057 1.81 47.72 -1.86
CA LEU A 1057 1.96 48.51 -3.10
C LEU A 1057 2.52 47.66 -4.24
N GLY A 1058 2.04 47.89 -5.47
CA GLY A 1058 2.50 47.23 -6.70
C GLY A 1058 1.64 46.07 -7.19
N GLY A 1059 2.18 45.30 -8.14
CA GLY A 1059 1.54 44.13 -8.76
C GLY A 1059 1.56 42.89 -7.85
N GLN A 1060 0.47 42.11 -7.90
CA GLN A 1060 0.24 40.96 -7.02
C GLN A 1060 -0.64 39.92 -7.70
N SER A 1061 -0.18 38.66 -7.70
CA SER A 1061 -0.97 37.53 -8.17
C SER A 1061 -1.78 36.93 -7.02
N VAL A 1062 -3.10 37.07 -7.08
CA VAL A 1062 -4.03 36.43 -6.14
C VAL A 1062 -4.49 35.10 -6.74
N ARG A 1063 -4.09 33.99 -6.13
CA ARG A 1063 -4.36 32.61 -6.57
C ARG A 1063 -5.32 31.90 -5.64
N ILE A 1064 -6.19 31.03 -6.18
CA ILE A 1064 -6.94 30.08 -5.36
C ILE A 1064 -6.00 28.94 -4.96
N ARG A 1065 -5.57 28.92 -3.68
CA ARG A 1065 -4.71 27.85 -3.14
C ARG A 1065 -5.51 26.63 -2.73
N GLN A 1066 -6.72 26.83 -2.20
CA GLN A 1066 -7.60 25.75 -1.75
C GLN A 1066 -9.08 26.13 -1.87
N VAL A 1067 -9.92 25.13 -2.12
CA VAL A 1067 -11.36 25.17 -1.86
C VAL A 1067 -11.78 23.94 -1.05
N SER A 1068 -12.76 24.10 -0.17
CA SER A 1068 -13.46 23.01 0.53
C SER A 1068 -14.97 23.25 0.55
N ASP A 1069 -15.75 22.18 0.72
CA ASP A 1069 -17.21 22.20 0.62
C ASP A 1069 -17.91 21.60 1.85
N ALA A 1070 -19.25 21.66 1.87
CA ALA A 1070 -20.07 21.19 2.99
C ALA A 1070 -20.02 19.67 3.24
N LYS A 1071 -19.46 18.88 2.32
CA LYS A 1071 -19.20 17.44 2.50
C LYS A 1071 -17.85 17.14 3.15
N GLY A 1072 -17.11 18.20 3.51
CA GLY A 1072 -15.75 18.11 4.04
C GLY A 1072 -14.72 17.78 2.97
N CYS A 1073 -15.08 17.81 1.69
CA CYS A 1073 -14.14 17.54 0.61
C CYS A 1073 -13.25 18.76 0.37
N ARG A 1074 -11.96 18.52 0.11
CA ARG A 1074 -10.93 19.56 -0.01
C ARG A 1074 -10.13 19.36 -1.29
N ARG A 1075 -9.91 20.45 -2.03
CA ARG A 1075 -8.99 20.52 -3.16
C ARG A 1075 -7.94 21.58 -2.90
N THR A 1076 -6.67 21.20 -2.97
CA THR A 1076 -5.51 22.10 -2.93
C THR A 1076 -4.94 22.21 -4.35
N TYR A 1077 -4.49 23.40 -4.74
CA TYR A 1077 -3.86 23.65 -6.04
C TYR A 1077 -2.38 24.01 -5.82
N GLU A 1078 -1.50 23.03 -5.96
CA GLU A 1078 -0.08 23.20 -5.61
C GLU A 1078 0.64 24.13 -6.60
N THR A 1079 0.58 23.83 -7.90
CA THR A 1079 1.07 24.68 -9.00
C THR A 1079 -0.04 24.95 -10.04
N GLY A 1080 0.06 26.04 -10.79
CA GLY A 1080 -0.83 26.33 -11.93
C GLY A 1080 -2.31 26.63 -11.63
N GLY A 1081 -2.74 26.68 -10.37
CA GLY A 1081 -4.10 27.09 -9.97
C GLY A 1081 -4.50 28.47 -10.51
N PRO A 1082 -5.80 28.72 -10.76
CA PRO A 1082 -6.27 29.96 -11.38
C PRO A 1082 -5.94 31.19 -10.54
N SER A 1083 -5.50 32.26 -11.20
CA SER A 1083 -5.16 33.55 -10.59
C SER A 1083 -5.85 34.74 -11.27
N VAL A 1084 -5.93 35.85 -10.54
CA VAL A 1084 -6.16 37.20 -11.05
C VAL A 1084 -4.99 38.09 -10.62
N GLN A 1085 -4.79 39.20 -11.32
CA GLN A 1085 -3.80 40.21 -10.94
C GLN A 1085 -4.50 41.34 -10.19
N VAL A 1086 -3.96 41.74 -9.05
CA VAL A 1086 -4.39 42.93 -8.31
C VAL A 1086 -3.22 43.90 -8.29
N GLN A 1087 -3.46 45.13 -8.72
CA GLN A 1087 -2.45 46.17 -8.79
C GLN A 1087 -2.91 47.34 -7.91
N LEU A 1088 -2.38 47.40 -6.69
CA LEU A 1088 -2.61 48.53 -5.79
C LEU A 1088 -1.63 49.64 -6.17
N TYR A 1089 -2.18 50.75 -6.65
CA TYR A 1089 -1.42 51.96 -6.92
C TYR A 1089 -1.32 52.78 -5.63
N ASP A 1090 -0.13 53.33 -5.40
CA ASP A 1090 0.05 54.39 -4.42
C ASP A 1090 -0.64 55.65 -4.91
N ALA A 1091 -1.11 56.49 -3.99
CA ALA A 1091 -1.65 57.79 -4.36
C ALA A 1091 -0.51 58.71 -4.83
N PRO A 1092 -0.72 59.55 -5.86
CA PRO A 1092 0.32 60.47 -6.30
C PRO A 1092 0.67 61.43 -5.17
N THR A 1093 1.94 61.48 -4.82
CA THR A 1093 2.45 62.22 -3.66
C THR A 1093 3.23 63.43 -4.12
N ILE A 1094 3.01 64.57 -3.45
CA ILE A 1094 3.79 65.78 -3.66
C ILE A 1094 4.63 66.05 -2.41
N TYR A 1095 5.94 65.92 -2.58
CA TYR A 1095 6.91 66.26 -1.54
C TYR A 1095 7.55 67.58 -1.90
N ALA A 1096 7.80 68.45 -0.93
CA ALA A 1096 8.84 69.46 -1.12
C ALA A 1096 10.19 68.72 -1.25
N LEU A 1097 11.01 69.03 -2.26
CA LEU A 1097 12.42 68.57 -2.33
C LEU A 1097 13.17 68.96 -1.06
N ASP A 1098 12.76 70.07 -0.46
CA ASP A 1098 13.33 70.64 0.75
C ASP A 1098 12.27 70.63 1.87
N PRO A 1099 12.39 69.72 2.86
CA PRO A 1099 11.46 69.61 3.98
C PRO A 1099 11.48 70.81 4.92
N ARG A 1100 12.50 71.68 4.91
CA ARG A 1100 12.57 72.88 5.77
C ARG A 1100 11.27 73.67 5.68
N GLN A 1101 10.66 73.97 6.82
CA GLN A 1101 9.63 75.02 6.86
C GLN A 1101 10.25 76.42 6.71
N GLU A 1102 11.58 76.53 6.81
CA GLU A 1102 12.34 77.75 6.96
C GLU A 1102 13.47 77.82 5.91
N TYR A 1103 13.23 78.48 4.77
CA TYR A 1103 14.11 78.55 3.58
C TYR A 1103 14.98 79.80 3.56
N CYS A 1104 16.28 79.69 3.34
CA CYS A 1104 17.13 80.89 3.23
C CYS A 1104 16.80 81.70 1.95
N ILE A 1105 16.91 83.04 1.99
CA ILE A 1105 16.53 83.90 0.84
C ILE A 1105 17.36 83.52 -0.41
N GLY A 1106 16.72 83.42 -1.58
CA GLY A 1106 17.34 83.03 -2.85
C GLY A 1106 17.31 81.53 -3.15
N GLU A 1107 16.76 80.72 -2.25
CA GLU A 1107 16.46 79.30 -2.49
C GLU A 1107 15.20 79.13 -3.38
N ARG A 1108 14.88 77.88 -3.76
CA ARG A 1108 13.71 77.58 -4.59
C ARG A 1108 12.77 76.62 -3.86
N LEU A 1109 11.52 77.03 -3.66
CA LEU A 1109 10.41 76.15 -3.31
C LEU A 1109 10.22 75.15 -4.46
N SER A 1110 10.82 73.98 -4.29
CA SER A 1110 10.89 72.94 -5.31
C SER A 1110 10.15 71.72 -4.79
N TYR A 1111 9.27 71.14 -5.61
CA TYR A 1111 8.43 70.01 -5.24
C TYR A 1111 8.59 68.86 -6.24
N THR A 1112 8.77 67.65 -5.71
CA THR A 1112 8.78 66.42 -6.49
C THR A 1112 7.36 65.90 -6.55
N LEU A 1113 6.85 65.75 -7.76
CA LEU A 1113 5.60 65.10 -8.08
C LEU A 1113 5.91 63.63 -8.33
N VAL A 1114 5.51 62.76 -7.40
CA VAL A 1114 5.75 61.32 -7.43
C VAL A 1114 4.49 60.62 -7.92
N GLY A 1115 4.65 59.81 -8.97
CA GLY A 1115 3.57 59.28 -9.81
C GLY A 1115 3.98 59.36 -11.27
N THR A 1116 3.02 59.33 -12.18
CA THR A 1116 3.24 59.30 -13.64
C THR A 1116 2.76 60.59 -14.31
N PRO A 1117 3.65 61.39 -14.94
CA PRO A 1117 3.25 62.61 -15.63
C PRO A 1117 2.31 62.33 -16.83
N PRO A 1118 1.46 63.31 -17.21
CA PRO A 1118 1.36 64.66 -16.66
C PRO A 1118 0.58 64.72 -15.33
N PHE A 1119 0.96 65.69 -14.49
CA PHE A 1119 0.34 65.96 -13.18
C PHE A 1119 -0.50 67.25 -13.21
N GLU A 1120 -1.54 67.32 -12.38
CA GLU A 1120 -2.24 68.57 -12.05
C GLU A 1120 -2.11 68.85 -10.53
N VAL A 1121 -1.62 70.05 -10.18
CA VAL A 1121 -1.32 70.48 -8.81
C VAL A 1121 -2.12 71.74 -8.47
N SER A 1122 -2.79 71.75 -7.32
CA SER A 1122 -3.51 72.91 -6.78
C SER A 1122 -2.78 73.49 -5.57
N TYR A 1123 -2.66 74.82 -5.48
CA TYR A 1123 -1.93 75.49 -4.40
C TYR A 1123 -2.45 76.92 -4.12
N THR A 1124 -1.93 77.55 -3.07
CA THR A 1124 -2.18 78.94 -2.68
C THR A 1124 -0.88 79.66 -2.29
N PHE A 1125 -0.84 80.97 -2.48
CA PHE A 1125 0.23 81.86 -1.97
C PHE A 1125 -0.41 83.15 -1.45
N ASP A 1126 -0.06 83.55 -0.23
CA ASP A 1126 -0.64 84.69 0.49
C ASP A 1126 -2.18 84.80 0.33
N GLY A 1127 -2.86 83.67 0.57
CA GLY A 1127 -4.32 83.52 0.46
C GLY A 1127 -4.91 83.28 -0.94
N THR A 1128 -4.16 83.44 -2.04
CA THR A 1128 -4.72 83.33 -3.41
C THR A 1128 -4.61 81.91 -4.01
N GLN A 1129 -5.73 81.28 -4.40
CA GLN A 1129 -5.76 79.94 -5.01
C GLN A 1129 -5.33 79.92 -6.48
N ARG A 1130 -4.58 78.88 -6.88
CA ARG A 1130 -4.04 78.66 -8.23
C ARG A 1130 -4.00 77.16 -8.58
N ARG A 1131 -3.90 76.85 -9.87
CA ARG A 1131 -3.58 75.50 -10.37
C ARG A 1131 -2.45 75.56 -11.40
N ALA A 1132 -1.57 74.57 -11.36
CA ALA A 1132 -0.51 74.37 -12.33
C ALA A 1132 -0.58 72.96 -12.93
N LYS A 1133 -0.26 72.84 -14.22
CA LYS A 1133 -0.06 71.55 -14.90
C LYS A 1133 1.42 71.34 -15.10
N SER A 1134 1.91 70.16 -14.74
CA SER A 1134 3.32 69.81 -14.92
C SER A 1134 3.45 68.60 -15.84
N ALA A 1135 4.12 68.80 -16.98
CA ALA A 1135 4.50 67.72 -17.87
C ALA A 1135 5.69 66.89 -17.34
N ALA A 1136 6.41 67.42 -16.34
CA ALA A 1136 7.54 66.78 -15.67
C ALA A 1136 7.21 66.47 -14.19
N THR A 1137 8.03 65.63 -13.56
CA THR A 1137 7.96 65.30 -12.12
C THR A 1137 8.43 66.44 -11.20
N ASN A 1138 8.86 67.59 -11.74
CA ASN A 1138 9.48 68.66 -10.96
C ASN A 1138 8.64 69.95 -11.05
N PHE A 1139 8.02 70.35 -9.94
CA PHE A 1139 7.31 71.63 -9.81
C PHE A 1139 8.16 72.61 -8.99
N LYS A 1140 8.87 73.52 -9.67
CA LYS A 1140 9.86 74.43 -9.06
C LYS A 1140 9.43 75.89 -9.17
N ARG A 1141 9.57 76.65 -8.07
CA ARG A 1141 9.31 78.09 -7.98
C ARG A 1141 10.41 78.79 -7.16
N LEU A 1142 10.91 79.94 -7.61
CA LEU A 1142 11.93 80.74 -6.91
C LEU A 1142 11.34 81.50 -5.71
N ALA A 1143 11.99 81.43 -4.54
CA ALA A 1143 11.63 82.20 -3.35
C ALA A 1143 12.25 83.61 -3.42
N GLU A 1144 11.52 84.53 -4.04
CA GLU A 1144 11.96 85.91 -4.29
C GLU A 1144 11.90 86.83 -3.05
N ALA A 1145 11.02 86.52 -2.08
CA ALA A 1145 10.78 87.30 -0.86
C ALA A 1145 10.23 86.40 0.27
N PRO A 1146 10.40 86.77 1.55
CA PRO A 1146 9.81 86.03 2.67
C PRO A 1146 8.28 86.15 2.74
N GLY A 1147 7.59 85.02 2.98
CA GLY A 1147 6.12 84.92 3.07
C GLY A 1147 5.66 83.45 3.15
N GLU A 1148 4.34 83.19 3.24
CA GLU A 1148 3.77 81.83 3.36
C GLU A 1148 3.17 81.29 2.03
N PHE A 1149 3.49 80.03 1.71
CA PHE A 1149 3.06 79.30 0.51
C PHE A 1149 2.49 77.91 0.84
N THR A 1150 1.31 77.52 0.32
CA THR A 1150 0.58 76.31 0.75
C THR A 1150 0.02 75.45 -0.40
N ILE A 1151 0.25 74.13 -0.45
CA ILE A 1151 -0.31 73.22 -1.49
C ILE A 1151 -1.58 72.49 -1.01
N THR A 1152 -2.58 72.29 -1.90
CA THR A 1152 -3.92 71.75 -1.54
C THR A 1152 -4.32 70.41 -2.18
N SER A 1153 -3.86 70.06 -3.39
CA SER A 1153 -4.12 68.72 -3.98
C SER A 1153 -3.19 68.37 -5.16
N ILE A 1154 -3.10 67.07 -5.45
CA ILE A 1154 -2.41 66.51 -6.63
C ILE A 1154 -3.18 65.32 -7.23
N SER A 1155 -3.09 65.14 -8.54
CA SER A 1155 -3.47 63.92 -9.27
C SER A 1155 -2.47 63.61 -10.39
N ASP A 1156 -2.40 62.33 -10.80
CA ASP A 1156 -1.61 61.83 -11.93
C ASP A 1156 -2.51 61.16 -12.98
N LYS A 1157 -1.93 60.76 -14.12
CA LYS A 1157 -2.70 60.16 -15.23
C LYS A 1157 -2.70 58.61 -15.25
N ALA A 1158 -1.83 57.92 -14.51
CA ALA A 1158 -1.69 56.46 -14.64
C ALA A 1158 -2.39 55.66 -13.54
N SER A 1159 -2.44 56.21 -12.32
CA SER A 1159 -3.19 55.67 -11.19
C SER A 1159 -4.67 56.10 -11.21
N GLU A 1160 -4.94 57.30 -11.74
CA GLU A 1160 -6.24 58.02 -11.62
C GLU A 1160 -6.65 58.32 -10.16
N CYS A 1161 -5.78 58.06 -9.18
CA CYS A 1161 -5.93 58.46 -7.78
C CYS A 1161 -5.84 59.99 -7.63
N GLN A 1162 -6.69 60.55 -6.76
CA GLN A 1162 -6.61 61.95 -6.34
C GLN A 1162 -6.17 62.05 -4.87
N ALA A 1163 -5.06 62.73 -4.60
CA ALA A 1163 -4.59 62.98 -3.24
C ALA A 1163 -4.95 64.39 -2.76
N ALA A 1164 -5.61 64.48 -1.60
CA ALA A 1164 -5.79 65.73 -0.86
C ALA A 1164 -4.54 65.99 0.00
N VAL A 1165 -4.06 67.24 0.01
CA VAL A 1165 -2.74 67.60 0.57
C VAL A 1165 -2.84 68.95 1.32
N ASN A 1166 -1.97 69.17 2.31
CA ASN A 1166 -1.83 70.47 2.99
C ASN A 1166 -0.37 70.68 3.43
N ILE A 1167 0.41 71.49 2.71
CA ILE A 1167 1.86 71.69 2.96
C ILE A 1167 2.19 73.18 2.89
N SER A 1168 2.57 73.84 4.00
CA SER A 1168 2.96 75.27 4.06
C SER A 1168 4.42 75.57 4.47
N LYS A 1169 5.01 76.73 4.07
CA LYS A 1169 6.47 77.08 4.12
C LYS A 1169 6.79 78.60 4.31
N THR A 1170 7.98 78.96 4.87
CA THR A 1170 8.49 80.30 5.37
C THR A 1170 10.04 80.48 5.19
N ILE A 1171 10.74 81.63 5.46
CA ILE A 1171 12.10 82.04 4.88
C ILE A 1171 13.18 82.87 5.78
N HIS A 1172 14.56 82.65 5.73
CA HIS A 1172 15.66 82.91 6.81
C HIS A 1172 17.25 83.16 6.52
N PRO A 1173 18.26 83.20 7.51
CA PRO A 1173 19.76 83.58 7.45
C PRO A 1173 20.97 82.75 8.19
N PHE A 1174 22.32 83.14 8.17
CA PHE A 1174 23.64 82.31 8.19
C PHE A 1174 24.94 82.57 9.17
N PRO A 1175 26.07 81.72 9.23
CA PRO A 1175 27.22 81.65 10.27
C PRO A 1175 28.77 81.31 9.92
N THR A 1176 29.75 81.04 10.89
CA THR A 1176 31.29 80.84 10.71
C THR A 1176 32.20 79.95 11.74
N VAL A 1177 33.40 79.34 11.42
CA VAL A 1177 34.15 78.23 12.20
C VAL A 1177 35.74 78.06 12.17
N ARG A 1178 36.41 77.24 13.07
CA ARG A 1178 37.84 76.73 13.06
C ARG A 1178 38.15 75.33 13.76
N ILE A 1179 39.39 74.76 13.66
CA ILE A 1179 39.88 73.49 14.33
C ILE A 1179 41.35 73.50 14.82
N SER A 1180 41.67 72.79 15.91
CA SER A 1180 43.01 72.33 16.37
C SER A 1180 44.07 73.42 16.52
N LYS A 1181 43.65 74.69 16.63
CA LYS A 1181 44.53 75.85 16.47
C LYS A 1181 45.33 75.80 15.14
N GLY A 1182 44.82 75.05 14.14
CA GLY A 1182 45.33 74.82 12.78
C GLY A 1182 46.33 73.65 12.53
N LYS A 1183 46.17 72.42 13.10
CA LYS A 1183 47.22 71.32 13.16
C LYS A 1183 46.68 69.84 12.90
N THR A 1184 47.37 68.68 13.18
CA THR A 1184 47.07 67.27 12.64
C THR A 1184 47.76 66.01 13.35
N VAL A 1185 47.25 64.73 13.28
CA VAL A 1185 47.73 63.40 13.88
C VAL A 1185 47.33 62.04 13.11
N GLN A 1186 47.38 60.79 13.69
CA GLN A 1186 47.16 59.41 13.07
C GLN A 1186 46.79 58.20 14.06
N SER A 1187 46.26 57.01 13.61
CA SER A 1187 45.94 55.75 14.38
C SER A 1187 45.69 54.40 13.55
N ASP A 1188 45.51 53.18 14.16
CA ASP A 1188 45.37 51.78 13.53
C ASP A 1188 44.62 50.65 14.41
N ILE A 1189 43.63 49.81 13.93
CA ILE A 1189 42.75 48.81 14.71
C ILE A 1189 41.99 47.65 13.92
N HIS A 1190 41.28 46.76 14.66
CA HIS A 1190 40.25 45.72 14.31
C HIS A 1190 38.78 46.28 14.26
N GLU A 1191 37.73 45.45 14.34
CA GLU A 1191 36.32 45.87 14.54
C GLU A 1191 36.06 46.42 16.00
N GLY A 1192 36.81 47.47 16.44
CA GLY A 1192 36.51 48.38 17.59
C GLY A 1192 37.64 48.84 18.56
N SER A 1193 38.07 50.13 18.57
CA SER A 1193 38.88 50.88 19.61
C SER A 1193 38.92 52.42 19.31
N GLN A 1194 39.48 53.35 20.16
CA GLN A 1194 39.38 54.83 19.94
C GLN A 1194 40.59 55.78 20.29
N VAL A 1195 40.72 57.00 19.66
CA VAL A 1195 41.65 58.15 20.00
C VAL A 1195 41.21 59.56 19.44
N GLU A 1196 41.77 60.73 19.88
CA GLU A 1196 41.05 62.06 20.00
C GLU A 1196 41.50 63.35 19.23
N ILE A 1197 40.66 64.44 19.17
CA ILE A 1197 40.71 65.68 18.30
C ILE A 1197 40.02 66.96 18.94
N LEU A 1198 40.12 68.23 18.42
CA LEU A 1198 39.72 69.55 19.07
C LEU A 1198 39.26 70.75 18.12
N PHE A 1199 38.25 71.61 18.47
CA PHE A 1199 37.49 72.57 17.56
C PHE A 1199 36.95 73.96 18.12
N GLU A 1200 36.51 74.96 17.28
CA GLU A 1200 36.06 76.39 17.62
C GLU A 1200 34.95 77.05 16.66
N PHE A 1201 34.00 77.96 17.08
CA PHE A 1201 32.77 78.40 16.29
C PHE A 1201 32.20 79.88 16.42
N THR A 1202 31.14 80.31 15.65
CA THR A 1202 30.24 81.53 15.82
C THR A 1202 28.95 81.55 14.92
N GLY A 1203 27.80 82.07 15.41
CA GLY A 1203 26.49 82.23 14.69
C GLY A 1203 25.26 82.29 15.65
N THR A 1204 24.07 81.79 15.23
CA THR A 1204 22.93 81.45 16.12
C THR A 1204 23.10 80.02 16.70
N PRO A 1205 23.50 79.84 17.98
CA PRO A 1205 23.84 78.52 18.51
C PRO A 1205 22.63 77.55 18.50
N PRO A 1206 22.83 76.23 18.31
CA PRO A 1206 24.12 75.51 18.30
C PRO A 1206 24.92 75.65 16.99
N PHE A 1207 26.21 75.32 17.08
CA PHE A 1207 27.13 75.32 15.94
C PHE A 1207 27.46 73.90 15.49
N GLU A 1208 27.08 73.58 14.26
CA GLU A 1208 27.43 72.32 13.60
C GLU A 1208 28.61 72.54 12.68
N PHE A 1209 29.65 71.73 12.80
CA PHE A 1209 30.83 71.83 11.97
C PHE A 1209 31.24 70.45 11.45
N THR A 1210 31.83 70.45 10.25
CA THR A 1210 32.12 69.22 9.51
C THR A 1210 33.61 68.97 9.45
N TYR A 1211 34.13 67.80 9.84
CA TYR A 1211 35.54 67.40 9.61
C TYR A 1211 35.74 66.04 8.92
N THR A 1212 36.56 66.01 7.86
CA THR A 1212 36.59 64.94 6.85
C THR A 1212 37.80 64.03 6.96
N ARG A 1213 37.53 62.76 7.27
CA ARG A 1213 38.46 61.66 7.31
C ARG A 1213 38.91 61.28 5.90
N SER A 1214 40.18 60.97 5.59
CA SER A 1214 40.64 60.55 4.24
C SER A 1214 41.73 59.46 4.16
N THR A 1215 41.66 58.53 3.21
CA THR A 1215 42.56 57.37 3.00
C THR A 1215 44.02 57.65 3.33
N ASN A 1216 44.67 56.62 3.89
CA ASN A 1216 46.12 56.54 4.15
C ASN A 1216 46.89 56.44 2.82
N ALA A 1217 46.69 57.44 1.94
CA ALA A 1217 47.07 57.40 0.55
C ALA A 1217 48.59 57.41 0.42
N LYS A 1218 49.11 56.36 -0.23
CA LYS A 1218 50.53 56.23 -0.48
C LYS A 1218 50.98 57.36 -1.42
N LYS A 1219 52.13 57.96 -1.09
CA LYS A 1219 52.67 59.20 -1.66
C LYS A 1219 52.65 59.17 -3.20
N GLY A 1220 51.73 59.94 -3.80
CA GLY A 1220 51.51 60.00 -5.25
C GLY A 1220 50.04 59.91 -5.66
N HIS A 1221 49.19 59.29 -4.84
CA HIS A 1221 47.74 59.29 -5.05
C HIS A 1221 47.02 60.38 -4.25
N ARG A 1222 45.86 60.85 -4.75
CA ARG A 1222 44.97 61.75 -4.01
C ARG A 1222 44.44 61.03 -2.76
N SER A 1223 44.47 61.70 -1.61
CA SER A 1223 43.78 61.23 -0.40
C SER A 1223 42.27 61.33 -0.60
N GLN A 1224 41.58 60.20 -0.66
CA GLN A 1224 40.13 60.12 -0.84
C GLN A 1224 39.42 60.16 0.52
N VAL A 1225 38.39 60.97 0.68
CA VAL A 1225 37.63 61.05 1.95
C VAL A 1225 36.96 59.69 2.25
N LEU A 1226 37.17 59.17 3.48
CA LEU A 1226 36.78 57.84 3.99
C LEU A 1226 35.67 57.85 5.05
N GLU A 1227 35.43 58.99 5.70
CA GLU A 1227 34.36 59.29 6.66
C GLU A 1227 34.30 60.81 6.73
N THR A 1228 33.17 61.37 7.13
CA THR A 1228 33.11 62.79 7.47
C THR A 1228 32.33 62.92 8.76
N ARG A 1229 33.05 63.29 9.82
CA ARG A 1229 32.47 63.45 11.15
C ARG A 1229 31.99 64.89 11.27
N HIS A 1230 30.68 65.05 11.28
CA HIS A 1230 30.12 66.24 11.90
C HIS A 1230 30.29 66.16 13.40
N ASP A 1231 30.46 67.32 14.03
CA ASP A 1231 30.31 67.47 15.46
C ASP A 1231 29.63 68.81 15.76
N THR A 1232 29.00 68.91 16.93
CA THR A 1232 28.06 69.99 17.27
C THR A 1232 28.39 70.57 18.63
N SER A 1233 28.53 71.88 18.71
CA SER A 1233 28.91 72.59 19.92
C SER A 1233 27.87 73.65 20.28
N TYR A 1234 27.33 73.54 21.48
CA TYR A 1234 26.43 74.54 22.09
C TYR A 1234 27.25 75.70 22.67
N ASP A 1235 28.43 75.37 23.23
CA ASP A 1235 29.50 76.31 23.54
C ASP A 1235 30.33 76.65 22.29
N TYR A 1236 31.32 77.53 22.45
CA TYR A 1236 32.18 77.98 21.35
C TYR A 1236 33.43 77.09 21.07
N THR A 1237 33.61 75.93 21.74
CA THR A 1237 34.76 75.00 21.58
C THR A 1237 34.47 73.52 21.92
N LYS A 1238 35.10 72.50 21.26
CA LYS A 1238 34.79 71.04 21.50
C LYS A 1238 35.94 70.01 21.23
N VAL A 1239 35.83 68.75 21.70
CA VAL A 1239 36.80 67.61 21.61
C VAL A 1239 36.11 66.24 21.31
N VAL A 1240 36.74 65.29 20.57
CA VAL A 1240 36.11 64.02 20.08
C VAL A 1240 37.08 62.81 19.90
N SER A 1241 36.65 61.56 20.21
CA SER A 1241 37.38 60.26 20.02
C SER A 1241 36.95 59.44 18.77
N ALA A 1242 37.81 58.60 18.17
CA ALA A 1242 37.67 58.05 16.80
C ALA A 1242 38.10 56.58 16.58
N SER A 1243 37.39 55.81 15.73
CA SER A 1243 37.54 54.33 15.56
C SER A 1243 37.75 53.75 14.13
N GLN A 1244 37.85 54.53 13.04
CA GLN A 1244 37.82 54.00 11.64
C GLN A 1244 38.61 54.80 10.55
N GLU A 1245 38.78 54.25 9.32
CA GLU A 1245 39.93 54.20 8.33
C GLU A 1245 40.74 55.37 7.69
N GLY A 1246 40.61 56.67 7.99
CA GLY A 1246 41.41 57.73 7.29
C GLY A 1246 41.60 59.04 8.05
N THR A 1247 42.12 60.13 7.47
CA THR A 1247 42.67 61.42 7.96
C THR A 1247 41.70 62.67 8.02
N TYR A 1248 41.15 63.08 9.21
CA TYR A 1248 40.09 64.08 9.67
C TYR A 1248 40.05 65.69 9.54
N GLU A 1249 39.78 66.41 8.42
CA GLU A 1249 39.83 67.93 8.32
C GLU A 1249 38.55 68.79 8.23
N VAL A 1250 38.45 69.96 8.93
CA VAL A 1250 37.22 70.82 8.88
C VAL A 1250 36.97 71.45 7.50
N VAL A 1251 35.70 71.47 7.06
CA VAL A 1251 35.26 71.93 5.73
C VAL A 1251 33.94 72.76 5.65
N SER A 1252 33.12 72.84 6.71
CA SER A 1252 31.82 73.53 6.68
C SER A 1252 31.33 73.94 8.08
N ILE A 1253 30.43 74.92 8.17
CA ILE A 1253 29.63 75.24 9.37
C ILE A 1253 28.17 75.59 9.06
N LYS A 1254 27.30 75.21 9.98
CA LYS A 1254 25.89 75.57 10.08
C LYS A 1254 25.55 76.11 11.48
N ASP A 1255 24.53 76.94 11.54
CA ASP A 1255 23.89 77.41 12.77
C ASP A 1255 22.41 76.99 12.79
N MET A 1256 21.60 77.53 13.71
CA MET A 1256 20.21 77.11 13.89
C MET A 1256 19.33 77.20 12.62
N HIS A 1257 19.65 78.05 11.63
CA HIS A 1257 18.79 78.26 10.47
C HIS A 1257 19.44 78.11 9.08
N CYS A 1258 20.65 78.63 8.85
CA CYS A 1258 21.33 78.47 7.55
C CYS A 1258 22.81 78.08 7.69
N ALA A 1259 23.43 77.71 6.58
CA ALA A 1259 24.74 77.06 6.55
C ALA A 1259 25.67 77.66 5.51
N PHE A 1260 26.97 77.65 5.80
CA PHE A 1260 28.01 78.13 4.90
C PHE A 1260 29.21 77.17 4.80
N SER A 1261 29.66 76.94 3.57
CA SER A 1261 30.80 76.08 3.25
C SER A 1261 31.74 76.78 2.26
N THR A 1262 33.04 76.55 2.43
CA THR A 1262 34.08 77.03 1.49
C THR A 1262 34.50 75.95 0.48
N GLN A 1263 34.01 74.71 0.60
CA GLN A 1263 34.27 73.69 -0.40
C GLN A 1263 33.47 73.98 -1.68
N GLN A 1264 34.14 74.57 -2.68
CA GLN A 1264 33.69 74.44 -4.06
C GLN A 1264 33.74 72.95 -4.44
N VAL A 1265 32.61 72.41 -4.87
CA VAL A 1265 32.46 71.00 -5.24
C VAL A 1265 33.12 70.77 -6.60
N GLU A 1266 34.45 70.61 -6.60
CA GLU A 1266 35.26 70.44 -7.82
C GLU A 1266 35.12 69.01 -8.38
N GLY A 1267 34.00 68.80 -9.04
CA GLY A 1267 33.59 67.53 -9.64
C GLY A 1267 32.08 67.37 -9.53
N ARG A 1268 31.38 67.16 -10.66
CA ARG A 1268 29.92 66.93 -10.66
C ARG A 1268 29.57 65.66 -9.89
N SER A 1269 29.16 65.83 -8.63
CA SER A 1269 28.37 64.86 -7.86
C SER A 1269 27.17 65.61 -7.26
N GLU A 1270 26.00 65.42 -7.85
CA GLU A 1270 24.76 66.10 -7.45
C GLU A 1270 24.31 65.56 -6.09
N GLY A 1271 24.72 66.25 -5.02
CA GLY A 1271 24.92 65.62 -3.72
C GLY A 1271 24.62 66.52 -2.53
N LYS A 1272 23.31 66.76 -2.31
CA LYS A 1272 22.67 66.99 -1.00
C LYS A 1272 23.22 68.12 -0.12
N MET A 1273 22.41 69.17 0.04
CA MET A 1273 22.36 69.88 1.33
C MET A 1273 21.89 68.92 2.44
N LEU A 1274 22.37 69.14 3.66
CA LEU A 1274 21.83 68.51 4.86
C LEU A 1274 20.60 69.30 5.33
N THR A 1275 19.42 68.75 5.13
CA THR A 1275 18.20 69.21 5.80
C THR A 1275 18.05 68.46 7.13
N TYR A 1276 17.66 69.19 8.18
CA TYR A 1276 16.95 68.58 9.31
C TYR A 1276 15.55 68.13 8.87
#